data_AF-A0A9Q0FTB1-F1
#
_entry.id   AF-A0A9Q0FTB1-F1
#
_cell.length_a   1.000
_cell.length_b   1.000
_cell.length_c   1.000
_cell.angle_alpha   90.00
_cell.angle_beta   90.00
_cell.angle_gamma   90.00
#
_symmetry.space_group_name_H-M   'P 1'
#
loop_
_entity.id
_entity.type
_entity.pdbx_description
1 polymer ?
#
loop_
_entity_poly.entity_id
_entity_poly.type
_entity_poly.pdbx_seq_one_letter_code
_entity_poly.pdbx_strand_id
1 'polypeptide(L)'
;TRILANHFLLHEPSPSPAATTTTTVLSSNACLGYTPAEHGETISFDTKEMRKLLDWHNIEDRDWLFAMMKQEKLFNPVERGGRVFVVPDYNQPKEHQREMTRRRVRWLQERGVYEGWLTGKGTEAELKKIALEEVLGAYDNSLNVKTGAQFMGNAVKALGTKRHHDKWLKATEDYKLMGCFAMTELGHGSNVRGLETVATFDERTAEFVINTPCETAQKYWIGGAANDATDAVVFTQLNMKGQNQGIHAFILQIRDANGNVLPNIRIADCGHKIGLNGVDNGRIWFDNVRIPIENMLNSVADVTPDGQYLSDIKDPDRRSAAFMSPLTSGRVSVAATAIYSAKISLAIAIRCALTRRAFSITPKYGPELLLLDYPSHQRRLLPLLAKTYAMNFAGNYLKMIYVKRTPQSLKTLHVVSSALKFATTWHNMRTLQECREACGGQGLKTENRIGQMKGDFDPLSTIEGDNSYMMHQVSKSLLAEYASTKKRNKPFNGLGLEHLNGPCPVIPLEPTSTILRSTQFQIDAFHLRERDLLNRFAAEVAGYQAKGESREYALLQAYQLAEDLARAFSDRLTLDAFIDVEARVPAGPLKRTRILANHFLLHEQASPSPAATTTTTTTLSSNACLSYSPAEHGETISFDTKEMRKLLDWHNIEDRDWLFALMRQEKLFNPVEKGGSVFVVPDYNQTKEHQREMTRRRIRWLKERGVYEGWLTGKGPEWELRRIALEEVLGAYDNSLTIKSGVQFLLWGNTVKALGTKRHHDKWLKATEDYKIMGCFAMTELGHGSNVRGLETIATFDAKTAEFVINTPCETAQKYWIGGAANDATHAVVFTQLNMNGVNQGVHAFIVQIRDANGNVLPNIRIADCGHKIGLNGVDNGRIWFDNVRIPIENMLNSIADVTPDGQYLSDIKDPDRRSAAFMSPLTSGRVTVPALSIYSAKTSLAIAIRYALTRRAFSITPNGPEMLLLHDYPSHQRRLLPLLAKTYAMNFAVNYLKMIYVKRTPQSIKTLHVVSSALKFAVTWHNMRTLQECRESCGGQGLKTENRIGQMKGDFDPLSTIEGDNAYMTHQVSKSLLAEYASTKKRNKPFSGLGLEHLNGPSPVLPAQLTSAILRSSQFQVDAFRLRERDLLNRFAAEVAEHQAKGENRESSLLQAYQHSEDLARAFSDRMILDTFIEVESRVPAGSLKDVLGLVRSMYAVIIMEEDSSFLRYGYLSLQNDAAIRKEVKNLCRELRPHALALVSSFGIPDAFLSPIAYDWIQANSWSSAKL
;
A
#
# COMPACT_ATOMS: atom_id res chain seq x y z
N THR A 1 -14.21 17.54 -15.28
CA THR A 1 -15.35 16.66 -14.89
C THR A 1 -16.48 16.67 -15.90
N ARG A 2 -16.92 17.83 -16.43
CA ARG A 2 -17.86 17.93 -17.58
C ARG A 2 -17.40 17.20 -18.86
N ILE A 3 -16.10 17.24 -19.16
CA ILE A 3 -15.51 16.59 -20.33
C ILE A 3 -15.51 15.05 -20.23
N LEU A 4 -15.37 14.50 -19.02
CA LEU A 4 -15.52 13.05 -18.78
C LEU A 4 -17.00 12.65 -18.68
N ALA A 5 -17.85 13.50 -18.08
CA ALA A 5 -19.27 13.21 -17.90
C ALA A 5 -20.05 13.08 -19.23
N ASN A 6 -19.70 13.85 -20.26
CA ASN A 6 -20.42 13.83 -21.53
C ASN A 6 -20.05 12.67 -22.46
N HIS A 7 -18.96 11.94 -22.19
CA HIS A 7 -18.57 10.78 -22.99
C HIS A 7 -19.17 9.45 -22.46
N PHE A 8 -19.66 9.44 -21.21
CA PHE A 8 -20.19 8.25 -20.53
C PHE A 8 -21.70 8.32 -20.22
N LEU A 9 -22.35 9.46 -20.49
CA LEU A 9 -23.80 9.63 -20.37
C LEU A 9 -24.46 9.59 -21.75
N LEU A 10 -24.41 8.45 -22.43
CA LEU A 10 -25.30 8.16 -23.55
C LEU A 10 -26.01 6.82 -23.31
N HIS A 11 -26.92 6.84 -22.35
CA HIS A 11 -28.06 5.92 -22.30
C HIS A 11 -29.25 6.67 -21.71
N GLU A 12 -29.89 7.50 -22.53
CA GLU A 12 -31.33 7.73 -22.37
C GLU A 12 -32.07 6.72 -23.27
N PRO A 13 -33.10 6.03 -22.76
CA PRO A 13 -33.87 5.09 -23.57
C PRO A 13 -34.84 5.85 -24.48
N SER A 14 -34.59 5.79 -25.79
CA SER A 14 -35.60 6.13 -26.80
C SER A 14 -36.55 4.94 -26.99
N PRO A 15 -37.89 5.14 -26.98
CA PRO A 15 -38.85 4.08 -27.24
C PRO A 15 -39.32 4.11 -28.71
N SER A 16 -39.14 3.01 -29.46
CA SER A 16 -40.09 2.58 -30.49
C SER A 16 -39.74 1.17 -31.04
N PRO A 17 -40.73 0.27 -31.24
CA PRO A 17 -40.53 -1.08 -31.74
C PRO A 17 -40.85 -1.21 -33.24
N ALA A 18 -40.10 -2.07 -33.96
CA ALA A 18 -40.60 -2.71 -35.17
C ALA A 18 -39.93 -4.08 -35.36
N ALA A 19 -40.77 -5.10 -35.45
CA ALA A 19 -40.40 -6.49 -35.62
C ALA A 19 -39.89 -6.78 -37.04
N THR A 20 -38.95 -7.72 -37.17
CA THR A 20 -38.96 -8.64 -38.32
C THR A 20 -38.23 -9.93 -37.95
N THR A 21 -38.92 -11.02 -38.22
CA THR A 21 -38.56 -12.43 -38.05
C THR A 21 -37.39 -12.82 -38.95
N THR A 22 -36.39 -13.52 -38.41
CA THR A 22 -35.61 -14.47 -39.20
C THR A 22 -34.95 -15.52 -38.31
N THR A 23 -35.31 -16.77 -38.61
CA THR A 23 -34.81 -18.01 -38.06
C THR A 23 -33.32 -18.18 -38.38
N THR A 24 -32.45 -18.46 -37.40
CA THR A 24 -31.11 -19.01 -37.69
C THR A 24 -30.56 -19.81 -36.52
N VAL A 25 -29.86 -20.87 -36.90
CA VAL A 25 -29.45 -22.05 -36.14
C VAL A 25 -28.45 -21.72 -35.03
N LEU A 26 -28.70 -22.27 -33.83
CA LEU A 26 -27.78 -22.32 -32.70
C LEU A 26 -26.49 -23.05 -33.09
N SER A 27 -25.39 -22.32 -33.27
CA SER A 27 -24.04 -22.88 -33.20
C SER A 27 -23.30 -22.27 -32.00
N SER A 28 -22.69 -23.17 -31.24
CA SER A 28 -22.08 -23.01 -29.93
C SER A 28 -20.72 -22.31 -29.95
N ASN A 29 -20.43 -21.55 -28.89
CA ASN A 29 -19.10 -21.10 -28.46
C ASN A 29 -18.29 -20.31 -29.50
N ALA A 30 -18.74 -19.10 -29.82
CA ALA A 30 -17.87 -18.10 -30.43
C ALA A 30 -16.81 -17.66 -29.39
N CYS A 31 -15.53 -17.95 -29.68
CA CYS A 31 -14.39 -17.40 -28.96
C CYS A 31 -14.48 -15.87 -28.95
N LEU A 32 -14.05 -15.22 -27.86
CA LEU A 32 -14.07 -13.76 -27.71
C LEU A 32 -13.21 -13.10 -28.81
N GLY A 33 -13.82 -12.86 -29.98
CA GLY A 33 -13.23 -12.10 -31.07
C GLY A 33 -13.02 -10.66 -30.62
N TYR A 34 -11.77 -10.24 -30.54
CA TYR A 34 -11.40 -8.85 -30.29
C TYR A 34 -11.66 -8.02 -31.54
N THR A 35 -12.89 -7.55 -31.72
CA THR A 35 -13.18 -6.41 -32.60
C THR A 35 -13.29 -5.14 -31.75
N PRO A 36 -12.52 -4.07 -32.03
CA PRO A 36 -12.70 -2.78 -31.39
C PRO A 36 -14.16 -2.34 -31.55
N ALA A 37 -14.83 -2.00 -30.46
CA ALA A 37 -16.20 -1.51 -30.51
C ALA A 37 -16.22 -0.14 -31.19
N GLU A 38 -16.74 -0.08 -32.41
CA GLU A 38 -17.15 1.15 -33.08
C GLU A 38 -18.62 1.42 -32.78
N HIS A 39 -18.99 2.08 -31.68
CA HIS A 39 -20.36 2.58 -31.47
C HIS A 39 -20.40 3.94 -30.75
N GLY A 40 -21.18 4.87 -31.34
CA GLY A 40 -21.85 5.99 -30.67
C GLY A 40 -21.10 7.33 -30.70
N GLU A 41 -21.75 8.39 -31.21
CA GLU A 41 -21.27 9.76 -31.42
C GLU A 41 -20.09 10.18 -30.53
N THR A 42 -18.89 10.18 -31.13
CA THR A 42 -17.67 10.62 -30.48
C THR A 42 -17.72 12.14 -30.40
N ILE A 43 -17.84 12.70 -29.18
CA ILE A 43 -17.30 14.04 -28.94
C ILE A 43 -15.81 13.90 -29.23
N SER A 44 -15.37 14.37 -30.41
CA SER A 44 -13.98 14.36 -30.84
C SER A 44 -13.15 15.12 -29.80
N PHE A 45 -12.52 14.38 -28.90
CA PHE A 45 -11.65 14.91 -27.88
C PHE A 45 -10.24 14.98 -28.47
N ASP A 46 -9.72 16.20 -28.66
CA ASP A 46 -8.35 16.37 -29.11
C ASP A 46 -7.37 16.01 -27.98
N THR A 47 -6.90 14.75 -28.03
CA THR A 47 -5.89 14.23 -27.12
C THR A 47 -4.59 15.04 -27.13
N LYS A 48 -4.27 15.74 -28.23
CA LYS A 48 -3.10 16.61 -28.31
C LYS A 48 -3.30 17.89 -27.51
N GLU A 49 -4.47 18.52 -27.59
CA GLU A 49 -4.77 19.71 -26.78
C GLU A 49 -4.78 19.42 -25.29
N MET A 50 -5.33 18.27 -24.88
CA MET A 50 -5.31 17.88 -23.48
C MET A 50 -3.92 17.47 -22.98
N ARG A 51 -3.09 16.91 -23.86
CA ARG A 51 -1.66 16.74 -23.57
C ARG A 51 -0.96 18.09 -23.39
N LYS A 52 -1.23 19.07 -24.25
CA LYS A 52 -0.71 20.44 -24.10
C LYS A 52 -1.13 21.07 -22.78
N LEU A 53 -2.35 20.82 -22.28
CA LEU A 53 -2.77 21.34 -20.97
C LEU A 53 -2.09 20.63 -19.79
N LEU A 54 -1.92 19.32 -19.87
CA LEU A 54 -1.34 18.52 -18.79
C LEU A 54 0.14 18.77 -18.59
N ASP A 55 0.89 18.69 -19.69
CA ASP A 55 2.35 18.74 -19.68
C ASP A 55 2.87 20.17 -19.88
N TRP A 56 2.07 21.07 -20.50
CA TRP A 56 2.14 22.54 -20.70
C TRP A 56 3.47 23.21 -21.08
N HIS A 57 4.59 22.52 -20.91
CA HIS A 57 5.95 22.94 -21.23
C HIS A 57 6.77 21.70 -21.62
N ASN A 58 7.83 21.85 -22.43
CA ASN A 58 8.86 20.81 -22.64
C ASN A 58 8.28 19.43 -23.05
N ILE A 59 7.28 19.42 -23.95
CA ILE A 59 6.69 18.16 -24.47
C ILE A 59 7.69 17.46 -25.39
N GLU A 60 8.39 18.23 -26.22
CA GLU A 60 9.38 17.72 -27.17
C GLU A 60 10.57 17.05 -26.46
N ASP A 61 11.10 17.65 -25.39
CA ASP A 61 12.16 17.04 -24.58
C ASP A 61 11.73 15.70 -23.97
N ARG A 62 10.47 15.59 -23.52
CA ARG A 62 9.92 14.34 -23.00
C ARG A 62 9.80 13.28 -24.10
N ASP A 63 9.24 13.65 -25.25
CA ASP A 63 9.06 12.75 -26.38
C ASP A 63 10.40 12.25 -26.94
N TRP A 64 11.38 13.15 -27.03
CA TRP A 64 12.75 12.83 -27.41
C TRP A 64 13.37 11.78 -26.46
N LEU A 65 13.31 12.00 -25.14
CA LEU A 65 13.91 11.08 -24.18
C LEU A 65 13.23 9.69 -24.22
N PHE A 66 11.90 9.64 -24.31
CA PHE A 66 11.18 8.36 -24.47
C PHE A 66 11.55 7.65 -25.77
N ALA A 67 11.71 8.37 -26.88
CA ALA A 67 12.09 7.79 -28.16
C ALA A 67 13.49 7.16 -28.09
N MET A 68 14.43 7.84 -27.46
CA MET A 68 15.78 7.31 -27.28
C MET A 68 15.81 6.04 -26.41
N MET A 69 15.08 6.04 -25.28
CA MET A 69 15.00 4.87 -24.39
C MET A 69 14.45 3.63 -25.09
N LYS A 70 13.57 3.79 -26.10
CA LYS A 70 13.03 2.67 -26.88
C LYS A 70 14.05 2.01 -27.81
N GLN A 71 15.06 2.75 -28.25
CA GLN A 71 16.05 2.27 -29.21
C GLN A 71 17.29 1.68 -28.51
N GLU A 72 17.54 2.08 -27.27
CA GLU A 72 18.76 1.75 -26.54
C GLU A 72 18.58 0.51 -25.66
N LYS A 73 19.40 -0.53 -25.89
CA LYS A 73 19.35 -1.80 -25.15
C LYS A 73 19.57 -1.63 -23.65
N LEU A 74 20.32 -0.60 -23.25
CA LEU A 74 20.58 -0.28 -21.84
C LEU A 74 19.30 -0.04 -21.02
N PHE A 75 18.22 0.40 -21.66
CA PHE A 75 16.93 0.64 -21.03
C PHE A 75 15.99 -0.59 -21.07
N ASN A 76 16.45 -1.72 -21.61
CA ASN A 76 15.70 -2.97 -21.75
C ASN A 76 14.37 -2.79 -22.54
N PRO A 77 14.45 -2.42 -23.83
CA PRO A 77 13.29 -2.42 -24.71
C PRO A 77 12.86 -3.87 -24.99
N VAL A 78 11.57 -4.14 -24.76
CA VAL A 78 10.94 -5.45 -24.94
C VAL A 78 9.84 -5.30 -25.99
N GLU A 79 9.96 -6.03 -27.09
CA GLU A 79 8.93 -6.06 -28.14
C GLU A 79 7.88 -7.14 -27.83
N ARG A 80 6.60 -6.73 -27.79
CA ARG A 80 5.46 -7.64 -27.66
C ARG A 80 4.24 -7.11 -28.42
N GLY A 81 3.62 -7.98 -29.23
CA GLY A 81 2.40 -7.64 -29.97
C GLY A 81 2.59 -6.44 -30.90
N GLY A 82 3.75 -6.32 -31.55
CA GLY A 82 4.10 -5.20 -32.44
C GLY A 82 4.33 -3.85 -31.72
N ARG A 83 4.52 -3.85 -30.40
CA ARG A 83 4.82 -2.65 -29.60
C ARG A 83 6.10 -2.84 -28.78
N VAL A 84 6.87 -1.77 -28.66
CA VAL A 84 8.07 -1.72 -27.81
C VAL A 84 7.73 -1.11 -26.46
N PHE A 85 7.98 -1.87 -25.39
CA PHE A 85 7.84 -1.44 -24.00
C PHE A 85 9.23 -1.28 -23.39
N VAL A 86 9.40 -0.28 -22.53
CA VAL A 86 10.69 -0.01 -21.87
C VAL A 86 10.49 -0.23 -20.38
N VAL A 87 11.06 -1.32 -19.84
CA VAL A 87 10.84 -1.75 -18.46
C VAL A 87 12.17 -2.22 -17.87
N PRO A 88 12.63 -1.68 -16.73
CA PRO A 88 13.83 -2.19 -16.06
C PRO A 88 13.70 -3.68 -15.75
N ASP A 89 14.80 -4.43 -15.84
CA ASP A 89 14.84 -5.81 -15.36
C ASP A 89 15.03 -5.81 -13.83
N TYR A 90 13.93 -6.06 -13.11
CA TYR A 90 13.91 -6.13 -11.66
C TYR A 90 14.22 -7.55 -11.13
N ASN A 91 14.35 -8.57 -12.00
CA ASN A 91 14.72 -9.93 -11.59
C ASN A 91 16.24 -10.08 -11.40
N GLN A 92 16.89 -9.07 -10.83
CA GLN A 92 18.34 -8.99 -10.71
C GLN A 92 18.72 -8.60 -9.28
N PRO A 93 19.85 -9.10 -8.74
CA PRO A 93 20.33 -8.69 -7.43
C PRO A 93 20.60 -7.18 -7.37
N LYS A 94 20.58 -6.61 -6.16
CA LYS A 94 20.77 -5.16 -5.95
C LYS A 94 22.01 -4.60 -6.65
N GLU A 95 23.13 -5.32 -6.65
CA GLU A 95 24.39 -4.81 -7.22
C GLU A 95 24.32 -4.71 -8.75
N HIS A 96 23.60 -5.61 -9.41
CA HIS A 96 23.32 -5.49 -10.83
C HIS A 96 22.42 -4.29 -11.12
N GLN A 97 21.37 -4.07 -10.31
CA GLN A 97 20.50 -2.91 -10.46
C GLN A 97 21.29 -1.60 -10.31
N ARG A 98 22.15 -1.48 -9.29
CA ARG A 98 23.04 -0.33 -9.07
C ARG A 98 23.96 -0.08 -10.26
N GLU A 99 24.58 -1.14 -10.77
CA GLU A 99 25.44 -1.06 -11.95
C GLU A 99 24.69 -0.54 -13.18
N MET A 100 23.51 -1.09 -13.46
CA MET A 100 22.69 -0.66 -14.58
C MET A 100 22.23 0.79 -14.42
N THR A 101 21.86 1.22 -13.21
CA THR A 101 21.53 2.62 -12.92
C THR A 101 22.73 3.53 -13.18
N ARG A 102 23.96 3.17 -12.75
CA ARG A 102 25.18 3.94 -13.06
C ARG A 102 25.43 4.09 -14.55
N ARG A 103 25.37 2.98 -15.29
CA ARG A 103 25.60 2.97 -16.74
C ARG A 103 24.58 3.86 -17.45
N ARG A 104 23.31 3.82 -17.03
CA ARG A 104 22.25 4.69 -17.57
C ARG A 104 22.53 6.17 -17.28
N VAL A 105 22.93 6.52 -16.05
CA VAL A 105 23.33 7.90 -15.71
C VAL A 105 24.46 8.37 -16.61
N ARG A 106 25.53 7.59 -16.78
CA ARG A 106 26.64 7.96 -17.68
C ARG A 106 26.18 8.14 -19.13
N TRP A 107 25.38 7.22 -19.63
CA TRP A 107 24.84 7.28 -20.99
C TRP A 107 23.97 8.53 -21.23
N LEU A 108 23.17 8.92 -20.23
CA LEU A 108 22.34 10.13 -20.27
C LEU A 108 23.22 11.39 -20.24
N GLN A 109 24.29 11.40 -19.44
CA GLN A 109 25.27 12.49 -19.41
C GLN A 109 25.95 12.70 -20.76
N GLU A 110 26.42 11.63 -21.41
CA GLU A 110 27.11 11.69 -22.71
C GLU A 110 26.24 12.28 -23.84
N ARG A 111 24.92 12.32 -23.65
CA ARG A 111 23.93 12.84 -24.61
C ARG A 111 23.37 14.21 -24.21
N GLY A 112 23.98 14.86 -23.22
CA GLY A 112 23.61 16.20 -22.79
C GLY A 112 22.28 16.29 -22.05
N VAL A 113 21.72 15.17 -21.54
CA VAL A 113 20.43 15.17 -20.82
C VAL A 113 20.47 16.08 -19.58
N TYR A 114 21.64 16.14 -18.93
CA TYR A 114 21.86 16.89 -17.70
C TYR A 114 22.44 18.30 -17.94
N GLU A 115 22.65 18.72 -19.19
CA GLU A 115 23.18 20.04 -19.50
C GLU A 115 22.26 21.15 -18.96
N GLY A 116 22.85 22.08 -18.21
CA GLY A 116 22.13 23.18 -17.59
C GLY A 116 21.22 22.79 -16.43
N TRP A 117 21.24 21.54 -15.94
CA TRP A 117 20.42 21.12 -14.79
C TRP A 117 20.74 21.89 -13.52
N LEU A 118 22.00 22.22 -13.29
CA LEU A 118 22.44 22.96 -12.11
C LEU A 118 22.83 24.39 -12.47
N THR A 119 23.58 24.55 -13.56
CA THR A 119 24.18 25.82 -14.01
C THR A 119 23.23 26.67 -14.86
N GLY A 120 22.18 26.06 -15.44
CA GLY A 120 21.17 26.75 -16.21
C GLY A 120 20.46 27.82 -15.39
N LYS A 121 20.26 28.99 -16.00
CA LYS A 121 19.61 30.14 -15.39
C LYS A 121 18.23 30.35 -16.01
N GLY A 122 17.27 30.77 -15.18
CA GLY A 122 15.93 31.13 -15.60
C GLY A 122 14.93 29.97 -15.58
N THR A 123 13.67 30.34 -15.78
CA THR A 123 12.50 29.47 -15.66
C THR A 123 12.54 28.26 -16.59
N GLU A 124 13.00 28.44 -17.83
CA GLU A 124 12.98 27.40 -18.86
C GLU A 124 13.91 26.22 -18.51
N ALA A 125 15.13 26.51 -18.04
CA ALA A 125 16.08 25.48 -17.63
C ALA A 125 15.57 24.65 -16.42
N GLU A 126 14.97 25.30 -15.41
CA GLU A 126 14.40 24.58 -14.26
C GLU A 126 13.18 23.74 -14.65
N LEU A 127 12.33 24.24 -15.54
CA LEU A 127 11.18 23.51 -16.06
C LEU A 127 11.59 22.30 -16.92
N LYS A 128 12.66 22.44 -17.73
CA LYS A 128 13.26 21.35 -18.50
C LYS A 128 13.79 20.25 -17.59
N LYS A 129 14.57 20.62 -16.55
CA LYS A 129 15.04 19.67 -15.54
C LYS A 129 13.90 18.87 -14.94
N ILE A 130 12.84 19.53 -14.45
CA ILE A 130 11.69 18.86 -13.83
C ILE A 130 10.99 17.93 -14.84
N ALA A 131 10.83 18.36 -16.10
CA ALA A 131 10.21 17.54 -17.13
C ALA A 131 10.99 16.25 -17.44
N LEU A 132 12.32 16.34 -17.49
CA LEU A 132 13.19 15.18 -17.71
C LEU A 132 13.25 14.28 -16.47
N GLU A 133 13.29 14.85 -15.27
CA GLU A 133 13.18 14.11 -14.00
C GLU A 133 11.89 13.27 -13.93
N GLU A 134 10.76 13.82 -14.37
CA GLU A 134 9.47 13.10 -14.46
C GLU A 134 9.58 11.87 -15.37
N VAL A 135 10.21 12.00 -16.54
CA VAL A 135 10.40 10.90 -17.50
C VAL A 135 11.34 9.82 -16.95
N LEU A 136 12.43 10.22 -16.29
CA LEU A 136 13.34 9.28 -15.64
C LEU A 136 12.62 8.50 -14.53
N GLY A 137 11.86 9.19 -13.67
CA GLY A 137 11.11 8.55 -12.59
C GLY A 137 9.95 7.69 -13.09
N ALA A 138 9.36 8.08 -14.23
CA ALA A 138 8.36 7.30 -14.93
C ALA A 138 8.92 5.99 -15.51
N TYR A 139 10.21 5.91 -15.82
CA TYR A 139 10.90 4.70 -16.25
C TYR A 139 11.40 3.86 -15.06
N ASP A 140 12.25 4.46 -14.23
CA ASP A 140 12.90 3.88 -13.05
C ASP A 140 13.16 4.99 -12.01
N ASN A 141 12.42 4.96 -10.90
CA ASN A 141 12.55 5.97 -9.86
C ASN A 141 13.95 5.99 -9.21
N SER A 142 14.73 4.91 -9.33
CA SER A 142 16.13 4.89 -8.89
C SER A 142 16.99 5.88 -9.67
N LEU A 143 16.73 6.04 -10.98
CA LEU A 143 17.44 7.03 -11.80
C LEU A 143 17.09 8.45 -11.35
N ASN A 144 15.79 8.73 -11.18
CA ASN A 144 15.33 10.04 -10.72
C ASN A 144 15.97 10.43 -9.38
N VAL A 145 15.94 9.54 -8.39
CA VAL A 145 16.49 9.81 -7.06
C VAL A 145 18.00 10.07 -7.11
N LYS A 146 18.73 9.29 -7.91
CA LYS A 146 20.19 9.38 -8.05
C LYS A 146 20.64 10.67 -8.73
N THR A 147 19.85 11.20 -9.67
CA THR A 147 20.21 12.38 -10.45
C THR A 147 19.50 13.65 -9.99
N GLY A 148 18.47 13.52 -9.13
CA GLY A 148 17.59 14.60 -8.69
C GLY A 148 17.68 14.86 -7.19
N ALA A 149 16.73 14.33 -6.42
CA ALA A 149 16.46 14.74 -5.02
C ALA A 149 17.65 14.54 -4.05
N GLN A 150 18.42 13.46 -4.18
CA GLN A 150 19.53 13.14 -3.27
C GLN A 150 20.90 13.63 -3.76
N PHE A 151 20.90 14.47 -4.80
CA PHE A 151 22.11 14.96 -5.44
C PHE A 151 22.67 16.19 -4.73
N MET A 152 23.97 16.16 -4.41
CA MET A 152 24.69 17.24 -3.73
C MET A 152 24.53 18.61 -4.40
N GLY A 153 24.41 18.63 -5.74
CA GLY A 153 24.36 19.86 -6.53
C GLY A 153 23.23 20.83 -6.12
N ASN A 154 22.08 20.33 -5.67
CA ASN A 154 20.99 21.19 -5.21
C ASN A 154 21.36 21.95 -3.92
N ALA A 155 22.08 21.30 -3.01
CA ALA A 155 22.55 21.93 -1.78
C ALA A 155 23.65 22.95 -2.06
N VAL A 156 24.60 22.64 -2.95
CA VAL A 156 25.63 23.59 -3.38
C VAL A 156 25.00 24.81 -4.07
N LYS A 157 24.00 24.60 -4.92
CA LYS A 157 23.27 25.70 -5.59
C LYS A 157 22.54 26.61 -4.59
N ALA A 158 21.92 26.04 -3.56
CA ALA A 158 21.11 26.79 -2.59
C ALA A 158 21.93 27.44 -1.46
N LEU A 159 22.95 26.74 -0.95
CA LEU A 159 23.71 27.15 0.25
C LEU A 159 25.12 27.65 -0.08
N GLY A 160 25.61 27.43 -1.29
CA GLY A 160 26.93 27.88 -1.74
C GLY A 160 26.91 29.30 -2.32
N THR A 161 28.07 29.93 -2.27
CA THR A 161 28.40 31.21 -2.94
C THR A 161 29.15 30.99 -4.26
N LYS A 162 29.51 32.07 -4.97
CA LYS A 162 30.24 32.00 -6.26
C LYS A 162 31.47 31.09 -6.21
N ARG A 163 32.28 31.13 -5.13
CA ARG A 163 33.46 30.25 -4.97
C ARG A 163 33.10 28.76 -5.03
N HIS A 164 31.92 28.40 -4.51
CA HIS A 164 31.44 27.03 -4.52
C HIS A 164 30.84 26.65 -5.87
N HIS A 165 30.11 27.58 -6.48
CA HIS A 165 29.50 27.37 -7.79
C HIS A 165 30.55 27.14 -8.87
N ASP A 166 31.62 27.94 -8.86
CA ASP A 166 32.72 27.84 -9.84
C ASP A 166 33.52 26.53 -9.68
N LYS A 167 33.71 26.05 -8.43
CA LYS A 167 34.53 24.86 -8.15
C LYS A 167 33.76 23.53 -8.26
N TRP A 168 32.54 23.43 -7.71
CA TRP A 168 31.83 22.15 -7.61
C TRP A 168 30.65 22.01 -8.56
N LEU A 169 29.93 23.09 -8.88
CA LEU A 169 28.63 22.97 -9.54
C LEU A 169 28.74 22.42 -10.97
N LYS A 170 29.70 22.91 -11.76
CA LYS A 170 29.92 22.41 -13.13
C LYS A 170 30.46 20.97 -13.16
N ALA A 171 31.40 20.65 -12.27
CA ALA A 171 31.93 19.28 -12.15
C ALA A 171 30.84 18.28 -11.73
N THR A 172 29.91 18.73 -10.88
CA THR A 172 28.74 17.95 -10.45
C THR A 172 27.76 17.76 -11.61
N GLU A 173 27.44 18.83 -12.35
CA GLU A 173 26.57 18.76 -13.53
C GLU A 173 27.14 17.85 -14.64
N ASP A 174 28.45 17.90 -14.87
CA ASP A 174 29.14 17.08 -15.87
C ASP A 174 29.32 15.61 -15.40
N TYR A 175 28.85 15.26 -14.20
CA TYR A 175 29.08 13.96 -13.54
C TYR A 175 30.55 13.55 -13.42
N LYS A 176 31.47 14.52 -13.47
CA LYS A 176 32.89 14.34 -13.15
C LYS A 176 33.11 14.20 -11.64
N LEU A 177 32.22 14.82 -10.87
CA LEU A 177 32.15 14.74 -9.42
C LEU A 177 30.79 14.19 -9.04
N MET A 178 30.76 13.03 -8.37
CA MET A 178 29.54 12.40 -7.90
C MET A 178 29.36 12.71 -6.42
N GLY A 179 28.40 13.58 -6.10
CA GLY A 179 28.18 14.06 -4.74
C GLY A 179 26.91 13.52 -4.10
N CYS A 180 26.97 13.14 -2.82
CA CYS A 180 25.80 12.76 -2.03
C CYS A 180 25.35 13.85 -1.04
N PHE A 181 24.07 13.85 -0.69
CA PHE A 181 23.46 14.73 0.31
C PHE A 181 23.35 14.02 1.68
N ALA A 182 24.17 14.42 2.66
CA ALA A 182 24.31 13.77 3.97
C ALA A 182 23.76 14.62 5.13
N MET A 183 22.45 14.52 5.37
CA MET A 183 21.77 15.24 6.46
C MET A 183 21.26 14.29 7.54
N THR A 184 20.45 13.30 7.15
CA THR A 184 19.79 12.32 8.03
C THR A 184 20.80 11.53 8.87
N GLU A 185 20.49 11.38 10.16
CA GLU A 185 21.23 10.52 11.08
C GLU A 185 20.38 9.33 11.55
N LEU A 186 21.04 8.26 12.02
CA LEU A 186 20.34 7.10 12.58
C LEU A 186 19.43 7.51 13.76
N GLY A 187 19.93 8.40 14.63
CA GLY A 187 19.22 8.99 15.76
C GLY A 187 18.27 10.12 15.35
N HIS A 188 18.51 10.84 14.25
CA HIS A 188 17.79 12.08 13.92
C HIS A 188 17.43 12.16 12.43
N GLY A 189 16.23 11.70 12.08
CA GLY A 189 15.70 11.80 10.70
C GLY A 189 14.74 12.97 10.50
N SER A 190 13.68 13.04 11.32
CA SER A 190 12.67 14.11 11.22
C SER A 190 13.02 15.34 12.06
N ASN A 191 13.97 15.22 13.00
CA ASN A 191 14.46 16.31 13.84
C ASN A 191 15.88 16.73 13.41
N VAL A 192 15.99 17.41 12.27
CA VAL A 192 17.31 17.86 11.78
C VAL A 192 17.98 18.92 12.67
N ARG A 193 17.24 19.54 13.59
CA ARG A 193 17.81 20.45 14.60
C ARG A 193 18.54 19.70 15.71
N GLY A 194 18.20 18.43 15.89
CA GLY A 194 18.76 17.52 16.88
C GLY A 194 20.04 16.82 16.46
N LEU A 195 20.60 17.10 15.26
CA LEU A 195 21.78 16.39 14.76
C LEU A 195 22.90 16.32 15.80
N GLU A 196 23.55 15.17 15.86
CA GLU A 196 24.62 14.84 16.79
C GLU A 196 26.00 14.94 16.14
N THR A 197 26.11 14.87 14.80
CA THR A 197 27.38 15.15 14.10
C THR A 197 27.77 16.61 14.33
N VAL A 198 29.01 16.85 14.78
CA VAL A 198 29.51 18.20 15.13
C VAL A 198 30.63 18.59 14.18
N ALA A 199 30.66 19.86 13.77
CA ALA A 199 31.83 20.53 13.23
C ALA A 199 32.35 21.54 14.26
N THR A 200 33.62 21.44 14.65
CA THR A 200 34.28 22.38 15.56
C THR A 200 35.32 23.19 14.80
N PHE A 201 35.30 24.51 14.92
CA PHE A 201 36.30 25.36 14.29
C PHE A 201 37.60 25.42 15.11
N ASP A 202 38.74 25.20 14.45
CA ASP A 202 40.08 25.29 15.01
C ASP A 202 40.79 26.56 14.52
N GLU A 203 40.82 27.57 15.38
CA GLU A 203 41.40 28.90 15.09
C GLU A 203 42.90 28.85 14.76
N ARG A 204 43.62 27.83 15.22
CA ARG A 204 45.08 27.74 15.02
C ARG A 204 45.44 27.36 13.60
N THR A 205 44.55 26.63 12.95
CA THR A 205 44.73 26.09 11.59
C THR A 205 43.76 26.69 10.58
N ALA A 206 42.75 27.44 11.03
CA ALA A 206 41.64 27.94 10.23
C ALA A 206 40.89 26.81 9.50
N GLU A 207 40.70 25.68 10.20
CA GLU A 207 40.03 24.48 9.69
C GLU A 207 38.80 24.12 10.54
N PHE A 208 37.87 23.37 9.95
CA PHE A 208 36.80 22.70 10.69
C PHE A 208 37.17 21.23 10.92
N VAL A 209 36.92 20.75 12.13
CA VAL A 209 37.05 19.34 12.53
C VAL A 209 35.65 18.74 12.61
N ILE A 210 35.33 17.83 11.71
CA ILE A 210 34.03 17.12 11.68
C ILE A 210 34.15 15.77 12.40
N ASN A 211 33.23 15.52 13.32
CA ASN A 211 33.24 14.30 14.13
C ASN A 211 31.83 13.71 14.32
N THR A 212 31.75 12.38 14.24
CA THR A 212 30.58 11.57 14.59
C THR A 212 30.78 11.01 16.01
N PRO A 213 30.17 11.62 17.05
CA PRO A 213 30.49 11.30 18.44
C PRO A 213 30.00 9.92 18.92
N CYS A 214 29.02 9.33 18.23
CA CYS A 214 28.39 8.06 18.63
C CYS A 214 27.66 7.39 17.46
N GLU A 215 27.18 6.15 17.66
CA GLU A 215 26.53 5.37 16.61
C GLU A 215 25.19 5.97 16.14
N THR A 216 24.48 6.71 16.99
CA THR A 216 23.24 7.40 16.62
C THR A 216 23.50 8.62 15.73
N ALA A 217 24.70 9.20 15.80
CA ALA A 217 25.12 10.35 15.02
C ALA A 217 25.56 9.99 13.59
N GLN A 218 25.68 8.69 13.27
CA GLN A 218 26.10 8.26 11.94
C GLN A 218 25.14 8.83 10.88
N LYS A 219 25.67 9.34 9.77
CA LYS A 219 24.84 9.70 8.62
C LYS A 219 24.23 8.43 8.06
N TYR A 220 22.92 8.43 7.81
CA TYR A 220 22.17 7.21 7.56
C TYR A 220 21.16 7.41 6.43
N TRP A 221 20.99 6.40 5.56
CA TRP A 221 20.22 6.47 4.31
C TRP A 221 20.78 7.42 3.23
N ILE A 222 22.09 7.63 3.18
CA ILE A 222 22.69 8.60 2.25
C ILE A 222 22.81 7.99 0.85
N GLY A 223 21.99 8.44 -0.10
CA GLY A 223 22.01 7.94 -1.48
C GLY A 223 23.33 8.27 -2.18
N GLY A 224 23.93 7.27 -2.84
CA GLY A 224 25.24 7.37 -3.49
C GLY A 224 26.41 7.09 -2.55
N ALA A 225 26.25 7.15 -1.22
CA ALA A 225 27.39 7.09 -0.32
C ALA A 225 28.07 5.72 -0.27
N ALA A 226 27.31 4.64 -0.46
CA ALA A 226 27.82 3.29 -0.25
C ALA A 226 28.96 2.94 -1.22
N ASN A 227 28.84 3.31 -2.50
CA ASN A 227 29.80 2.96 -3.54
C ASN A 227 30.14 4.11 -4.50
N ASP A 228 29.20 5.03 -4.75
CA ASP A 228 29.24 5.84 -5.97
C ASP A 228 29.71 7.28 -5.78
N ALA A 229 29.48 7.89 -4.61
CA ALA A 229 29.81 9.27 -4.33
C ALA A 229 31.28 9.44 -3.92
N THR A 230 31.97 10.39 -4.55
CA THR A 230 33.33 10.84 -4.20
C THR A 230 33.31 11.93 -3.14
N ASP A 231 32.24 12.73 -3.12
CA ASP A 231 32.07 13.89 -2.26
C ASP A 231 30.71 13.87 -1.56
N ALA A 232 30.61 14.57 -0.44
CA ALA A 232 29.39 14.72 0.32
C ALA A 232 29.18 16.17 0.76
N VAL A 233 27.94 16.66 0.66
CA VAL A 233 27.50 17.79 1.50
C VAL A 233 27.00 17.22 2.81
N VAL A 234 27.73 17.48 3.89
CA VAL A 234 27.44 16.98 5.24
C VAL A 234 26.87 18.10 6.09
N PHE A 235 25.69 17.86 6.66
CA PHE A 235 25.07 18.78 7.62
C PHE A 235 25.49 18.42 9.03
N THR A 236 25.92 19.40 9.82
CA THR A 236 26.42 19.20 11.19
C THR A 236 25.95 20.33 12.10
N GLN A 237 26.02 20.12 13.42
CA GLN A 237 25.98 21.22 14.38
C GLN A 237 27.33 21.94 14.37
N LEU A 238 27.33 23.25 14.20
CA LEU A 238 28.56 24.04 14.24
C LEU A 238 28.84 24.50 15.68
N ASN A 239 29.98 24.11 16.23
CA ASN A 239 30.48 24.59 17.52
C ASN A 239 31.60 25.62 17.31
N MET A 240 31.38 26.82 17.84
CA MET A 240 32.33 27.94 17.81
C MET A 240 32.60 28.39 19.25
N LYS A 241 33.86 28.35 19.70
CA LYS A 241 34.25 28.79 21.06
C LYS A 241 33.39 28.18 22.19
N GLY A 242 32.99 26.92 22.03
CA GLY A 242 32.13 26.20 22.98
C GLY A 242 30.64 26.53 22.88
N GLN A 243 30.22 27.34 21.90
CA GLN A 243 28.82 27.67 21.64
C GLN A 243 28.32 26.99 20.37
N ASN A 244 27.19 26.28 20.47
CA ASN A 244 26.52 25.71 19.31
C ASN A 244 25.75 26.78 18.52
N GLN A 245 26.12 26.97 17.25
CA GLN A 245 25.52 27.93 16.31
C GLN A 245 24.36 27.33 15.49
N GLY A 246 24.05 26.04 15.68
CA GLY A 246 23.03 25.30 14.96
C GLY A 246 23.56 24.62 13.70
N ILE A 247 22.63 24.20 12.85
CA ILE A 247 22.92 23.40 11.64
C ILE A 247 23.67 24.22 10.60
N HIS A 248 24.78 23.67 10.08
CA HIS A 248 25.53 24.19 8.94
C HIS A 248 25.89 23.07 7.96
N ALA A 249 26.25 23.42 6.72
CA ALA A 249 26.55 22.47 5.65
C ALA A 249 27.99 22.64 5.13
N PHE A 250 28.69 21.51 4.97
CA PHE A 250 30.09 21.47 4.58
C PHE A 250 30.29 20.51 3.41
N ILE A 251 31.19 20.84 2.48
CA ILE A 251 31.62 19.92 1.42
C ILE A 251 32.83 19.11 1.90
N LEU A 252 32.76 17.79 1.77
CA LEU A 252 33.86 16.89 2.10
C LEU A 252 34.09 15.89 0.97
N GLN A 253 35.35 15.67 0.64
CA GLN A 253 35.73 14.50 -0.14
C GLN A 253 35.66 13.27 0.78
N ILE A 254 34.97 12.22 0.34
CA ILE A 254 34.82 10.97 1.09
C ILE A 254 35.58 9.80 0.45
N ARG A 255 35.95 9.93 -0.83
CA ARG A 255 36.77 8.95 -1.56
C ARG A 255 37.83 9.60 -2.44
N ASP A 256 38.94 8.90 -2.65
CA ASP A 256 39.94 9.25 -3.64
C ASP A 256 39.45 9.00 -5.09
N ALA A 257 40.27 9.34 -6.08
CA ALA A 257 39.96 9.12 -7.50
C ALA A 257 39.84 7.62 -7.89
N ASN A 258 40.37 6.72 -7.05
CA ASN A 258 40.26 5.26 -7.25
C ASN A 258 39.03 4.66 -6.56
N GLY A 259 38.24 5.48 -5.83
CA GLY A 259 37.05 5.06 -5.10
C GLY A 259 37.33 4.54 -3.68
N ASN A 260 38.57 4.61 -3.19
CA ASN A 260 38.91 4.22 -1.83
C ASN A 260 38.40 5.28 -0.85
N VAL A 261 37.82 4.84 0.27
CA VAL A 261 37.39 5.74 1.35
C VAL A 261 38.61 6.43 1.95
N LEU A 262 38.55 7.75 2.11
CA LEU A 262 39.65 8.53 2.66
C LEU A 262 39.92 8.21 4.15
N PRO A 263 41.14 8.47 4.66
CA PRO A 263 41.47 8.26 6.07
C PRO A 263 40.47 8.95 7.01
N ASN A 264 40.23 8.34 8.17
CA ASN A 264 39.32 8.82 9.20
C ASN A 264 37.83 8.90 8.80
N ILE A 265 37.47 8.34 7.65
CA ILE A 265 36.08 8.17 7.22
C ILE A 265 35.76 6.69 7.18
N ARG A 266 34.59 6.32 7.67
CA ARG A 266 34.06 4.95 7.57
C ARG A 266 32.74 4.99 6.80
N ILE A 267 32.54 4.02 5.91
CA ILE A 267 31.31 3.89 5.11
C ILE A 267 30.84 2.45 5.12
N ALA A 268 29.54 2.23 5.28
CA ALA A 268 28.90 0.91 5.17
C ALA A 268 27.58 0.98 4.37
N ASP A 269 27.24 -0.09 3.65
CA ASP A 269 25.97 -0.19 2.92
C ASP A 269 24.78 -0.33 3.89
N CYS A 270 23.64 0.27 3.54
CA CYS A 270 22.35 0.07 4.23
C CYS A 270 21.68 -1.28 3.86
N GLY A 271 22.11 -1.93 2.78
CA GLY A 271 21.63 -3.25 2.36
C GLY A 271 20.48 -3.21 1.35
N HIS A 272 19.80 -4.34 1.20
CA HIS A 272 18.69 -4.51 0.26
C HIS A 272 17.38 -3.89 0.80
N LYS A 273 16.59 -3.31 -0.12
CA LYS A 273 15.37 -2.56 0.17
C LYS A 273 14.21 -3.12 -0.64
N ILE A 274 13.00 -2.73 -0.29
CA ILE A 274 11.77 -3.17 -0.99
C ILE A 274 11.61 -2.55 -2.39
N GLY A 275 12.37 -1.50 -2.69
CA GLY A 275 12.37 -0.73 -3.93
C GLY A 275 13.53 0.25 -3.94
N LEU A 276 13.73 0.95 -5.06
CA LEU A 276 14.86 1.86 -5.29
C LEU A 276 16.24 1.21 -5.14
N ASN A 277 16.38 -0.08 -5.43
CA ASN A 277 17.65 -0.80 -5.24
C ASN A 277 18.77 -0.32 -6.17
N GLY A 278 18.46 0.39 -7.26
CA GLY A 278 19.44 1.07 -8.11
C GLY A 278 20.16 2.25 -7.43
N VAL A 279 19.63 2.75 -6.30
CA VAL A 279 20.30 3.73 -5.43
C VAL A 279 21.06 2.99 -4.33
N ASP A 280 22.37 3.19 -4.26
CA ASP A 280 23.24 2.65 -3.23
C ASP A 280 23.21 3.56 -1.99
N ASN A 281 22.41 3.20 -0.97
CA ASN A 281 22.33 3.99 0.26
C ASN A 281 23.43 3.57 1.24
N GLY A 282 24.22 4.53 1.69
CA GLY A 282 25.31 4.33 2.64
C GLY A 282 25.06 4.94 4.02
N ARG A 283 25.88 4.48 4.95
CA ARG A 283 26.05 4.99 6.30
C ARG A 283 27.46 5.58 6.41
N ILE A 284 27.62 6.75 7.01
CA ILE A 284 28.91 7.45 7.07
C ILE A 284 29.24 7.86 8.51
N TRP A 285 30.48 7.61 8.93
CA TRP A 285 31.05 8.10 10.18
C TRP A 285 32.31 8.92 9.87
N PHE A 286 32.49 10.01 10.62
CA PHE A 286 33.65 10.89 10.54
C PHE A 286 34.42 10.83 11.87
N ASP A 287 35.73 10.62 11.83
CA ASP A 287 36.60 10.64 13.00
C ASP A 287 37.56 11.82 12.92
N ASN A 288 37.18 12.96 13.49
CA ASN A 288 38.00 14.18 13.51
C ASN A 288 38.55 14.59 12.12
N VAL A 289 37.69 14.54 11.10
CA VAL A 289 38.05 14.87 9.71
C VAL A 289 38.25 16.37 9.58
N ARG A 290 39.44 16.80 9.16
CA ARG A 290 39.80 18.21 8.97
C ARG A 290 39.47 18.68 7.56
N ILE A 291 38.82 19.83 7.47
CA ILE A 291 38.51 20.50 6.20
C ILE A 291 38.80 22.00 6.29
N PRO A 292 39.22 22.62 5.18
CA PRO A 292 39.57 24.03 5.19
C PRO A 292 38.32 24.92 5.20
N ILE A 293 38.47 26.19 5.60
CA ILE A 293 37.36 27.12 5.80
C ILE A 293 36.49 27.33 4.55
N GLU A 294 37.09 27.25 3.36
CA GLU A 294 36.39 27.41 2.08
C GLU A 294 35.40 26.30 1.75
N ASN A 295 35.42 25.18 2.48
CA ASN A 295 34.49 24.08 2.29
C ASN A 295 33.13 24.30 2.99
N MET A 296 33.00 25.35 3.80
CA MET A 296 31.74 25.77 4.40
C MET A 296 30.84 26.45 3.37
N LEU A 297 29.64 25.91 3.15
CA LEU A 297 28.60 26.51 2.31
C LEU A 297 28.05 27.78 2.98
N ASN A 298 28.61 28.93 2.59
CA ASN A 298 28.52 30.17 3.35
C ASN A 298 27.49 31.20 2.84
N SER A 299 26.43 30.79 2.12
CA SER A 299 25.43 31.76 1.64
C SER A 299 24.51 32.28 2.76
N VAL A 300 24.36 31.53 3.85
CA VAL A 300 23.48 31.86 4.99
C VAL A 300 24.26 32.46 6.15
N ALA A 301 25.45 31.91 6.43
CA ALA A 301 26.35 32.33 7.49
C ALA A 301 27.80 32.00 7.08
N ASP A 302 28.77 32.76 7.59
CA ASP A 302 30.20 32.58 7.31
C ASP A 302 31.03 32.63 8.59
N VAL A 303 32.27 32.17 8.49
CA VAL A 303 33.26 32.23 9.57
C VAL A 303 34.53 32.89 9.04
N THR A 304 35.09 33.82 9.80
CA THR A 304 36.37 34.44 9.48
C THR A 304 37.56 33.59 9.96
N PRO A 305 38.76 33.72 9.37
CA PRO A 305 39.94 32.97 9.82
C PRO A 305 40.31 33.16 11.29
N ASP A 306 39.98 34.31 11.89
CA ASP A 306 40.16 34.63 13.31
C ASP A 306 39.00 34.11 14.22
N GLY A 307 38.08 33.33 13.67
CA GLY A 307 37.03 32.64 14.44
C GLY A 307 35.83 33.53 14.79
N GLN A 308 35.51 34.54 13.98
CA GLN A 308 34.29 35.34 14.11
C GLN A 308 33.15 34.70 13.29
N TYR A 309 32.00 34.52 13.91
CA TYR A 309 30.78 34.03 13.25
C TYR A 309 29.96 35.18 12.67
N LEU A 310 29.62 35.12 11.38
CA LEU A 310 28.91 36.14 10.64
C LEU A 310 27.60 35.58 10.07
N SER A 311 26.48 36.28 10.26
CA SER A 311 25.18 35.90 9.68
C SER A 311 24.25 37.10 9.61
N ASP A 312 23.71 37.37 8.42
CA ASP A 312 22.70 38.41 8.22
C ASP A 312 21.36 38.04 8.86
N ILE A 313 21.12 36.74 9.08
CA ILE A 313 19.95 36.23 9.77
C ILE A 313 20.25 36.10 11.28
N LYS A 314 19.77 37.07 12.06
CA LYS A 314 19.98 37.09 13.53
C LYS A 314 19.13 36.06 14.28
N ASP A 315 17.95 35.73 13.75
CA ASP A 315 17.01 34.79 14.35
C ASP A 315 17.47 33.33 14.07
N PRO A 316 17.81 32.52 15.11
CA PRO A 316 18.33 31.17 14.93
C PRO A 316 17.35 30.20 14.25
N ASP A 317 16.04 30.39 14.45
CA ASP A 317 15.00 29.56 13.84
C ASP A 317 14.89 29.81 12.34
N ARG A 318 14.91 31.09 11.94
CA ARG A 318 14.92 31.50 10.53
C ARG A 318 16.21 31.07 9.84
N ARG A 319 17.34 31.16 10.54
CA ARG A 319 18.64 30.71 10.02
C ARG A 319 18.64 29.21 9.77
N SER A 320 18.16 28.42 10.74
CA SER A 320 17.98 26.96 10.58
C SER A 320 17.03 26.62 9.42
N ALA A 321 15.96 27.40 9.23
CA ALA A 321 15.04 27.23 8.10
C ALA A 321 15.70 27.51 6.74
N ALA A 322 16.60 28.48 6.66
CA ALA A 322 17.36 28.77 5.44
C ALA A 322 18.29 27.61 5.05
N PHE A 323 18.95 26.97 6.02
CA PHE A 323 19.78 25.77 5.78
C PHE A 323 18.96 24.56 5.29
N MET A 324 17.66 24.49 5.60
CA MET A 324 16.75 23.44 5.10
C MET A 324 16.19 23.72 3.70
N SER A 325 16.51 24.86 3.08
CA SER A 325 15.98 25.24 1.76
C SER A 325 16.21 24.21 0.63
N PRO A 326 17.31 23.41 0.58
CA PRO A 326 17.51 22.42 -0.48
C PRO A 326 16.39 21.38 -0.59
N LEU A 327 15.73 21.04 0.53
CA LEU A 327 14.65 20.05 0.57
C LEU A 327 13.43 20.46 -0.27
N THR A 328 13.26 21.76 -0.50
CA THR A 328 12.13 22.29 -1.28
C THR A 328 12.18 21.78 -2.72
N SER A 329 13.37 21.77 -3.35
CA SER A 329 13.54 21.24 -4.71
C SER A 329 13.22 19.75 -4.77
N GLY A 330 13.67 18.99 -3.77
CA GLY A 330 13.38 17.55 -3.66
C GLY A 330 11.88 17.28 -3.58
N ARG A 331 11.15 18.03 -2.73
CA ARG A 331 9.68 17.88 -2.60
C ARG A 331 8.93 18.16 -3.90
N VAL A 332 9.35 19.16 -4.68
CA VAL A 332 8.76 19.47 -5.99
C VAL A 332 8.95 18.30 -6.94
N SER A 333 10.15 17.73 -7.01
CA SER A 333 10.46 16.58 -7.85
C SER A 333 9.68 15.32 -7.44
N VAL A 334 9.61 15.04 -6.13
CA VAL A 334 8.83 13.91 -5.59
C VAL A 334 7.34 14.05 -5.89
N ALA A 335 6.75 15.23 -5.69
CA ALA A 335 5.34 15.47 -5.96
C ALA A 335 5.00 15.28 -7.45
N ALA A 336 5.85 15.81 -8.33
CA ALA A 336 5.71 15.68 -9.78
C ALA A 336 5.79 14.21 -10.24
N THR A 337 6.80 13.48 -9.76
CA THR A 337 7.05 12.08 -10.12
C THR A 337 5.94 11.15 -9.61
N ALA A 338 5.41 11.40 -8.41
CA ALA A 338 4.28 10.65 -7.85
C ALA A 338 3.00 10.78 -8.71
N ILE A 339 2.70 11.99 -9.21
CA ILE A 339 1.56 12.20 -10.13
C ILE A 339 1.78 11.43 -11.44
N TYR A 340 3.00 11.45 -11.98
CA TYR A 340 3.31 10.76 -13.24
C TYR A 340 3.13 9.24 -13.13
N SER A 341 3.55 8.63 -12.01
CA SER A 341 3.29 7.21 -11.70
C SER A 341 1.79 6.90 -11.62
N ALA A 342 1.00 7.77 -10.98
CA ALA A 342 -0.46 7.62 -10.92
C ALA A 342 -1.08 7.64 -12.33
N LYS A 343 -0.62 8.53 -13.23
CA LYS A 343 -1.06 8.58 -14.63
C LYS A 343 -0.79 7.25 -15.36
N ILE A 344 0.41 6.70 -15.22
CA ILE A 344 0.81 5.45 -15.91
C ILE A 344 -0.04 4.27 -15.42
N SER A 345 -0.17 4.11 -14.10
CA SER A 345 -0.91 2.99 -13.51
C SER A 345 -2.40 3.04 -13.87
N LEU A 346 -3.03 4.22 -13.83
CA LEU A 346 -4.41 4.40 -14.28
C LEU A 346 -4.57 4.14 -15.78
N ALA A 347 -3.64 4.59 -16.62
CA ALA A 347 -3.68 4.31 -18.06
C ALA A 347 -3.61 2.81 -18.35
N ILE A 348 -2.79 2.05 -17.61
CA ILE A 348 -2.71 0.59 -17.74
C ILE A 348 -4.01 -0.06 -17.25
N ALA A 349 -4.50 0.31 -16.05
CA ALA A 349 -5.69 -0.29 -15.47
C ALA A 349 -6.95 -0.02 -16.28
N ILE A 350 -7.16 1.21 -16.75
CA ILE A 350 -8.31 1.58 -17.58
C ILE A 350 -8.25 0.86 -18.93
N ARG A 351 -7.08 0.75 -19.57
CA ARG A 351 -6.93 -0.02 -20.82
C ARG A 351 -7.21 -1.51 -20.62
N CYS A 352 -6.77 -2.08 -19.50
CA CYS A 352 -7.11 -3.44 -19.10
C CYS A 352 -8.64 -3.57 -18.95
N ALA A 353 -9.29 -2.63 -18.25
CA ALA A 353 -10.73 -2.64 -18.02
C ALA A 353 -11.57 -2.48 -19.30
N LEU A 354 -11.07 -1.74 -20.29
CA LEU A 354 -11.70 -1.53 -21.60
C LEU A 354 -11.55 -2.71 -22.56
N THR A 355 -10.69 -3.67 -22.26
CA THR A 355 -10.42 -4.83 -23.12
C THR A 355 -10.80 -6.15 -22.47
N ARG A 356 -10.81 -6.20 -21.14
CA ARG A 356 -11.14 -7.39 -20.37
C ARG A 356 -12.64 -7.48 -20.16
N ARG A 357 -13.19 -8.66 -20.44
CA ARG A 357 -14.58 -9.01 -20.12
C ARG A 357 -14.66 -9.98 -18.94
N ALA A 358 -15.77 -9.93 -18.20
CA ALA A 358 -16.12 -10.92 -17.18
C ALA A 358 -17.63 -10.89 -16.94
N PHE A 359 -18.25 -12.06 -16.70
CA PHE A 359 -19.67 -12.26 -16.33
C PHE A 359 -20.72 -11.71 -17.33
N SER A 360 -21.80 -12.46 -17.53
CA SER A 360 -22.93 -12.07 -18.39
C SER A 360 -24.08 -11.50 -17.55
N ILE A 361 -24.76 -10.48 -18.08
CA ILE A 361 -26.03 -9.94 -17.55
C ILE A 361 -27.27 -10.71 -18.04
N THR A 362 -27.15 -11.54 -19.06
CA THR A 362 -28.25 -12.40 -19.52
C THR A 362 -28.13 -13.82 -18.96
N PRO A 363 -29.26 -14.50 -18.69
CA PRO A 363 -29.23 -15.88 -18.20
C PRO A 363 -28.63 -16.81 -19.26
N LYS A 364 -27.57 -17.55 -18.88
CA LYS A 364 -26.87 -18.61 -19.64
C LYS A 364 -26.17 -18.12 -20.93
N TYR A 365 -24.84 -18.08 -20.88
CA TYR A 365 -23.91 -17.96 -22.03
C TYR A 365 -24.06 -16.71 -22.92
N GLY A 366 -24.59 -15.61 -22.38
CA GLY A 366 -24.56 -14.32 -23.07
C GLY A 366 -23.16 -13.69 -23.13
N PRO A 367 -22.97 -12.64 -23.95
CA PRO A 367 -21.69 -11.94 -24.03
C PRO A 367 -21.32 -11.32 -22.68
N GLU A 368 -20.09 -11.55 -22.25
CA GLU A 368 -19.57 -10.95 -21.03
C GLU A 368 -19.39 -9.43 -21.18
N LEU A 369 -19.64 -8.68 -20.11
CA LEU A 369 -19.48 -7.22 -20.09
C LEU A 369 -18.00 -6.83 -19.96
N LEU A 370 -17.62 -5.66 -20.47
CA LEU A 370 -16.31 -5.08 -20.18
C LEU A 370 -16.22 -4.76 -18.70
N LEU A 371 -15.04 -4.91 -18.09
CA LEU A 371 -14.86 -4.55 -16.68
C LEU A 371 -15.19 -3.08 -16.42
N LEU A 372 -14.93 -2.17 -17.36
CA LEU A 372 -15.27 -0.76 -17.20
C LEU A 372 -16.78 -0.48 -17.25
N ASP A 373 -17.61 -1.42 -17.70
CA ASP A 373 -19.07 -1.26 -17.69
C ASP A 373 -19.68 -1.56 -16.30
N TYR A 374 -18.91 -2.17 -15.40
CA TYR A 374 -19.34 -2.43 -14.02
C TYR A 374 -19.31 -1.15 -13.18
N PRO A 375 -20.43 -0.71 -12.59
CA PRO A 375 -20.45 0.49 -11.73
C PRO A 375 -19.45 0.43 -10.57
N SER A 376 -19.27 -0.75 -9.96
CA SER A 376 -18.28 -0.96 -8.91
C SER A 376 -16.84 -0.77 -9.41
N HIS A 377 -16.53 -1.17 -10.63
CA HIS A 377 -15.20 -0.96 -11.23
C HIS A 377 -14.97 0.50 -11.61
N GLN A 378 -16.00 1.17 -12.17
CA GLN A 378 -15.97 2.61 -12.44
C GLN A 378 -15.73 3.42 -11.18
N ARG A 379 -16.43 3.08 -10.07
CA ARG A 379 -16.29 3.73 -8.77
C ARG A 379 -14.87 3.68 -8.22
N ARG A 380 -14.13 2.61 -8.54
CA ARG A 380 -12.74 2.43 -8.11
C ARG A 380 -11.77 3.28 -8.93
N LEU A 381 -11.86 3.27 -10.26
CA LEU A 381 -10.87 3.89 -11.14
C LEU A 381 -11.17 5.35 -11.51
N LEU A 382 -12.43 5.70 -11.81
CA LEU A 382 -12.76 7.03 -12.36
C LEU A 382 -12.56 8.18 -11.36
N PRO A 383 -12.88 8.06 -10.06
CA PRO A 383 -12.57 9.11 -9.09
C PRO A 383 -11.06 9.34 -8.93
N LEU A 384 -10.26 8.27 -8.97
CA LEU A 384 -8.80 8.37 -8.92
C LEU A 384 -8.24 9.03 -10.18
N LEU A 385 -8.81 8.74 -11.35
CA LEU A 385 -8.49 9.43 -12.59
C LEU A 385 -8.76 10.93 -12.45
N ALA A 386 -9.97 11.32 -12.06
CA ALA A 386 -10.35 12.72 -11.88
C ALA A 386 -9.43 13.45 -10.88
N LYS A 387 -9.12 12.81 -9.74
CA LYS A 387 -8.20 13.37 -8.74
C LYS A 387 -6.77 13.50 -9.27
N THR A 388 -6.29 12.55 -10.07
CA THR A 388 -4.95 12.62 -10.71
C THR A 388 -4.86 13.79 -11.68
N TYR A 389 -5.92 14.06 -12.46
CA TYR A 389 -5.99 15.27 -13.29
C TYR A 389 -5.91 16.53 -12.44
N ALA A 390 -6.73 16.65 -11.39
CA ALA A 390 -6.71 17.82 -10.52
C ALA A 390 -5.34 18.04 -9.86
N MET A 391 -4.74 16.97 -9.32
CA MET A 391 -3.41 17.01 -8.72
C MET A 391 -2.30 17.35 -9.72
N ASN A 392 -2.45 16.99 -11.00
CA ASN A 392 -1.50 17.42 -12.04
C ASN A 392 -1.44 18.94 -12.16
N PHE A 393 -2.60 19.61 -12.17
CA PHE A 393 -2.63 21.07 -12.24
C PHE A 393 -2.12 21.72 -10.95
N ALA A 394 -2.41 21.13 -9.79
CA ALA A 394 -1.80 21.54 -8.52
C ALA A 394 -0.27 21.39 -8.54
N GLY A 395 0.24 20.30 -9.13
CA GLY A 395 1.66 20.08 -9.36
C GLY A 395 2.27 21.12 -10.31
N ASN A 396 1.55 21.51 -11.37
CA ASN A 396 1.99 22.58 -12.28
C ASN A 396 2.01 23.94 -11.57
N TYR A 397 1.03 24.23 -10.71
CA TYR A 397 1.03 25.41 -9.86
C TYR A 397 2.25 25.43 -8.90
N LEU A 398 2.58 24.30 -8.28
CA LEU A 398 3.78 24.17 -7.45
C LEU A 398 5.07 24.44 -8.24
N LYS A 399 5.20 23.84 -9.43
CA LYS A 399 6.35 24.09 -10.32
C LYS A 399 6.47 25.59 -10.64
N MET A 400 5.35 26.26 -10.92
CA MET A 400 5.31 27.69 -11.19
C MET A 400 5.76 28.57 -10.02
N ILE A 401 5.29 28.29 -8.80
CA ILE A 401 5.77 29.01 -7.60
C ILE A 401 7.26 28.74 -7.39
N TYR A 402 7.70 27.50 -7.61
CA TYR A 402 9.10 27.12 -7.44
C TYR A 402 10.02 27.89 -8.39
N VAL A 403 9.73 27.92 -9.69
CA VAL A 403 10.59 28.58 -10.69
C VAL A 403 10.52 30.11 -10.62
N LYS A 404 9.41 30.68 -10.12
CA LYS A 404 9.25 32.13 -9.91
C LYS A 404 9.50 32.58 -8.46
N ARG A 405 10.17 31.74 -7.67
CA ARG A 405 10.38 32.00 -6.24
C ARG A 405 11.12 33.31 -5.99
N THR A 406 10.63 34.10 -5.04
CA THR A 406 11.29 35.29 -4.48
C THR A 406 11.55 35.06 -2.99
N PRO A 407 12.42 35.87 -2.33
CA PRO A 407 12.63 35.76 -0.88
C PRO A 407 11.31 35.81 -0.07
N GLN A 408 10.34 36.60 -0.52
CA GLN A 408 9.03 36.72 0.11
C GLN A 408 8.13 35.49 -0.10
N SER A 409 8.28 34.77 -1.23
CA SER A 409 7.45 33.61 -1.54
C SER A 409 7.97 32.29 -0.93
N LEU A 410 9.17 32.28 -0.32
CA LEU A 410 9.79 31.06 0.24
C LEU A 410 8.93 30.38 1.31
N LYS A 411 8.28 31.17 2.18
CA LYS A 411 7.36 30.63 3.20
C LYS A 411 6.19 29.90 2.53
N THR A 412 5.55 30.53 1.55
CA THR A 412 4.43 29.94 0.81
C THR A 412 4.87 28.69 0.06
N LEU A 413 6.01 28.75 -0.63
CA LEU A 413 6.57 27.61 -1.35
C LEU A 413 6.86 26.43 -0.42
N HIS A 414 7.39 26.67 0.78
CA HIS A 414 7.61 25.62 1.77
C HIS A 414 6.29 24.95 2.18
N VAL A 415 5.26 25.72 2.53
CA VAL A 415 3.96 25.18 2.95
C VAL A 415 3.27 24.43 1.80
N VAL A 416 3.26 25.01 0.60
CA VAL A 416 2.62 24.42 -0.59
C VAL A 416 3.34 23.15 -1.05
N SER A 417 4.68 23.15 -1.06
CA SER A 417 5.47 21.95 -1.41
C SER A 417 5.29 20.83 -0.39
N SER A 418 5.27 21.14 0.91
CA SER A 418 4.95 20.16 1.97
C SER A 418 3.54 19.58 1.80
N ALA A 419 2.55 20.44 1.54
CA ALA A 419 1.16 20.03 1.36
C ALA A 419 0.96 19.12 0.15
N LEU A 420 1.48 19.54 -1.02
CA LEU A 420 1.35 18.77 -2.24
C LEU A 420 2.21 17.52 -2.24
N LYS A 421 3.36 17.50 -1.57
CA LYS A 421 4.18 16.28 -1.48
C LYS A 421 3.46 15.17 -0.72
N PHE A 422 2.88 15.42 0.45
CA PHE A 422 2.13 14.36 1.14
C PHE A 422 0.86 13.97 0.38
N ALA A 423 0.14 14.95 -0.18
CA ALA A 423 -1.13 14.70 -0.86
C ALA A 423 -0.94 13.85 -2.12
N THR A 424 0.07 14.16 -2.93
CA THR A 424 0.36 13.45 -4.19
C THR A 424 0.98 12.07 -3.96
N THR A 425 1.89 11.91 -2.98
CA THR A 425 2.51 10.61 -2.69
C THR A 425 1.52 9.60 -2.11
N TRP A 426 0.67 9.99 -1.16
CA TRP A 426 -0.41 9.10 -0.68
C TRP A 426 -1.48 8.84 -1.74
N HIS A 427 -1.82 9.84 -2.58
CA HIS A 427 -2.71 9.61 -3.72
C HIS A 427 -2.11 8.61 -4.70
N ASN A 428 -0.81 8.68 -5.00
CA ASN A 428 -0.11 7.71 -5.85
C ASN A 428 -0.14 6.31 -5.25
N MET A 429 0.16 6.15 -3.95
CA MET A 429 0.10 4.84 -3.29
C MET A 429 -1.30 4.22 -3.31
N ARG A 430 -2.34 5.03 -3.03
CA ARG A 430 -3.74 4.59 -3.16
C ARG A 430 -4.08 4.20 -4.60
N THR A 431 -3.63 5.01 -5.56
CA THR A 431 -3.91 4.77 -6.99
C THR A 431 -3.24 3.50 -7.48
N LEU A 432 -1.97 3.27 -7.14
CA LEU A 432 -1.23 2.05 -7.47
C LEU A 432 -1.90 0.82 -6.87
N GLN A 433 -2.35 0.90 -5.61
CA GLN A 433 -3.05 -0.19 -4.94
C GLN A 433 -4.35 -0.57 -5.66
N GLU A 434 -5.20 0.41 -5.97
CA GLU A 434 -6.46 0.17 -6.67
C GLU A 434 -6.24 -0.30 -8.11
N CYS A 435 -5.29 0.29 -8.83
CA CYS A 435 -4.95 -0.14 -10.19
C CYS A 435 -4.44 -1.58 -10.21
N ARG A 436 -3.64 -1.99 -9.21
CA ARG A 436 -3.16 -3.36 -9.05
C ARG A 436 -4.33 -4.31 -8.88
N GLU A 437 -5.23 -4.04 -7.92
CA GLU A 437 -6.39 -4.89 -7.64
C GLU A 437 -7.38 -4.93 -8.82
N ALA A 438 -7.63 -3.79 -9.46
CA ALA A 438 -8.50 -3.70 -10.63
C ALA A 438 -7.99 -4.51 -11.83
N CYS A 439 -6.67 -4.70 -11.95
CA CYS A 439 -6.06 -5.56 -12.97
C CYS A 439 -6.03 -7.05 -12.60
N GLY A 440 -6.49 -7.42 -11.40
CA GLY A 440 -6.40 -8.78 -10.87
C GLY A 440 -4.97 -9.33 -10.96
N GLY A 441 -4.83 -10.59 -11.40
CA GLY A 441 -3.52 -11.24 -11.54
C GLY A 441 -2.56 -10.50 -12.47
N GLN A 442 -3.04 -9.80 -13.51
CA GLN A 442 -2.15 -9.05 -14.42
C GLN A 442 -1.43 -7.90 -13.72
N GLY A 443 -2.04 -7.30 -12.69
CA GLY A 443 -1.41 -6.26 -11.87
C GLY A 443 -0.20 -6.76 -11.06
N LEU A 444 -0.07 -8.08 -10.86
CA LEU A 444 1.03 -8.70 -10.13
C LEU A 444 2.30 -8.89 -10.98
N LYS A 445 2.20 -8.88 -12.31
CA LYS A 445 3.37 -9.09 -13.19
C LYS A 445 4.26 -7.86 -13.22
N THR A 446 5.56 -8.07 -13.05
CA THR A 446 6.54 -6.98 -13.13
C THR A 446 6.59 -6.33 -14.52
N GLU A 447 6.33 -7.09 -15.59
CA GLU A 447 6.26 -6.54 -16.96
C GLU A 447 5.15 -5.48 -17.12
N ASN A 448 4.08 -5.55 -16.32
CA ASN A 448 3.01 -4.56 -16.29
C ASN A 448 3.29 -3.38 -15.34
N ARG A 449 4.43 -3.41 -14.64
CA ARG A 449 5.04 -2.32 -13.87
C ARG A 449 4.31 -1.84 -12.62
N ILE A 450 2.98 -1.98 -12.54
CA ILE A 450 2.15 -1.45 -11.44
C ILE A 450 2.67 -1.93 -10.08
N GLY A 451 2.88 -3.25 -9.92
CA GLY A 451 3.36 -3.81 -8.67
C GLY A 451 4.74 -3.32 -8.26
N GLN A 452 5.66 -3.17 -9.22
CA GLN A 452 7.01 -2.69 -8.94
C GLN A 452 7.04 -1.19 -8.63
N MET A 453 6.25 -0.38 -9.33
CA MET A 453 6.06 1.04 -9.01
C MET A 453 5.58 1.22 -7.57
N LYS A 454 4.73 0.33 -7.06
CA LYS A 454 4.32 0.35 -5.65
C LYS A 454 5.52 0.23 -4.72
N GLY A 455 6.50 -0.64 -5.00
CA GLY A 455 7.73 -0.76 -4.22
C GLY A 455 8.66 0.45 -4.36
N ASP A 456 8.86 0.95 -5.57
CA ASP A 456 9.79 2.06 -5.87
C ASP A 456 9.28 3.44 -5.41
N PHE A 457 7.96 3.61 -5.29
CA PHE A 457 7.34 4.87 -4.85
C PHE A 457 6.97 4.90 -3.37
N ASP A 458 6.90 3.75 -2.69
CA ASP A 458 6.62 3.71 -1.25
C ASP A 458 7.65 4.51 -0.39
N PRO A 459 8.96 4.49 -0.69
CA PRO A 459 9.94 5.34 0.00
C PRO A 459 9.62 6.84 -0.09
N LEU A 460 8.92 7.29 -1.14
CA LEU A 460 8.62 8.70 -1.34
C LEU A 460 7.64 9.25 -0.31
N SER A 461 6.89 8.41 0.42
CA SER A 461 6.11 8.85 1.58
C SER A 461 7.00 9.29 2.76
N THR A 462 8.28 8.92 2.77
CA THR A 462 9.24 9.20 3.86
C THR A 462 10.39 10.13 3.44
N ILE A 463 10.91 9.99 2.22
CA ILE A 463 11.99 10.83 1.67
C ILE A 463 11.53 12.30 1.53
N GLU A 464 12.46 13.26 1.69
CA GLU A 464 12.22 14.72 1.69
C GLU A 464 11.26 15.24 2.79
N GLY A 465 10.94 14.38 3.77
CA GLY A 465 10.07 14.65 4.90
C GLY A 465 8.96 13.61 5.01
N ASP A 466 8.73 13.09 6.22
CA ASP A 466 7.65 12.15 6.47
C ASP A 466 6.27 12.81 6.27
N ASN A 467 5.36 12.11 5.60
CA ASN A 467 4.03 12.63 5.26
C ASN A 467 3.23 13.08 6.49
N SER A 468 3.16 12.26 7.54
CA SER A 468 2.44 12.61 8.77
C SER A 468 3.03 13.85 9.43
N TYR A 469 4.36 13.96 9.47
CA TYR A 469 5.02 15.13 10.03
C TYR A 469 4.77 16.41 9.22
N MET A 470 4.80 16.35 7.89
CA MET A 470 4.54 17.53 7.05
C MET A 470 3.11 18.06 7.20
N MET A 471 2.13 17.20 7.47
CA MET A 471 0.78 17.66 7.81
C MET A 471 0.80 18.60 9.02
N HIS A 472 1.55 18.25 10.06
CA HIS A 472 1.73 19.12 11.22
C HIS A 472 2.45 20.43 10.87
N GLN A 473 3.46 20.39 9.99
CA GLN A 473 4.15 21.61 9.53
C GLN A 473 3.21 22.57 8.80
N VAL A 474 2.35 22.03 7.91
CA VAL A 474 1.34 22.79 7.18
C VAL A 474 0.37 23.43 8.17
N SER A 475 -0.25 22.65 9.05
CA SER A 475 -1.25 23.17 9.99
C SER A 475 -0.67 24.13 11.02
N LYS A 476 0.57 23.92 11.48
CA LYS A 476 1.28 24.90 12.33
C LYS A 476 1.49 26.22 11.61
N SER A 477 1.81 26.19 10.31
CA SER A 477 2.02 27.38 9.50
C SER A 477 0.71 28.14 9.25
N LEU A 478 -0.37 27.42 8.96
CA LEU A 478 -1.72 27.99 8.80
C LEU A 478 -2.21 28.63 10.11
N LEU A 479 -2.05 27.95 11.25
CA LEU A 479 -2.42 28.51 12.55
C LEU A 479 -1.60 29.75 12.91
N ALA A 480 -0.30 29.75 12.60
CA ALA A 480 0.56 30.90 12.86
C ALA A 480 0.14 32.12 12.03
N GLU A 481 -0.16 31.92 10.74
CA GLU A 481 -0.71 32.98 9.88
C GLU A 481 -2.05 33.48 10.44
N TYR A 482 -2.96 32.55 10.74
CA TYR A 482 -4.28 32.83 11.27
C TYR A 482 -4.26 33.68 12.54
N ALA A 483 -3.50 33.24 13.54
CA ALA A 483 -3.38 33.92 14.82
C ALA A 483 -2.70 35.29 14.68
N SER A 484 -1.66 35.40 13.84
CA SER A 484 -0.93 36.65 13.63
C SER A 484 -1.81 37.71 12.97
N THR A 485 -2.61 37.31 11.99
CA THR A 485 -3.48 38.21 11.21
C THR A 485 -4.68 38.65 12.03
N LYS A 486 -5.32 37.74 12.78
CA LYS A 486 -6.35 38.11 13.77
C LYS A 486 -5.84 39.07 14.83
N LYS A 487 -4.64 38.84 15.37
CA LYS A 487 -4.03 39.74 16.37
C LYS A 487 -3.73 41.13 15.81
N ARG A 488 -3.35 41.22 14.53
CA ARG A 488 -3.02 42.49 13.84
C ARG A 488 -4.24 43.20 13.24
N ASN A 489 -5.42 42.57 13.27
CA ASN A 489 -6.64 43.06 12.63
C ASN A 489 -6.44 43.49 11.16
N LYS A 490 -5.69 42.67 10.40
CA LYS A 490 -5.42 42.89 8.97
C LYS A 490 -6.19 41.87 8.11
N PRO A 491 -6.45 42.16 6.82
CA PRO A 491 -6.94 41.13 5.90
C PRO A 491 -5.91 40.01 5.75
N PHE A 492 -6.39 38.77 5.62
CA PHE A 492 -5.58 37.61 5.24
C PHE A 492 -5.03 37.82 3.84
N ASN A 493 -3.70 37.74 3.71
CA ASN A 493 -2.98 37.92 2.45
C ASN A 493 -1.75 37.00 2.50
N GLY A 494 -1.92 35.75 2.05
CA GLY A 494 -0.91 34.71 2.15
C GLY A 494 -1.50 33.33 2.45
N LEU A 495 -0.80 32.29 1.98
CA LEU A 495 -1.15 30.88 2.14
C LEU A 495 -2.56 30.50 1.66
N GLY A 496 -3.18 31.26 0.74
CA GLY A 496 -4.52 30.91 0.24
C GLY A 496 -5.66 31.15 1.25
N LEU A 497 -5.39 31.89 2.34
CA LEU A 497 -6.36 32.20 3.39
C LEU A 497 -7.22 33.42 3.08
N GLU A 498 -7.12 34.00 1.88
CA GLU A 498 -7.85 35.20 1.46
C GLU A 498 -9.36 34.99 1.48
N HIS A 499 -9.83 33.75 1.28
CA HIS A 499 -11.24 33.36 1.41
C HIS A 499 -11.80 33.61 2.82
N LEU A 500 -10.94 33.75 3.83
CA LEU A 500 -11.34 34.10 5.20
C LEU A 500 -11.73 35.59 5.35
N ASN A 501 -11.40 36.46 4.39
CA ASN A 501 -11.77 37.87 4.41
C ASN A 501 -13.24 38.11 4.05
N GLY A 502 -13.83 37.23 3.24
CA GLY A 502 -15.22 37.32 2.81
C GLY A 502 -16.22 36.72 3.81
N PRO A 503 -17.53 36.79 3.54
CA PRO A 503 -18.55 36.15 4.37
C PRO A 503 -18.37 34.62 4.43
N CYS A 504 -18.99 33.97 5.42
CA CYS A 504 -19.02 32.51 5.50
C CYS A 504 -19.90 31.95 4.37
N PRO A 505 -19.40 31.01 3.54
CA PRO A 505 -20.22 30.37 2.52
C PRO A 505 -21.40 29.63 3.17
N VAL A 506 -22.58 29.72 2.54
CA VAL A 506 -23.80 29.02 2.99
C VAL A 506 -24.02 27.82 2.07
N ILE A 507 -24.01 26.62 2.65
CA ILE A 507 -24.24 25.37 1.92
C ILE A 507 -25.72 24.99 2.04
N PRO A 508 -26.44 24.80 0.93
CA PRO A 508 -27.83 24.35 0.96
C PRO A 508 -27.94 22.96 1.60
N LEU A 509 -28.96 22.77 2.46
CA LEU A 509 -29.20 21.51 3.17
C LEU A 509 -29.54 20.35 2.23
N GLU A 510 -30.23 20.64 1.12
CA GLU A 510 -30.60 19.66 0.10
C GLU A 510 -30.06 20.09 -1.27
N PRO A 511 -28.79 19.79 -1.58
CA PRO A 511 -28.20 20.18 -2.85
C PRO A 511 -28.75 19.31 -3.99
N THR A 512 -29.28 19.95 -5.04
CA THR A 512 -29.67 19.27 -6.27
C THR A 512 -28.43 18.80 -7.05
N SER A 513 -28.61 17.86 -7.99
CA SER A 513 -27.53 17.42 -8.90
C SER A 513 -26.86 18.60 -9.62
N THR A 514 -27.65 19.61 -10.01
CA THR A 514 -27.16 20.85 -10.63
C THR A 514 -26.26 21.64 -9.68
N ILE A 515 -26.65 21.77 -8.40
CA ILE A 515 -25.86 22.45 -7.36
C ILE A 515 -24.56 21.69 -7.11
N LEU A 516 -24.59 20.37 -6.96
CA LEU A 516 -23.39 19.54 -6.74
C LEU A 516 -22.36 19.67 -7.89
N ARG A 517 -22.85 19.88 -9.12
CA ARG A 517 -22.03 20.08 -10.31
C ARG A 517 -21.57 21.53 -10.51
N SER A 518 -22.04 22.47 -9.70
CA SER A 518 -21.64 23.87 -9.77
C SER A 518 -20.24 24.09 -9.22
N THR A 519 -19.38 24.76 -9.99
CA THR A 519 -18.03 25.16 -9.56
C THR A 519 -18.09 26.03 -8.30
N GLN A 520 -19.04 26.96 -8.21
CA GLN A 520 -19.18 27.85 -7.04
C GLN A 520 -19.49 27.06 -5.76
N PHE A 521 -20.42 26.11 -5.82
CA PHE A 521 -20.74 25.25 -4.68
C PHE A 521 -19.53 24.43 -4.22
N GLN A 522 -18.75 23.90 -5.16
CA GLN A 522 -17.54 23.13 -4.85
C GLN A 522 -16.49 24.00 -4.15
N ILE A 523 -16.25 25.22 -4.64
CA ILE A 523 -15.37 26.20 -3.99
C ILE A 523 -15.88 26.50 -2.57
N ASP A 524 -17.15 26.86 -2.43
CA ASP A 524 -17.77 27.23 -1.17
C ASP A 524 -17.70 26.12 -0.13
N ALA A 525 -17.91 24.86 -0.54
CA ALA A 525 -17.83 23.70 0.33
C ALA A 525 -16.40 23.46 0.85
N PHE A 526 -15.38 23.62 0.01
CA PHE A 526 -13.99 23.42 0.40
C PHE A 526 -13.49 24.59 1.27
N HIS A 527 -13.88 25.82 0.95
CA HIS A 527 -13.62 27.00 1.78
C HIS A 527 -14.28 26.89 3.16
N LEU A 528 -15.54 26.44 3.22
CA LEU A 528 -16.23 26.22 4.49
C LEU A 528 -15.52 25.16 5.34
N ARG A 529 -15.13 24.03 4.72
CA ARG A 529 -14.41 22.95 5.41
C ARG A 529 -13.08 23.43 6.00
N GLU A 530 -12.26 24.12 5.22
CA GLU A 530 -10.98 24.64 5.71
C GLU A 530 -11.18 25.69 6.82
N ARG A 531 -12.10 26.63 6.62
CA ARG A 531 -12.43 27.68 7.60
C ARG A 531 -12.92 27.09 8.93
N ASP A 532 -13.84 26.13 8.89
CA ASP A 532 -14.36 25.46 10.10
C ASP A 532 -13.26 24.70 10.83
N LEU A 533 -12.47 23.89 10.13
CA LEU A 533 -11.36 23.15 10.71
C LEU A 533 -10.29 24.05 11.33
N LEU A 534 -9.94 25.16 10.65
CA LEU A 534 -8.96 26.12 11.17
C LEU A 534 -9.48 26.82 12.43
N ASN A 535 -10.75 27.22 12.45
CA ASN A 535 -11.38 27.82 13.64
C ASN A 535 -11.40 26.84 14.82
N ARG A 536 -11.81 25.57 14.59
CA ARG A 536 -11.84 24.54 15.63
C ARG A 536 -10.44 24.19 16.13
N PHE A 537 -9.47 24.07 15.23
CA PHE A 537 -8.09 23.80 15.57
C PHE A 537 -7.50 24.92 16.43
N ALA A 538 -7.71 26.18 16.04
CA ALA A 538 -7.30 27.33 16.82
C ALA A 538 -7.96 27.36 18.21
N ALA A 539 -9.25 27.05 18.29
CA ALA A 539 -9.99 26.99 19.55
C ALA A 539 -9.48 25.86 20.47
N GLU A 540 -9.21 24.67 19.94
CA GLU A 540 -8.70 23.54 20.71
C GLU A 540 -7.30 23.83 21.25
N VAL A 541 -6.40 24.37 20.41
CA VAL A 541 -5.05 24.77 20.84
C VAL A 541 -5.13 25.85 21.92
N ALA A 542 -5.95 26.89 21.72
CA ALA A 542 -6.15 27.93 22.73
C ALA A 542 -6.72 27.37 24.04
N GLY A 543 -7.63 26.38 23.97
CA GLY A 543 -8.21 25.71 25.12
C GLY A 543 -7.19 24.92 25.96
N TYR A 544 -6.18 24.32 25.32
CA TYR A 544 -5.05 23.71 26.03
C TYR A 544 -4.13 24.77 26.66
N GLN A 545 -3.82 25.85 25.93
CA GLN A 545 -2.99 26.94 26.46
C GLN A 545 -3.65 27.66 27.65
N ALA A 546 -4.98 27.82 27.63
CA ALA A 546 -5.75 28.37 28.74
C ALA A 546 -5.67 27.50 30.02
N LYS A 547 -5.32 26.22 29.89
CA LYS A 547 -5.07 25.29 31.01
C LYS A 547 -3.62 25.33 31.50
N GLY A 548 -2.78 26.24 30.99
CA GLY A 548 -1.37 26.35 31.35
C GLY A 548 -0.43 25.44 30.56
N GLU A 549 -0.93 24.69 29.57
CA GLU A 549 -0.12 23.79 28.76
C GLU A 549 0.75 24.56 27.75
N SER A 550 1.92 24.01 27.42
CA SER A 550 2.79 24.57 26.38
C SER A 550 2.12 24.56 25.01
N ARG A 551 2.52 25.48 24.12
CA ARG A 551 2.00 25.55 22.75
C ARG A 551 2.29 24.27 21.97
N GLU A 552 3.48 23.72 22.16
CA GLU A 552 3.93 22.49 21.52
C GLU A 552 3.11 21.28 21.97
N TYR A 553 2.84 21.17 23.27
CA TYR A 553 1.94 20.14 23.80
C TYR A 553 0.51 20.30 23.28
N ALA A 554 -0.03 21.52 23.26
CA ALA A 554 -1.35 21.80 22.70
C ALA A 554 -1.47 21.35 21.23
N LEU A 555 -0.45 21.62 20.42
CA LEU A 555 -0.39 21.18 19.01
C LEU A 555 -0.36 19.66 18.86
N LEU A 556 0.36 18.96 19.76
CA LEU A 556 0.41 17.49 19.79
C LEU A 556 -0.94 16.88 20.19
N GLN A 557 -1.64 17.50 21.15
CA GLN A 557 -2.93 16.99 21.60
C GLN A 557 -4.07 17.22 20.58
N ALA A 558 -3.99 18.29 19.79
CA ALA A 558 -4.93 18.65 18.73
C ALA A 558 -4.55 18.04 17.35
N TYR A 559 -3.80 16.93 17.33
CA TYR A 559 -3.26 16.34 16.10
C TYR A 559 -4.33 15.98 15.05
N GLN A 560 -5.51 15.51 15.47
CA GLN A 560 -6.55 15.09 14.53
C GLN A 560 -7.07 16.26 13.70
N LEU A 561 -7.42 17.37 14.35
CA LEU A 561 -7.79 18.60 13.66
C LEU A 561 -6.63 19.18 12.84
N ALA A 562 -5.39 19.06 13.33
CA ALA A 562 -4.22 19.47 12.57
C ALA A 562 -4.09 18.67 11.26
N GLU A 563 -4.22 17.34 11.31
CA GLU A 563 -4.17 16.52 10.11
C GLU A 563 -5.33 16.82 9.16
N ASP A 564 -6.55 16.93 9.68
CA ASP A 564 -7.73 17.22 8.85
C ASP A 564 -7.66 18.59 8.18
N LEU A 565 -7.13 19.60 8.89
CA LEU A 565 -6.86 20.92 8.34
C LEU A 565 -5.82 20.86 7.22
N ALA A 566 -4.73 20.11 7.39
CA ALA A 566 -3.72 19.97 6.34
C ALA A 566 -4.30 19.30 5.08
N ARG A 567 -5.15 18.27 5.25
CA ARG A 567 -5.86 17.64 4.12
C ARG A 567 -6.78 18.65 3.44
N ALA A 568 -7.58 19.40 4.20
CA ALA A 568 -8.48 20.42 3.68
C ALA A 568 -7.74 21.51 2.89
N PHE A 569 -6.61 21.99 3.40
CA PHE A 569 -5.74 22.93 2.70
C PHE A 569 -5.24 22.36 1.36
N SER A 570 -4.73 21.12 1.37
CA SER A 570 -4.22 20.48 0.14
C SER A 570 -5.33 20.19 -0.88
N ASP A 571 -6.51 19.81 -0.43
CA ASP A 571 -7.69 19.56 -1.25
C ASP A 571 -8.20 20.85 -1.90
N ARG A 572 -8.30 21.95 -1.13
CA ARG A 572 -8.66 23.28 -1.64
C ARG A 572 -7.65 23.78 -2.66
N LEU A 573 -6.36 23.74 -2.32
CA LEU A 573 -5.29 24.13 -3.24
C LEU A 573 -5.37 23.39 -4.57
N THR A 574 -5.68 22.09 -4.52
CA THR A 574 -5.85 21.25 -5.70
C THR A 574 -7.07 21.67 -6.53
N LEU A 575 -8.18 22.00 -5.87
CA LEU A 575 -9.39 22.47 -6.51
C LEU A 575 -9.17 23.85 -7.18
N ASP A 576 -8.56 24.80 -6.47
CA ASP A 576 -8.27 26.13 -7.00
C ASP A 576 -7.39 26.06 -8.25
N ALA A 577 -6.30 25.28 -8.19
CA ALA A 577 -5.41 25.11 -9.33
C ALA A 577 -6.12 24.46 -10.53
N PHE A 578 -7.10 23.60 -10.30
CA PHE A 578 -7.90 22.99 -11.36
C PHE A 578 -8.87 24.00 -12.00
N ILE A 579 -9.59 24.76 -11.18
CA ILE A 579 -10.57 25.77 -11.63
C ILE A 579 -9.88 26.90 -12.38
N ASP A 580 -8.71 27.31 -11.93
CA ASP A 580 -7.87 28.32 -12.61
C ASP A 580 -7.54 27.92 -14.06
N VAL A 581 -7.34 26.63 -14.31
CA VAL A 581 -7.06 26.12 -15.66
C VAL A 581 -8.35 25.98 -16.45
N GLU A 582 -9.42 25.47 -15.83
CA GLU A 582 -10.76 25.41 -16.45
C GLU A 582 -11.20 26.78 -16.97
N ALA A 583 -10.92 27.85 -16.22
CA ALA A 583 -11.21 29.23 -16.63
C ALA A 583 -10.34 29.76 -17.78
N ARG A 584 -9.17 29.16 -18.05
CA ARG A 584 -8.21 29.59 -19.10
C ARG A 584 -8.38 28.85 -20.42
N VAL A 585 -9.02 27.67 -20.43
CA VAL A 585 -9.28 26.91 -21.66
C VAL A 585 -10.42 27.60 -22.42
N PRO A 586 -10.18 28.15 -23.63
CA PRO A 586 -11.24 28.71 -24.45
C PRO A 586 -12.12 27.56 -24.92
N ALA A 587 -13.41 27.70 -24.71
CA ALA A 587 -14.46 26.82 -25.20
C ALA A 587 -14.89 27.12 -26.63
N GLY A 588 -15.12 26.09 -27.43
CA GLY A 588 -16.42 26.00 -28.09
C GLY A 588 -17.49 25.70 -27.03
N PRO A 589 -18.73 26.14 -27.22
CA PRO A 589 -19.29 27.27 -26.46
C PRO A 589 -18.62 27.64 -25.10
N LEU A 590 -17.37 28.13 -25.10
CA LEU A 590 -16.80 29.02 -24.05
C LEU A 590 -15.96 30.14 -24.72
N LYS A 591 -16.63 31.23 -25.09
CA LYS A 591 -16.12 32.61 -25.02
C LYS A 591 -15.89 33.06 -23.57
N ARG A 592 -14.66 33.31 -23.08
CA ARG A 592 -14.33 34.57 -22.33
C ARG A 592 -12.87 34.65 -21.85
N THR A 593 -12.42 35.89 -21.75
CA THR A 593 -11.03 36.37 -21.71
C THR A 593 -10.79 37.20 -20.44
N ARG A 594 -9.51 37.22 -19.99
CA ARG A 594 -8.82 38.12 -19.01
C ARG A 594 -9.34 38.03 -17.55
N ILE A 595 -8.48 37.93 -16.52
CA ILE A 595 -7.44 38.89 -16.11
C ILE A 595 -6.32 38.14 -15.32
N LEU A 596 -5.05 38.40 -15.63
CA LEU A 596 -3.93 38.23 -14.69
C LEU A 596 -2.90 39.35 -14.97
N ALA A 597 -3.08 40.49 -14.30
CA ALA A 597 -2.06 41.53 -14.24
C ALA A 597 -2.18 42.46 -13.01
N ASN A 598 -2.77 42.04 -11.89
CA ASN A 598 -2.97 42.94 -10.73
C ASN A 598 -2.57 42.38 -9.35
N HIS A 599 -1.59 41.47 -9.26
CA HIS A 599 -1.11 41.02 -7.94
C HIS A 599 0.41 41.06 -7.72
N PHE A 600 1.14 41.94 -8.42
CA PHE A 600 2.60 42.05 -8.27
C PHE A 600 3.21 43.46 -8.21
N LEU A 601 2.44 44.51 -7.97
CA LEU A 601 3.02 45.84 -7.71
C LEU A 601 2.29 46.50 -6.54
N LEU A 602 3.04 47.31 -5.77
CA LEU A 602 2.72 48.03 -4.51
C LEU A 602 3.19 47.24 -3.25
N HIS A 603 4.17 47.65 -2.45
CA HIS A 603 4.83 48.93 -2.23
C HIS A 603 6.24 48.73 -1.63
N GLU A 604 7.20 49.56 -2.04
CA GLU A 604 8.39 49.93 -1.27
C GLU A 604 8.07 51.05 -0.26
N GLN A 605 8.93 51.14 0.77
CA GLN A 605 9.11 52.18 1.80
C GLN A 605 8.30 52.09 3.10
N ALA A 606 9.01 51.65 4.17
CA ALA A 606 9.03 52.33 5.48
C ALA A 606 10.18 51.79 6.35
N SER A 607 11.02 52.70 6.86
CA SER A 607 12.11 52.46 7.81
C SER A 607 11.60 52.01 9.20
N PRO A 608 12.32 51.13 9.94
CA PRO A 608 11.97 50.83 11.32
C PRO A 608 12.89 51.55 12.34
N SER A 609 12.28 52.11 13.39
CA SER A 609 12.93 52.49 14.66
C SER A 609 12.69 51.38 15.69
N PRO A 610 13.62 51.09 16.64
CA PRO A 610 13.63 49.82 17.37
C PRO A 610 12.77 49.88 18.64
N ALA A 611 11.96 48.84 18.86
CA ALA A 611 11.38 48.54 20.16
C ALA A 611 12.18 47.40 20.81
N ALA A 612 12.79 47.70 21.95
CA ALA A 612 13.54 46.77 22.77
C ALA A 612 12.64 45.61 23.23
N THR A 613 13.10 44.38 22.99
CA THR A 613 12.54 43.20 23.65
C THR A 613 13.70 42.36 24.17
N THR A 614 13.64 42.13 25.48
CA THR A 614 14.61 41.46 26.33
C THR A 614 14.92 40.06 25.80
N THR A 615 16.18 39.86 25.42
CA THR A 615 16.74 38.58 24.98
C THR A 615 17.21 37.80 26.20
N THR A 616 16.50 36.74 26.56
CA THR A 616 17.03 35.69 27.42
C THR A 616 17.91 34.78 26.57
N THR A 617 19.21 35.02 26.64
CA THR A 617 20.26 34.21 26.01
C THR A 617 20.27 32.84 26.69
N THR A 618 19.68 31.84 26.04
CA THR A 618 19.83 30.44 26.45
C THR A 618 20.97 29.83 25.64
N THR A 619 22.07 29.52 26.33
CA THR A 619 23.24 28.84 25.78
C THR A 619 22.84 27.44 25.30
N LEU A 620 22.96 27.19 23.99
CA LEU A 620 22.76 25.88 23.36
C LEU A 620 23.97 24.98 23.70
N SER A 621 23.76 23.94 24.51
CA SER A 621 24.75 22.86 24.69
C SER A 621 24.75 21.90 23.50
N SER A 622 25.82 21.12 23.33
CA SER A 622 25.84 20.00 22.37
C SER A 622 24.77 18.96 22.71
N ASN A 623 24.09 18.41 21.71
CA ASN A 623 23.10 17.35 21.91
C ASN A 623 23.79 16.07 22.42
N ALA A 624 23.24 15.46 23.46
CA ALA A 624 23.73 14.19 23.98
C ALA A 624 23.28 13.04 23.05
N CYS A 625 24.13 12.03 22.91
CA CYS A 625 23.82 10.82 22.15
C CYS A 625 22.63 10.08 22.72
N LEU A 626 21.74 9.58 21.86
CA LEU A 626 20.63 8.76 22.28
C LEU A 626 21.11 7.43 22.88
N SER A 627 20.46 7.00 23.97
CA SER A 627 20.65 5.69 24.58
C SER A 627 19.46 4.78 24.30
N TYR A 628 19.74 3.51 23.98
CA TYR A 628 18.71 2.48 23.90
C TYR A 628 18.38 1.96 25.30
N SER A 629 17.09 1.81 25.57
CA SER A 629 16.58 1.04 26.70
C SER A 629 15.60 0.02 26.17
N PRO A 630 15.73 -1.28 26.53
CA PRO A 630 14.76 -2.28 26.13
C PRO A 630 13.36 -1.90 26.60
N ALA A 631 12.35 -2.14 25.76
CA ALA A 631 10.96 -1.84 26.08
C ALA A 631 10.51 -2.57 27.36
N GLU A 632 11.07 -3.75 27.62
CA GLU A 632 10.80 -4.61 28.76
C GLU A 632 11.16 -3.96 30.12
N HIS A 633 12.09 -3.00 30.15
CA HIS A 633 12.46 -2.31 31.40
C HIS A 633 11.49 -1.19 31.77
N GLY A 634 10.84 -0.59 30.78
CA GLY A 634 9.95 0.58 30.96
C GLY A 634 8.46 0.23 31.00
N GLU A 635 8.08 -0.97 30.58
CA GLU A 635 6.68 -1.41 30.50
C GLU A 635 6.37 -2.48 31.55
N THR A 636 5.18 -2.41 32.16
CA THR A 636 4.69 -3.42 33.10
C THR A 636 3.79 -4.43 32.39
N ILE A 637 4.04 -5.73 32.61
CA ILE A 637 3.19 -6.79 32.08
C ILE A 637 1.99 -6.95 33.01
N SER A 638 0.82 -6.48 32.57
CA SER A 638 -0.39 -6.38 33.41
C SER A 638 -1.27 -7.65 33.40
N PHE A 639 -1.03 -8.60 32.50
CA PHE A 639 -1.78 -9.85 32.39
C PHE A 639 -0.86 -10.99 31.91
N ASP A 640 -1.28 -12.25 32.10
CA ASP A 640 -0.52 -13.40 31.65
C ASP A 640 -0.53 -13.53 30.11
N THR A 641 0.61 -13.23 29.50
CA THR A 641 0.80 -13.31 28.05
C THR A 641 0.69 -14.74 27.50
N LYS A 642 0.96 -15.76 28.31
CA LYS A 642 0.82 -17.17 27.91
C LYS A 642 -0.66 -17.58 27.87
N GLU A 643 -1.47 -17.14 28.83
CA GLU A 643 -2.92 -17.37 28.79
C GLU A 643 -3.56 -16.64 27.60
N MET A 644 -3.14 -15.41 27.31
CA MET A 644 -3.58 -14.71 26.11
C MET A 644 -3.13 -15.44 24.83
N ARG A 645 -1.91 -15.95 24.78
CA ARG A 645 -1.44 -16.78 23.65
C ARG A 645 -2.32 -18.02 23.46
N LYS A 646 -2.71 -18.71 24.54
CA LYS A 646 -3.62 -19.87 24.48
C LYS A 646 -4.96 -19.51 23.85
N LEU A 647 -5.52 -18.33 24.15
CA LEU A 647 -6.75 -17.85 23.50
C LEU A 647 -6.54 -17.54 22.01
N LEU A 648 -5.39 -16.96 21.66
CA LEU A 648 -5.08 -16.54 20.30
C LEU A 648 -4.75 -17.70 19.36
N ASP A 649 -3.88 -18.62 19.79
CA ASP A 649 -3.46 -19.75 18.98
C ASP A 649 -4.46 -20.91 19.07
N TRP A 650 -5.19 -21.03 20.19
CA TRP A 650 -6.30 -21.97 20.48
C TRP A 650 -5.97 -23.47 20.45
N HIS A 651 -5.08 -23.92 19.56
CA HIS A 651 -4.73 -25.33 19.33
C HIS A 651 -3.25 -25.45 18.94
N ASN A 652 -2.63 -26.64 19.00
CA ASN A 652 -1.31 -26.97 18.43
C ASN A 652 -0.18 -25.94 18.71
N ILE A 653 -0.05 -25.48 19.95
CA ILE A 653 0.96 -24.46 20.30
C ILE A 653 2.38 -25.07 20.23
N GLU A 654 2.51 -26.30 20.70
CA GLU A 654 3.76 -27.05 20.75
C GLU A 654 4.30 -27.37 19.35
N ASP A 655 3.41 -27.72 18.41
CA ASP A 655 3.79 -27.92 17.00
C ASP A 655 4.33 -26.63 16.35
N ARG A 656 3.76 -25.47 16.71
CA ARG A 656 4.26 -24.18 16.20
C ARG A 656 5.64 -23.87 16.75
N ASP A 657 5.82 -24.03 18.06
CA ASP A 657 7.11 -23.80 18.73
C ASP A 657 8.20 -24.75 18.20
N TRP A 658 7.85 -26.01 17.95
CA TRP A 658 8.73 -27.00 17.33
C TRP A 658 9.20 -26.56 15.94
N LEU A 659 8.28 -26.14 15.06
CA LEU A 659 8.65 -25.77 13.69
C LEU A 659 9.50 -24.48 13.64
N PHE A 660 9.21 -23.48 14.49
CA PHE A 660 10.08 -22.31 14.63
C PHE A 660 11.49 -22.70 15.09
N ALA A 661 11.60 -23.58 16.09
CA ALA A 661 12.88 -24.04 16.59
C ALA A 661 13.70 -24.75 15.51
N LEU A 662 13.06 -25.62 14.72
CA LEU A 662 13.69 -26.30 13.58
C LEU A 662 14.25 -25.32 12.55
N MET A 663 13.45 -24.34 12.12
CA MET A 663 13.88 -23.36 11.12
C MET A 663 15.01 -22.47 11.65
N ARG A 664 15.01 -22.13 12.95
CA ARG A 664 16.05 -21.28 13.55
C ARG A 664 17.45 -21.90 13.53
N GLN A 665 17.55 -23.22 13.66
CA GLN A 665 18.82 -23.93 13.77
C GLN A 665 19.47 -24.25 12.41
N GLU A 666 18.70 -24.18 11.32
CA GLU A 666 19.11 -24.69 10.03
C GLU A 666 19.56 -23.56 9.08
N LYS A 667 20.77 -23.71 8.51
CA LYS A 667 21.37 -22.71 7.60
C LYS A 667 20.52 -22.47 6.34
N LEU A 668 19.76 -23.47 5.89
CA LEU A 668 18.85 -23.38 4.75
C LEU A 668 17.79 -22.26 4.89
N PHE A 669 17.45 -21.89 6.14
CA PHE A 669 16.48 -20.83 6.45
C PHE A 669 17.12 -19.45 6.62
N ASN A 670 18.43 -19.34 6.41
CA ASN A 670 19.21 -18.11 6.49
C ASN A 670 19.15 -17.42 7.88
N PRO A 671 19.63 -18.09 8.94
CA PRO A 671 19.87 -17.46 10.22
C PRO A 671 21.05 -16.47 10.10
N VAL A 672 20.83 -15.22 10.48
CA VAL A 672 21.80 -14.12 10.44
C VAL A 672 21.99 -13.58 11.84
N GLU A 673 23.23 -13.49 12.30
CA GLU A 673 23.56 -12.89 13.59
C GLU A 673 23.72 -11.37 13.45
N LYS A 674 23.01 -10.60 14.28
CA LYS A 674 23.05 -9.13 14.26
C LYS A 674 22.79 -8.58 15.65
N GLY A 675 23.68 -7.73 16.15
CA GLY A 675 23.56 -7.17 17.52
C GLY A 675 23.49 -8.25 18.60
N GLY A 676 24.28 -9.32 18.47
CA GLY A 676 24.32 -10.45 19.41
C GLY A 676 23.06 -11.33 19.43
N SER A 677 22.14 -11.14 18.48
CA SER A 677 20.91 -11.94 18.34
C SER A 677 20.83 -12.61 16.96
N VAL A 678 20.18 -13.77 16.90
CA VAL A 678 19.98 -14.50 15.63
C VAL A 678 18.60 -14.18 15.07
N PHE A 679 18.55 -13.73 13.81
CA PHE A 679 17.33 -13.46 13.04
C PHE A 679 17.23 -14.39 11.84
N VAL A 680 16.03 -14.87 11.53
CA VAL A 680 15.78 -15.88 10.51
C VAL A 680 14.85 -15.28 9.45
N VAL A 681 15.41 -15.01 8.28
CA VAL A 681 14.69 -14.32 7.19
C VAL A 681 15.18 -14.82 5.82
N PRO A 682 14.29 -15.06 4.84
CA PRO A 682 14.73 -15.35 3.48
C PRO A 682 15.64 -14.27 2.91
N ASP A 683 16.63 -14.66 2.12
CA ASP A 683 17.44 -13.71 1.36
C ASP A 683 16.67 -13.23 0.11
N TYR A 684 16.06 -12.05 0.24
CA TYR A 684 15.27 -11.42 -0.82
C TYR A 684 16.12 -10.73 -1.90
N ASN A 685 17.45 -10.70 -1.78
CA ASN A 685 18.35 -10.14 -2.79
C ASN A 685 18.67 -11.14 -3.92
N GLN A 686 18.12 -12.36 -3.84
CA GLN A 686 18.31 -13.42 -4.82
C GLN A 686 17.40 -13.24 -6.03
N THR A 687 17.84 -13.71 -7.20
CA THR A 687 16.99 -13.79 -8.40
C THR A 687 15.80 -14.72 -8.15
N LYS A 688 14.72 -14.57 -8.92
CA LYS A 688 13.55 -15.46 -8.92
C LYS A 688 13.95 -16.92 -9.07
N GLU A 689 14.90 -17.24 -9.94
CA GLU A 689 15.41 -18.59 -10.14
C GLU A 689 16.03 -19.17 -8.86
N HIS A 690 16.85 -18.39 -8.15
CA HIS A 690 17.44 -18.78 -6.87
C HIS A 690 16.39 -18.91 -5.76
N GLN A 691 15.45 -17.96 -5.68
CA GLN A 691 14.35 -18.06 -4.71
C GLN A 691 13.55 -19.35 -4.92
N ARG A 692 13.23 -19.73 -6.17
CA ARG A 692 12.54 -20.99 -6.50
C ARG A 692 13.35 -22.22 -6.08
N GLU A 693 14.66 -22.22 -6.31
CA GLU A 693 15.56 -23.28 -5.85
C GLU A 693 15.54 -23.42 -4.33
N MET A 694 15.70 -22.31 -3.60
CA MET A 694 15.69 -22.31 -2.15
C MET A 694 14.34 -22.77 -1.59
N THR A 695 13.22 -22.35 -2.18
CA THR A 695 11.90 -22.84 -1.79
C THR A 695 11.77 -24.35 -1.99
N ARG A 696 12.23 -24.90 -3.13
CA ARG A 696 12.22 -26.36 -3.37
C ARG A 696 13.05 -27.12 -2.34
N ARG A 697 14.26 -26.65 -2.05
CA ARG A 697 15.14 -27.27 -1.05
C ARG A 697 14.52 -27.26 0.33
N ARG A 698 13.88 -26.15 0.73
CA ARG A 698 13.18 -26.02 2.02
C ARG A 698 12.01 -27.00 2.12
N ILE A 699 11.18 -27.12 1.08
CA ILE A 699 10.07 -28.09 1.07
C ILE A 699 10.61 -29.52 1.26
N ARG A 700 11.65 -29.93 0.52
CA ARG A 700 12.23 -31.26 0.66
C ARG A 700 12.77 -31.52 2.08
N TRP A 701 13.48 -30.55 2.63
CA TRP A 701 14.04 -30.62 3.99
C TRP A 701 12.95 -30.73 5.07
N LEU A 702 11.86 -29.98 4.93
CA LEU A 702 10.69 -30.02 5.84
C LEU A 702 9.97 -31.37 5.75
N LYS A 703 9.85 -31.92 4.54
CA LYS A 703 9.26 -33.24 4.30
C LYS A 703 10.03 -34.34 5.03
N GLU A 704 11.37 -34.31 5.00
CA GLU A 704 12.23 -35.28 5.69
C GLU A 704 12.06 -35.27 7.22
N ARG A 705 11.52 -34.19 7.79
CA ARG A 705 11.30 -34.01 9.24
C ARG A 705 9.85 -34.23 9.68
N GLY A 706 9.01 -34.77 8.80
CA GLY A 706 7.62 -35.09 9.12
C GLY A 706 6.68 -33.87 9.20
N VAL A 707 7.09 -32.70 8.68
CA VAL A 707 6.26 -31.48 8.71
C VAL A 707 4.95 -31.69 7.96
N TYR A 708 5.00 -32.37 6.81
CA TYR A 708 3.83 -32.64 5.95
C TYR A 708 3.13 -33.98 6.24
N GLU A 709 3.55 -34.69 7.29
CA GLU A 709 2.96 -35.98 7.63
C GLU A 709 1.48 -35.82 8.02
N GLY A 710 0.62 -36.63 7.40
CA GLY A 710 -0.82 -36.63 7.65
C GLY A 710 -1.57 -35.41 7.10
N TRP A 711 -0.94 -34.53 6.32
CA TRP A 711 -1.62 -33.36 5.74
C TRP A 711 -2.75 -33.74 4.77
N LEU A 712 -2.64 -34.90 4.10
CA LEU A 712 -3.66 -35.42 3.20
C LEU A 712 -4.30 -36.69 3.73
N THR A 713 -3.47 -37.59 4.27
CA THR A 713 -3.87 -38.95 4.68
C THR A 713 -4.36 -39.03 6.11
N GLY A 714 -4.01 -38.05 6.95
CA GLY A 714 -4.52 -37.91 8.32
C GLY A 714 -6.04 -37.74 8.33
N LYS A 715 -6.69 -38.39 9.30
CA LYS A 715 -8.15 -38.40 9.45
C LYS A 715 -8.50 -37.78 10.79
N GLY A 716 -9.36 -36.78 10.78
CA GLY A 716 -9.89 -36.13 11.99
C GLY A 716 -9.60 -34.63 12.04
N PRO A 717 -10.34 -33.88 12.89
CA PRO A 717 -10.12 -32.44 13.10
C PRO A 717 -8.71 -32.08 13.54
N GLU A 718 -8.06 -32.92 14.34
CA GLU A 718 -6.72 -32.71 14.90
C GLU A 718 -5.64 -32.60 13.82
N TRP A 719 -5.71 -33.40 12.75
CA TRP A 719 -4.77 -33.35 11.64
C TRP A 719 -4.93 -32.09 10.79
N GLU A 720 -6.18 -31.67 10.53
CA GLU A 720 -6.48 -30.42 9.81
C GLU A 720 -6.02 -29.19 10.60
N LEU A 721 -6.25 -29.19 11.92
CA LEU A 721 -5.79 -28.13 12.81
C LEU A 721 -4.25 -28.08 12.89
N ARG A 722 -3.59 -29.23 13.02
CA ARG A 722 -2.13 -29.31 12.99
C ARG A 722 -1.56 -28.77 11.68
N ARG A 723 -2.15 -29.14 10.54
CA ARG A 723 -1.76 -28.63 9.22
C ARG A 723 -1.85 -27.10 9.16
N ILE A 724 -3.00 -26.53 9.53
CA ILE A 724 -3.20 -25.06 9.54
C ILE A 724 -2.20 -24.37 10.46
N ALA A 725 -1.91 -24.94 11.63
CA ALA A 725 -0.92 -24.40 12.57
C ALA A 725 0.50 -24.33 11.97
N LEU A 726 0.93 -25.39 11.29
CA LEU A 726 2.23 -25.43 10.63
C LEU A 726 2.30 -24.50 9.42
N GLU A 727 1.21 -24.38 8.64
CA GLU A 727 1.10 -23.41 7.53
C GLU A 727 1.24 -21.95 8.00
N GLU A 728 0.63 -21.60 9.14
CA GLU A 728 0.77 -20.28 9.75
C GLU A 728 2.23 -19.95 10.06
N VAL A 729 2.97 -20.91 10.63
CA VAL A 729 4.41 -20.75 10.95
C VAL A 729 5.26 -20.65 9.70
N LEU A 730 5.00 -21.47 8.66
CA LEU A 730 5.66 -21.33 7.38
C LEU A 730 5.40 -19.95 6.76
N GLY A 731 4.16 -19.44 6.86
CA GLY A 731 3.78 -18.13 6.32
C GLY A 731 4.39 -16.97 7.10
N ALA A 732 4.59 -17.17 8.40
CA ALA A 732 5.32 -16.24 9.26
C ALA A 732 6.79 -16.11 8.88
N TYR A 733 7.39 -17.14 8.27
CA TYR A 733 8.76 -17.14 7.76
C TYR A 733 8.86 -16.68 6.30
N ASP A 734 8.17 -17.35 5.37
CA ASP A 734 8.22 -17.11 3.93
C ASP A 734 6.89 -17.51 3.26
N ASN A 735 6.11 -16.54 2.81
CA ASN A 735 4.84 -16.83 2.15
C ASN A 735 5.02 -17.57 0.81
N SER A 736 6.17 -17.45 0.13
CA SER A 736 6.44 -18.25 -1.08
C SER A 736 6.47 -19.74 -0.76
N LEU A 737 7.10 -20.10 0.37
CA LEU A 737 7.19 -21.47 0.85
C LEU A 737 5.81 -22.04 1.20
N THR A 738 4.99 -21.26 1.90
CA THR A 738 3.62 -21.65 2.25
C THR A 738 2.75 -21.81 1.03
N ILE A 739 2.76 -20.86 0.09
CA ILE A 739 1.92 -20.93 -1.10
C ILE A 739 2.36 -22.09 -2.01
N LYS A 740 3.67 -22.31 -2.19
CA LYS A 740 4.15 -23.44 -3.01
C LYS A 740 3.78 -24.79 -2.40
N SER A 741 3.91 -24.94 -1.09
CA SER A 741 3.44 -26.13 -0.36
C SER A 741 1.92 -26.26 -0.45
N GLY A 742 1.20 -25.14 -0.35
CA GLY A 742 -0.25 -25.06 -0.44
C GLY A 742 -0.78 -25.49 -1.81
N VAL A 743 -0.09 -25.17 -2.91
CA VAL A 743 -0.48 -25.66 -4.24
C VAL A 743 -0.44 -27.19 -4.29
N GLN A 744 0.61 -27.81 -3.74
CA GLN A 744 0.77 -29.26 -3.68
C GLN A 744 -0.31 -29.92 -2.81
N PHE A 745 -0.44 -29.48 -1.57
CA PHE A 745 -1.28 -30.18 -0.59
C PHE A 745 -2.72 -29.66 -0.56
N LEU A 746 -2.93 -28.35 -0.62
CA LEU A 746 -4.27 -27.74 -0.47
C LEU A 746 -5.04 -27.56 -1.76
N LEU A 747 -4.37 -27.40 -2.89
CA LEU A 747 -5.05 -27.27 -4.16
C LEU A 747 -5.08 -28.61 -4.89
N TRP A 748 -3.92 -29.14 -5.29
CA TRP A 748 -3.86 -30.45 -5.94
C TRP A 748 -4.39 -31.57 -5.03
N GLY A 749 -3.76 -31.77 -3.87
CA GLY A 749 -4.07 -32.89 -2.98
C GLY A 749 -5.51 -32.89 -2.46
N ASN A 750 -5.99 -31.76 -1.94
CA ASN A 750 -7.38 -31.66 -1.47
C ASN A 750 -8.40 -31.70 -2.61
N THR A 751 -8.07 -31.29 -3.84
CA THR A 751 -8.99 -31.47 -4.97
C THR A 751 -9.16 -32.95 -5.31
N VAL A 752 -8.06 -33.71 -5.32
CA VAL A 752 -8.13 -35.18 -5.47
C VAL A 752 -8.91 -35.80 -4.32
N LYS A 753 -8.74 -35.31 -3.08
CA LYS A 753 -9.48 -35.78 -1.90
C LYS A 753 -10.98 -35.47 -1.98
N ALA A 754 -11.35 -34.27 -2.41
CA ALA A 754 -12.74 -33.79 -2.41
C ALA A 754 -13.55 -34.25 -3.64
N LEU A 755 -12.92 -34.24 -4.82
CA LEU A 755 -13.59 -34.58 -6.09
C LEU A 755 -13.32 -36.01 -6.54
N GLY A 756 -12.31 -36.69 -5.98
CA GLY A 756 -12.00 -38.08 -6.27
C GLY A 756 -12.76 -39.07 -5.40
N THR A 757 -12.90 -40.28 -5.91
CA THR A 757 -13.36 -41.50 -5.20
C THR A 757 -12.19 -42.35 -4.70
N LYS A 758 -12.48 -43.48 -4.03
CA LYS A 758 -11.48 -44.40 -3.46
C LYS A 758 -10.34 -44.75 -4.43
N ARG A 759 -10.64 -44.99 -5.72
CA ARG A 759 -9.62 -45.29 -6.75
C ARG A 759 -8.56 -44.18 -6.89
N HIS A 760 -8.99 -42.93 -6.76
CA HIS A 760 -8.10 -41.78 -6.83
C HIS A 760 -7.34 -41.59 -5.52
N HIS A 761 -8.01 -41.80 -4.39
CA HIS A 761 -7.41 -41.67 -3.07
C HIS A 761 -6.25 -42.64 -2.89
N ASP A 762 -6.46 -43.91 -3.21
CA ASP A 762 -5.45 -44.97 -3.10
C ASP A 762 -4.26 -44.74 -4.04
N LYS A 763 -4.52 -44.24 -5.26
CA LYS A 763 -3.48 -44.02 -6.28
C LYS A 763 -2.62 -42.78 -6.01
N TRP A 764 -3.24 -41.66 -5.60
CA TRP A 764 -2.58 -40.34 -5.67
C TRP A 764 -2.26 -39.71 -4.32
N LEU A 765 -3.07 -39.91 -3.26
CA LEU A 765 -2.92 -39.11 -2.03
C LEU A 765 -1.61 -39.39 -1.29
N LYS A 766 -1.27 -40.67 -1.08
CA LYS A 766 -0.02 -41.02 -0.39
C LYS A 766 1.21 -40.63 -1.21
N ALA A 767 1.18 -40.83 -2.52
CA ALA A 767 2.27 -40.42 -3.41
C ALA A 767 2.44 -38.89 -3.46
N THR A 768 1.35 -38.13 -3.34
CA THR A 768 1.35 -36.66 -3.22
C THR A 768 1.96 -36.21 -1.89
N GLU A 769 1.58 -36.85 -0.79
CA GLU A 769 2.09 -36.56 0.55
C GLU A 769 3.58 -36.90 0.69
N ASP A 770 4.02 -38.02 0.12
CA ASP A 770 5.42 -38.46 0.10
C ASP A 770 6.29 -37.64 -0.87
N TYR A 771 5.70 -36.69 -1.60
CA TYR A 771 6.35 -35.86 -2.62
C TYR A 771 6.94 -36.67 -3.80
N LYS A 772 6.39 -37.88 -4.04
CA LYS A 772 6.70 -38.70 -5.22
C LYS A 772 5.99 -38.17 -6.47
N ILE A 773 4.84 -37.54 -6.26
CA ILE A 773 4.06 -36.88 -7.30
C ILE A 773 3.90 -35.42 -6.90
N MET A 774 4.40 -34.54 -7.76
CA MET A 774 4.22 -33.09 -7.61
C MET A 774 3.08 -32.65 -8.51
N GLY A 775 2.06 -32.03 -7.93
CA GLY A 775 0.82 -31.67 -8.60
C GLY A 775 0.56 -30.17 -8.57
N CYS A 776 -0.13 -29.68 -9.60
CA CYS A 776 -0.62 -28.31 -9.68
C CYS A 776 -2.14 -28.23 -9.94
N PHE A 777 -2.71 -27.04 -9.75
CA PHE A 777 -4.13 -26.79 -9.85
C PHE A 777 -4.44 -25.86 -11.01
N ALA A 778 -4.89 -26.42 -12.13
CA ALA A 778 -5.08 -25.75 -13.41
C ALA A 778 -6.55 -25.40 -13.65
N MET A 779 -7.04 -24.40 -12.92
CA MET A 779 -8.39 -23.84 -13.10
C MET A 779 -8.37 -22.58 -13.96
N THR A 780 -7.72 -21.53 -13.45
CA THR A 780 -7.68 -20.19 -14.06
C THR A 780 -7.11 -20.22 -15.48
N GLU A 781 -7.72 -19.43 -16.35
CA GLU A 781 -7.32 -19.18 -17.73
C GLU A 781 -6.98 -17.71 -17.93
N LEU A 782 -6.26 -17.37 -19.01
CA LEU A 782 -5.98 -15.97 -19.36
C LEU A 782 -7.30 -15.17 -19.49
N GLY A 783 -8.30 -15.79 -20.13
CA GLY A 783 -9.64 -15.30 -20.38
C GLY A 783 -10.62 -15.49 -19.23
N HIS A 784 -10.34 -16.30 -18.20
CA HIS A 784 -11.31 -16.57 -17.13
C HIS A 784 -10.65 -16.85 -15.76
N GLY A 785 -10.93 -15.98 -14.77
CA GLY A 785 -10.50 -16.13 -13.37
C GLY A 785 -11.69 -16.26 -12.43
N SER A 786 -12.35 -15.13 -12.12
CA SER A 786 -13.52 -15.11 -11.24
C SER A 786 -14.74 -15.82 -11.85
N ASN A 787 -14.93 -15.74 -13.18
CA ASN A 787 -16.01 -16.45 -13.88
C ASN A 787 -15.59 -17.86 -14.31
N VAL A 788 -15.49 -18.79 -13.37
CA VAL A 788 -15.12 -20.19 -13.64
C VAL A 788 -16.14 -20.91 -14.54
N ARG A 789 -17.39 -20.44 -14.61
CA ARG A 789 -18.39 -21.01 -15.53
C ARG A 789 -18.06 -20.74 -17.00
N GLY A 790 -17.28 -19.69 -17.27
CA GLY A 790 -16.89 -19.26 -18.60
C GLY A 790 -15.62 -19.93 -19.13
N LEU A 791 -15.00 -20.88 -18.41
CA LEU A 791 -13.78 -21.54 -18.87
C LEU A 791 -13.92 -22.05 -20.31
N GLU A 792 -12.86 -21.93 -21.08
CA GLU A 792 -12.80 -22.20 -22.51
C GLU A 792 -12.05 -23.51 -22.82
N THR A 793 -11.23 -24.05 -21.91
CA THR A 793 -10.62 -25.38 -22.09
C THR A 793 -11.71 -26.46 -22.15
N ILE A 794 -11.66 -27.36 -23.12
CA ILE A 794 -12.70 -28.38 -23.37
C ILE A 794 -12.13 -29.78 -23.08
N ALA A 795 -12.94 -30.64 -22.48
CA ALA A 795 -12.74 -32.09 -22.47
C ALA A 795 -13.86 -32.74 -23.29
N THR A 796 -13.52 -33.46 -24.36
CA THR A 796 -14.50 -34.24 -25.16
C THR A 796 -14.31 -35.71 -24.89
N PHE A 797 -15.39 -36.44 -24.57
CA PHE A 797 -15.33 -37.89 -24.40
C PHE A 797 -15.31 -38.63 -25.75
N ASP A 798 -14.38 -39.57 -25.91
CA ASP A 798 -14.26 -40.46 -27.06
C ASP A 798 -14.66 -41.88 -26.65
N ALA A 799 -15.90 -42.27 -26.97
CA ALA A 799 -16.45 -43.58 -26.62
C ALA A 799 -15.72 -44.76 -27.29
N LYS A 800 -14.98 -44.53 -28.40
CA LYS A 800 -14.27 -45.60 -29.10
C LYS A 800 -13.04 -46.08 -28.33
N THR A 801 -12.37 -45.17 -27.65
CA THR A 801 -11.15 -45.46 -26.88
C THR A 801 -11.38 -45.42 -25.38
N ALA A 802 -12.58 -45.01 -24.92
CA ALA A 802 -12.90 -44.75 -23.52
C ALA A 802 -11.92 -43.75 -22.87
N GLU A 803 -11.66 -42.66 -23.59
CA GLU A 803 -10.74 -41.60 -23.18
C GLU A 803 -11.40 -40.22 -23.23
N PHE A 804 -10.84 -39.26 -22.51
CA PHE A 804 -11.13 -37.84 -22.70
C PHE A 804 -10.01 -37.18 -23.51
N VAL A 805 -10.41 -36.32 -24.44
CA VAL A 805 -9.52 -35.47 -25.23
C VAL A 805 -9.58 -34.05 -24.66
N ILE A 806 -8.49 -33.61 -24.02
CA ILE A 806 -8.35 -32.28 -23.43
C ILE A 806 -7.73 -31.33 -24.46
N ASN A 807 -8.40 -30.20 -24.72
CA ASN A 807 -7.94 -29.23 -25.71
C ASN A 807 -8.08 -27.78 -25.23
N THR A 808 -7.06 -26.97 -25.54
CA THR A 808 -7.05 -25.52 -25.38
C THR A 808 -7.38 -24.87 -26.73
N PRO A 809 -8.63 -24.43 -26.97
CA PRO A 809 -9.07 -24.03 -28.32
C PRO A 809 -8.49 -22.69 -28.80
N CYS A 810 -8.03 -21.82 -27.89
CA CYS A 810 -7.58 -20.47 -28.20
C CYS A 810 -6.58 -19.96 -27.15
N GLU A 811 -5.94 -18.81 -27.39
CA GLU A 811 -4.98 -18.22 -26.46
C GLU A 811 -5.62 -17.72 -25.16
N THR A 812 -6.89 -17.30 -25.17
CA THR A 812 -7.62 -16.93 -23.95
C THR A 812 -7.89 -18.13 -23.05
N ALA A 813 -8.04 -19.33 -23.63
CA ALA A 813 -8.23 -20.60 -22.92
C ALA A 813 -6.94 -21.16 -22.27
N GLN A 814 -5.77 -20.56 -22.51
CA GLN A 814 -4.54 -21.06 -21.90
C GLN A 814 -4.68 -21.04 -20.38
N LYS A 815 -4.35 -22.14 -19.71
CA LYS A 815 -4.29 -22.14 -18.24
C LYS A 815 -3.22 -21.15 -17.81
N TYR A 816 -3.51 -20.34 -16.80
CA TYR A 816 -2.71 -19.17 -16.48
C TYR A 816 -2.63 -18.97 -14.97
N TRP A 817 -1.46 -18.58 -14.47
CA TRP A 817 -1.13 -18.47 -13.03
C TRP A 817 -0.98 -19.80 -12.26
N ILE A 818 -0.76 -20.91 -12.94
CA ILE A 818 -0.78 -22.23 -12.32
C ILE A 818 0.51 -22.45 -11.51
N GLY A 819 0.44 -22.32 -10.18
CA GLY A 819 1.59 -22.53 -9.29
C GLY A 819 2.21 -23.91 -9.48
N GLY A 820 3.53 -24.03 -9.50
CA GLY A 820 4.23 -25.29 -9.72
C GLY A 820 4.32 -25.71 -11.20
N ALA A 821 3.47 -25.20 -12.10
CA ALA A 821 3.44 -25.70 -13.48
C ALA A 821 4.69 -25.36 -14.29
N ALA A 822 5.33 -24.21 -14.02
CA ALA A 822 6.41 -23.74 -14.85
C ALA A 822 7.62 -24.69 -14.82
N ASN A 823 7.99 -25.22 -13.66
CA ASN A 823 9.18 -26.05 -13.50
C ASN A 823 8.92 -27.39 -12.81
N ASP A 824 8.06 -27.45 -11.78
CA ASP A 824 8.13 -28.53 -10.79
C ASP A 824 7.02 -29.59 -10.91
N ALA A 825 5.82 -29.20 -11.31
CA ALA A 825 4.67 -30.09 -11.31
C ALA A 825 4.77 -31.15 -12.42
N THR A 826 4.59 -32.40 -12.03
CA THR A 826 4.51 -33.57 -12.92
C THR A 826 3.08 -33.84 -13.40
N HIS A 827 2.09 -33.47 -12.58
CA HIS A 827 0.67 -33.68 -12.84
C HIS A 827 -0.11 -32.37 -12.60
N ALA A 828 -1.25 -32.22 -13.26
CA ALA A 828 -2.17 -31.11 -13.07
C ALA A 828 -3.59 -31.64 -12.86
N VAL A 829 -4.33 -31.07 -11.91
CA VAL A 829 -5.80 -31.15 -11.98
C VAL A 829 -6.27 -30.05 -12.91
N VAL A 830 -6.79 -30.41 -14.08
CA VAL A 830 -7.25 -29.49 -15.11
C VAL A 830 -8.76 -29.38 -15.06
N PHE A 831 -9.26 -28.16 -14.86
CA PHE A 831 -10.70 -27.86 -14.95
C PHE A 831 -11.08 -27.51 -16.37
N THR A 832 -12.11 -28.14 -16.91
CA THR A 832 -12.52 -27.99 -18.32
C THR A 832 -14.05 -27.96 -18.44
N GLN A 833 -14.56 -27.46 -19.55
CA GLN A 833 -15.94 -27.71 -19.98
C GLN A 833 -16.04 -29.12 -20.54
N LEU A 834 -16.84 -29.97 -19.89
CA LEU A 834 -17.05 -31.34 -20.37
C LEU A 834 -18.08 -31.35 -21.49
N ASN A 835 -17.67 -31.79 -22.68
CA ASN A 835 -18.52 -32.02 -23.83
C ASN A 835 -18.82 -33.52 -23.99
N MET A 836 -20.10 -33.87 -23.91
CA MET A 836 -20.62 -35.22 -24.12
C MET A 836 -21.54 -35.20 -25.34
N ASN A 837 -21.14 -35.85 -26.44
CA ASN A 837 -21.93 -35.95 -27.68
C ASN A 837 -22.51 -34.61 -28.18
N GLY A 838 -21.72 -33.53 -28.10
CA GLY A 838 -22.11 -32.18 -28.51
C GLY A 838 -22.84 -31.37 -27.42
N VAL A 839 -23.08 -31.95 -26.24
CA VAL A 839 -23.73 -31.29 -25.10
C VAL A 839 -22.70 -30.90 -24.04
N ASN A 840 -22.61 -29.60 -23.74
CA ASN A 840 -21.78 -29.11 -22.64
C ASN A 840 -22.43 -29.39 -21.27
N GLN A 841 -21.79 -30.23 -20.46
CA GLN A 841 -22.20 -30.61 -19.10
C GLN A 841 -21.65 -29.68 -18.02
N GLY A 842 -20.91 -28.65 -18.40
CA GLY A 842 -20.30 -27.67 -17.51
C GLY A 842 -18.93 -28.09 -17.00
N VAL A 843 -18.47 -27.42 -15.94
CA VAL A 843 -17.11 -27.54 -15.42
C VAL A 843 -16.88 -28.87 -14.72
N HIS A 844 -15.83 -29.60 -15.13
CA HIS A 844 -15.37 -30.86 -14.55
C HIS A 844 -13.84 -30.84 -14.36
N ALA A 845 -13.33 -31.75 -13.52
CA ALA A 845 -11.91 -31.80 -13.16
C ALA A 845 -11.27 -33.14 -13.55
N PHE A 846 -10.09 -33.07 -14.17
CA PHE A 846 -9.37 -34.22 -14.71
C PHE A 846 -7.91 -34.21 -14.25
N ILE A 847 -7.36 -35.39 -13.95
CA ILE A 847 -5.92 -35.55 -13.73
C ILE A 847 -5.21 -35.70 -15.07
N VAL A 848 -4.27 -34.80 -15.35
CA VAL A 848 -3.44 -34.85 -16.56
C VAL A 848 -1.98 -34.92 -16.13
N GLN A 849 -1.25 -35.92 -16.61
CA GLN A 849 0.20 -35.92 -16.49
C GLN A 849 0.77 -34.91 -17.47
N ILE A 850 1.60 -33.99 -17.00
CA ILE A 850 2.16 -32.90 -17.82
C ILE A 850 3.67 -33.06 -18.05
N ARG A 851 4.35 -33.87 -17.22
CA ARG A 851 5.77 -34.19 -17.37
C ARG A 851 6.05 -35.67 -17.13
N ASP A 852 7.11 -36.17 -17.76
CA ASP A 852 7.69 -37.48 -17.48
C ASP A 852 8.48 -37.50 -16.15
N ALA A 853 9.05 -38.65 -15.78
CA ALA A 853 9.86 -38.81 -14.58
C ALA A 853 11.17 -38.00 -14.60
N ASN A 854 11.65 -37.60 -15.79
CA ASN A 854 12.85 -36.79 -15.98
C ASN A 854 12.55 -35.29 -15.95
N GLY A 855 11.27 -34.90 -15.87
CA GLY A 855 10.83 -33.50 -15.86
C GLY A 855 10.58 -32.91 -17.26
N ASN A 856 10.68 -33.69 -18.32
CA ASN A 856 10.38 -33.24 -19.68
C ASN A 856 8.86 -33.08 -19.85
N VAL A 857 8.45 -32.01 -20.52
CA VAL A 857 7.02 -31.79 -20.86
C VAL A 857 6.58 -32.89 -21.83
N LEU A 858 5.43 -33.52 -21.56
CA LEU A 858 4.91 -34.59 -22.42
C LEU A 858 4.46 -34.05 -23.80
N PRO A 859 4.40 -34.92 -24.83
CA PRO A 859 3.92 -34.54 -26.15
C PRO A 859 2.55 -33.86 -26.10
N ASN A 860 2.31 -32.93 -27.03
CA ASN A 860 1.07 -32.15 -27.16
C ASN A 860 0.72 -31.24 -25.96
N ILE A 861 1.67 -31.02 -25.06
CA ILE A 861 1.55 -30.06 -23.96
C ILE A 861 2.60 -28.98 -24.16
N ARG A 862 2.19 -27.72 -24.00
CA ARG A 862 3.12 -26.58 -23.96
C ARG A 862 3.04 -25.93 -22.59
N ILE A 863 4.19 -25.55 -22.04
CA ILE A 863 4.28 -24.86 -20.75
C ILE A 863 5.20 -23.65 -20.88
N ALA A 864 4.81 -22.52 -20.29
CA ALA A 864 5.64 -21.33 -20.21
C ALA A 864 5.53 -20.64 -18.84
N ASP A 865 6.62 -20.05 -18.35
CA ASP A 865 6.63 -19.28 -17.10
C ASP A 865 5.79 -17.99 -17.22
N CYS A 866 5.09 -17.61 -16.15
CA CYS A 866 4.45 -16.30 -16.02
C CYS A 866 5.46 -15.16 -15.79
N GLY A 867 6.68 -15.47 -15.35
CA GLY A 867 7.77 -14.51 -15.15
C GLY A 867 7.86 -13.95 -13.73
N HIS A 868 8.54 -12.81 -13.59
CA HIS A 868 8.74 -12.13 -12.31
C HIS A 868 7.46 -11.40 -11.85
N LYS A 869 7.19 -11.45 -10.54
CA LYS A 869 6.00 -10.92 -9.89
C LYS A 869 6.39 -9.88 -8.83
N ILE A 870 5.42 -9.11 -8.35
CA ILE A 870 5.58 -8.18 -7.20
C ILE A 870 6.06 -8.89 -5.92
N GLY A 871 5.71 -10.16 -5.75
CA GLY A 871 6.08 -11.02 -4.62
C GLY A 871 5.79 -12.48 -4.97
N LEU A 872 6.01 -13.40 -4.02
CA LEU A 872 5.86 -14.84 -4.22
C LEU A 872 6.76 -15.41 -5.34
N ASN A 873 7.96 -14.86 -5.52
CA ASN A 873 8.86 -15.27 -6.61
C ASN A 873 9.46 -16.66 -6.43
N GLY A 874 9.44 -17.23 -5.22
CA GLY A 874 9.73 -18.65 -4.97
C GLY A 874 8.68 -19.62 -5.54
N VAL A 875 7.49 -19.12 -5.91
CA VAL A 875 6.45 -19.89 -6.60
C VAL A 875 6.63 -19.78 -8.13
N ASP A 876 6.71 -20.92 -8.80
CA ASP A 876 6.91 -21.06 -10.24
C ASP A 876 5.56 -21.18 -10.98
N ASN A 877 4.84 -20.06 -11.04
CA ASN A 877 3.57 -20.00 -11.76
C ASN A 877 3.77 -20.16 -13.27
N GLY A 878 3.11 -21.15 -13.86
CA GLY A 878 3.16 -21.45 -15.28
C GLY A 878 1.86 -21.19 -16.02
N ARG A 879 1.98 -21.28 -17.34
CA ARG A 879 0.92 -21.26 -18.33
C ARG A 879 0.91 -22.61 -19.03
N ILE A 880 -0.26 -23.17 -19.31
CA ILE A 880 -0.37 -24.52 -19.91
C ILE A 880 -1.35 -24.48 -21.08
N TRP A 881 -0.95 -25.09 -22.21
CA TRP A 881 -1.79 -25.37 -23.35
C TRP A 881 -1.81 -26.87 -23.59
N PHE A 882 -2.99 -27.39 -23.91
CA PHE A 882 -3.21 -28.79 -24.27
C PHE A 882 -3.65 -28.86 -25.73
N ASP A 883 -3.00 -29.68 -26.53
CA ASP A 883 -3.37 -29.96 -27.93
C ASP A 883 -3.90 -31.39 -28.04
N ASN A 884 -5.21 -31.55 -27.95
CA ASN A 884 -5.87 -32.85 -28.07
C ASN A 884 -5.24 -33.97 -27.20
N VAL A 885 -4.91 -33.65 -25.95
CA VAL A 885 -4.24 -34.57 -25.02
C VAL A 885 -5.23 -35.64 -24.56
N ARG A 886 -4.91 -36.90 -24.82
CA ARG A 886 -5.74 -38.06 -24.45
C ARG A 886 -5.42 -38.52 -23.03
N ILE A 887 -6.47 -38.70 -22.23
CA ILE A 887 -6.38 -39.26 -20.88
C ILE A 887 -7.41 -40.38 -20.69
N PRO A 888 -7.11 -41.42 -19.91
CA PRO A 888 -8.07 -42.49 -19.61
C PRO A 888 -9.31 -42.01 -18.85
N ILE A 889 -10.42 -42.73 -18.97
CA ILE A 889 -11.68 -42.42 -18.26
C ILE A 889 -11.49 -42.36 -16.74
N GLU A 890 -10.61 -43.18 -16.17
CA GLU A 890 -10.30 -43.20 -14.74
C GLU A 890 -9.62 -41.93 -14.21
N ASN A 891 -9.13 -41.05 -15.08
CA ASN A 891 -8.53 -39.78 -14.67
C ASN A 891 -9.57 -38.68 -14.39
N MET A 892 -10.85 -38.92 -14.69
CA MET A 892 -11.95 -38.05 -14.28
C MET A 892 -12.21 -38.16 -12.78
N LEU A 893 -12.16 -37.03 -12.06
CA LEU A 893 -12.50 -36.95 -10.64
C LEU A 893 -14.03 -37.04 -10.49
N ASN A 894 -14.50 -38.26 -10.17
CA ASN A 894 -15.90 -38.67 -10.36
C ASN A 894 -16.79 -38.68 -9.10
N SER A 895 -16.49 -37.93 -8.05
CA SER A 895 -17.31 -37.95 -6.82
C SER A 895 -18.67 -37.22 -6.97
N ILE A 896 -18.77 -36.29 -7.94
CA ILE A 896 -19.97 -35.47 -8.17
C ILE A 896 -20.76 -35.96 -9.39
N ALA A 897 -20.04 -36.33 -10.44
CA ALA A 897 -20.57 -36.82 -11.70
C ALA A 897 -19.59 -37.83 -12.29
N ASP A 898 -20.10 -38.78 -13.06
CA ASP A 898 -19.31 -39.85 -13.68
C ASP A 898 -19.71 -40.05 -15.14
N VAL A 899 -18.88 -40.77 -15.88
CA VAL A 899 -19.15 -41.17 -17.27
C VAL A 899 -18.93 -42.67 -17.39
N THR A 900 -19.88 -43.37 -17.99
CA THR A 900 -19.74 -44.80 -18.27
C THR A 900 -18.89 -45.03 -19.51
N PRO A 901 -18.24 -46.21 -19.68
CA PRO A 901 -17.45 -46.51 -20.88
C PRO A 901 -18.23 -46.40 -22.20
N ASP A 902 -19.55 -46.64 -22.18
CA ASP A 902 -20.45 -46.47 -23.33
C ASP A 902 -20.89 -45.01 -23.56
N GLY A 903 -20.41 -44.06 -22.75
CA GLY A 903 -20.59 -42.62 -22.95
C GLY A 903 -21.85 -42.01 -22.33
N GLN A 904 -22.41 -42.63 -21.29
CA GLN A 904 -23.53 -42.06 -20.54
C GLN A 904 -23.02 -41.17 -19.40
N TYR A 905 -23.60 -39.97 -19.29
CA TYR A 905 -23.30 -39.02 -18.23
C TYR A 905 -24.18 -39.27 -17.00
N LEU A 906 -23.57 -39.46 -15.84
CA LEU A 906 -24.22 -39.76 -14.56
C LEU A 906 -23.98 -38.64 -13.55
N SER A 907 -25.02 -38.19 -12.87
CA SER A 907 -24.92 -37.20 -11.79
C SER A 907 -26.17 -37.23 -10.91
N ASP A 908 -25.96 -37.30 -9.60
CA ASP A 908 -27.02 -37.21 -8.60
C ASP A 908 -27.53 -35.76 -8.44
N ILE A 909 -26.68 -34.78 -8.73
CA ILE A 909 -27.05 -33.36 -8.71
C ILE A 909 -27.65 -32.97 -10.08
N LYS A 910 -28.98 -32.94 -10.16
CA LYS A 910 -29.69 -32.58 -11.41
C LYS A 910 -29.57 -31.11 -11.76
N ASP A 911 -29.58 -30.23 -10.76
CA ASP A 911 -29.45 -28.78 -10.95
C ASP A 911 -28.01 -28.38 -11.36
N PRO A 912 -27.80 -27.80 -12.55
CA PRO A 912 -26.45 -27.46 -13.04
C PRO A 912 -25.71 -26.42 -12.19
N ASP A 913 -26.42 -25.49 -11.55
CA ASP A 913 -25.82 -24.44 -10.72
C ASP A 913 -25.29 -25.04 -9.41
N ARG A 914 -26.08 -25.91 -8.75
CA ARG A 914 -25.64 -26.67 -7.58
C ARG A 914 -24.50 -27.62 -7.91
N ARG A 915 -24.49 -28.23 -9.10
CA ARG A 915 -23.40 -29.09 -9.56
C ARG A 915 -22.10 -28.30 -9.73
N SER A 916 -22.18 -27.16 -10.41
CA SER A 916 -21.03 -26.25 -10.58
C SER A 916 -20.47 -25.76 -9.24
N ALA A 917 -21.35 -25.41 -8.29
CA ALA A 917 -20.94 -25.02 -6.95
C ALA A 917 -20.23 -26.15 -6.18
N ALA A 918 -20.64 -27.41 -6.39
CA ALA A 918 -19.99 -28.55 -5.77
C ALA A 918 -18.57 -28.79 -6.33
N PHE A 919 -18.34 -28.60 -7.63
CA PHE A 919 -17.00 -28.65 -8.23
C PHE A 919 -16.06 -27.53 -7.74
N MET A 920 -16.62 -26.42 -7.24
CA MET A 920 -15.88 -25.31 -6.61
C MET A 920 -15.56 -25.55 -5.13
N SER A 921 -16.06 -26.63 -4.52
CA SER A 921 -15.88 -26.91 -3.09
C SER A 921 -14.41 -26.95 -2.60
N PRO A 922 -13.39 -27.39 -3.37
CA PRO A 922 -12.01 -27.42 -2.91
C PRO A 922 -11.44 -26.05 -2.50
N LEU A 923 -11.94 -24.96 -3.10
CA LEU A 923 -11.50 -23.58 -2.79
C LEU A 923 -11.85 -23.15 -1.36
N THR A 924 -12.78 -23.85 -0.70
CA THR A 924 -13.16 -23.54 0.69
C THR A 924 -11.97 -23.67 1.64
N SER A 925 -11.09 -24.65 1.43
CA SER A 925 -9.89 -24.84 2.25
C SER A 925 -8.93 -23.65 2.13
N GLY A 926 -8.67 -23.20 0.90
CA GLY A 926 -7.86 -22.01 0.63
C GLY A 926 -8.42 -20.75 1.29
N ARG A 927 -9.76 -20.56 1.26
CA ARG A 927 -10.43 -19.44 1.94
C ARG A 927 -10.41 -19.49 3.47
N VAL A 928 -10.08 -20.64 4.07
CA VAL A 928 -9.83 -20.76 5.51
C VAL A 928 -8.37 -20.45 5.84
N THR A 929 -7.43 -20.95 5.04
CA THR A 929 -6.00 -20.74 5.24
C THR A 929 -5.58 -19.28 4.95
N VAL A 930 -6.09 -18.64 3.89
CA VAL A 930 -5.69 -17.27 3.51
C VAL A 930 -5.89 -16.22 4.63
N PRO A 931 -7.07 -16.16 5.30
CA PRO A 931 -7.24 -15.32 6.49
C PRO A 931 -6.24 -15.65 7.61
N ALA A 932 -6.00 -16.94 7.88
CA ALA A 932 -5.07 -17.38 8.93
C ALA A 932 -3.64 -16.87 8.70
N LEU A 933 -3.13 -17.03 7.47
CA LEU A 933 -1.81 -16.50 7.08
C LEU A 933 -1.76 -14.98 7.20
N SER A 934 -2.80 -14.29 6.74
CA SER A 934 -2.87 -12.83 6.73
C SER A 934 -2.89 -12.24 8.15
N ILE A 935 -3.58 -12.88 9.10
CA ILE A 935 -3.52 -12.47 10.52
C ILE A 935 -2.13 -12.66 11.09
N TYR A 936 -1.43 -13.75 10.77
CA TYR A 936 -0.09 -13.99 11.30
C TYR A 936 0.93 -12.95 10.78
N SER A 937 0.81 -12.54 9.51
CA SER A 937 1.55 -11.40 8.94
C SER A 937 1.25 -10.09 9.68
N ALA A 938 -0.02 -9.77 9.92
CA ALA A 938 -0.41 -8.58 10.67
C ALA A 938 0.18 -8.60 12.09
N LYS A 939 0.08 -9.73 12.82
CA LYS A 939 0.71 -9.93 14.15
C LYS A 939 2.21 -9.64 14.11
N THR A 940 2.92 -10.22 13.15
CA THR A 940 4.38 -10.05 13.00
C THR A 940 4.76 -8.59 12.77
N SER A 941 4.09 -7.91 11.84
CA SER A 941 4.37 -6.50 11.54
C SER A 941 4.05 -5.54 12.69
N LEU A 942 2.95 -5.78 13.42
CA LEU A 942 2.58 -5.00 14.59
C LEU A 942 3.55 -5.20 15.75
N ALA A 943 4.01 -6.44 15.98
CA ALA A 943 5.02 -6.72 16.98
C ALA A 943 6.32 -5.95 16.70
N ILE A 944 6.79 -5.94 15.45
CA ILE A 944 7.98 -5.19 15.04
C ILE A 944 7.76 -3.68 15.23
N ALA A 945 6.67 -3.14 14.69
CA ALA A 945 6.43 -1.69 14.70
C ALA A 945 6.17 -1.14 16.10
N ILE A 946 5.43 -1.86 16.95
CA ILE A 946 5.14 -1.44 18.33
C ILE A 946 6.41 -1.49 19.19
N ARG A 947 7.22 -2.56 19.10
CA ARG A 947 8.49 -2.65 19.83
C ARG A 947 9.47 -1.55 19.41
N TYR A 948 9.57 -1.27 18.12
CA TYR A 948 10.37 -0.16 17.61
C TYR A 948 9.84 1.19 18.14
N ALA A 949 8.52 1.43 18.07
CA ALA A 949 7.92 2.68 18.54
C ALA A 949 8.00 2.90 20.06
N LEU A 950 8.17 1.84 20.86
CA LEU A 950 8.38 1.90 22.31
C LEU A 950 9.80 2.34 22.69
N THR A 951 10.78 2.18 21.80
CA THR A 951 12.20 2.50 22.08
C THR A 951 12.72 3.65 21.23
N ARG A 952 12.05 3.94 20.10
CA ARG A 952 12.42 5.00 19.18
C ARG A 952 11.96 6.37 19.69
N ARG A 953 12.88 7.34 19.69
CA ARG A 953 12.61 8.74 20.01
C ARG A 953 12.54 9.62 18.76
N ALA A 954 11.72 10.66 18.81
CA ALA A 954 11.71 11.74 17.81
C ALA A 954 11.09 12.99 18.41
N PHE A 955 11.64 14.15 18.06
CA PHE A 955 11.20 15.51 18.42
C PHE A 955 11.06 15.78 19.94
N SER A 956 11.11 17.06 20.32
CA SER A 956 10.93 17.49 21.70
C SER A 956 9.80 18.51 21.82
N ILE A 957 9.17 18.57 22.99
CA ILE A 957 8.18 19.61 23.37
C ILE A 957 8.87 20.98 23.48
N THR A 958 10.15 21.00 23.83
CA THR A 958 10.91 22.26 23.94
C THR A 958 12.03 22.28 22.90
N PRO A 959 12.43 23.44 22.36
CA PRO A 959 13.44 23.52 21.29
C PRO A 959 14.75 22.77 21.58
N ASN A 960 15.12 22.61 22.85
CA ASN A 960 16.37 21.98 23.31
C ASN A 960 16.13 20.83 24.31
N GLY A 961 14.89 20.34 24.45
CA GLY A 961 14.58 19.26 25.37
C GLY A 961 14.94 17.88 24.81
N PRO A 962 14.93 16.83 25.64
CA PRO A 962 15.12 15.46 25.17
C PRO A 962 14.00 15.07 24.20
N GLU A 963 14.36 14.21 23.24
CA GLU A 963 13.37 13.65 22.33
C GLU A 963 12.41 12.68 23.03
N MET A 964 11.17 12.66 22.56
CA MET A 964 10.08 11.88 23.12
C MET A 964 9.94 10.51 22.44
N LEU A 965 9.49 9.51 23.20
CA LEU A 965 9.22 8.16 22.70
C LEU A 965 7.96 8.15 21.82
N LEU A 966 8.04 7.54 20.64
CA LEU A 966 6.96 7.56 19.66
C LEU A 966 5.63 7.04 20.23
N LEU A 967 5.61 5.83 20.80
CA LEU A 967 4.35 5.26 21.29
C LEU A 967 3.93 5.78 22.69
N HIS A 968 4.88 6.20 23.54
CA HIS A 968 4.56 6.79 24.85
C HIS A 968 3.92 8.16 24.72
N ASP A 969 4.57 9.04 23.95
CA ASP A 969 4.31 10.47 24.03
C ASP A 969 3.43 11.01 22.89
N TYR A 970 3.29 10.30 21.76
CA TYR A 970 2.55 10.78 20.59
C TYR A 970 1.18 10.11 20.44
N PRO A 971 0.07 10.82 20.72
CA PRO A 971 -1.28 10.30 20.48
C PRO A 971 -1.55 9.92 19.02
N SER A 972 -0.93 10.63 18.07
CA SER A 972 -1.03 10.29 16.64
C SER A 972 -0.41 8.93 16.34
N HIS A 973 0.74 8.60 16.92
CA HIS A 973 1.39 7.31 16.74
C HIS A 973 0.61 6.17 17.41
N GLN A 974 0.03 6.43 18.60
CA GLN A 974 -0.89 5.51 19.26
C GLN A 974 -2.11 5.20 18.37
N ARG A 975 -2.75 6.22 17.79
CA ARG A 975 -3.90 6.06 16.89
C ARG A 975 -3.56 5.26 15.63
N ARG A 976 -2.33 5.35 15.11
CA ARG A 976 -1.92 4.60 13.93
C ARG A 976 -1.80 3.10 14.19
N LEU A 977 -1.28 2.70 15.34
CA LEU A 977 -0.94 1.28 15.61
C LEU A 977 -1.96 0.56 16.51
N LEU A 978 -2.47 1.19 17.57
CA LEU A 978 -3.29 0.50 18.60
C LEU A 978 -4.67 0.06 18.10
N PRO A 979 -5.39 0.82 17.25
CA PRO A 979 -6.64 0.31 16.68
C PRO A 979 -6.41 -0.87 15.71
N LEU A 980 -5.30 -0.88 14.97
CA LEU A 980 -4.93 -2.01 14.11
C LEU A 980 -4.55 -3.25 14.93
N LEU A 981 -3.91 -3.05 16.08
CA LEU A 981 -3.67 -4.10 17.07
C LEU A 981 -5.01 -4.70 17.54
N ALA A 982 -5.97 -3.86 17.95
CA ALA A 982 -7.27 -4.33 18.42
C ALA A 982 -8.06 -5.08 17.35
N LYS A 983 -8.07 -4.59 16.11
CA LYS A 983 -8.66 -5.29 14.96
C LYS A 983 -8.00 -6.64 14.69
N THR A 984 -6.68 -6.73 14.84
CA THR A 984 -5.94 -7.99 14.65
C THR A 984 -6.35 -9.04 15.68
N TYR A 985 -6.55 -8.65 16.94
CA TYR A 985 -7.11 -9.53 17.99
C TYR A 985 -8.52 -10.01 17.65
N ALA A 986 -9.41 -9.07 17.30
CA ALA A 986 -10.79 -9.38 16.99
C ALA A 986 -10.90 -10.34 15.79
N MET A 987 -10.19 -10.04 14.71
CA MET A 987 -10.17 -10.87 13.53
C MET A 987 -9.47 -12.22 13.76
N ASN A 988 -8.49 -12.31 14.67
CA ASN A 988 -7.89 -13.59 15.06
C ASN A 988 -8.93 -14.52 15.68
N PHE A 989 -9.77 -14.04 16.60
CA PHE A 989 -10.84 -14.85 17.18
C PHE A 989 -11.87 -15.27 16.13
N ALA A 990 -12.23 -14.39 15.20
CA ALA A 990 -13.10 -14.73 14.09
C ALA A 990 -12.49 -15.79 13.15
N VAL A 991 -11.17 -15.74 12.92
CA VAL A 991 -10.44 -16.76 12.15
C VAL A 991 -10.39 -18.10 12.92
N ASN A 992 -10.23 -18.09 14.24
CA ASN A 992 -10.32 -19.32 15.03
C ASN A 992 -11.72 -19.94 14.98
N TYR A 993 -12.77 -19.11 15.02
CA TYR A 993 -14.14 -19.55 14.77
C TYR A 993 -14.27 -20.17 13.37
N LEU A 994 -13.69 -19.54 12.34
CA LEU A 994 -13.67 -20.09 10.97
C LEU A 994 -12.99 -21.47 10.89
N LYS A 995 -11.83 -21.64 11.54
CA LYS A 995 -11.14 -22.94 11.64
C LYS A 995 -12.05 -23.98 12.30
N MET A 996 -12.72 -23.61 13.40
CA MET A 996 -13.62 -24.51 14.12
C MET A 996 -14.80 -24.98 13.25
N ILE A 997 -15.50 -24.05 12.57
CA ILE A 997 -16.63 -24.44 11.69
C ILE A 997 -16.15 -25.22 10.46
N TYR A 998 -14.92 -24.99 9.99
CA TYR A 998 -14.32 -25.77 8.90
C TYR A 998 -14.06 -27.21 9.33
N VAL A 999 -13.44 -27.45 10.49
CA VAL A 999 -13.14 -28.83 10.93
C VAL A 999 -14.35 -29.59 11.44
N LYS A 1000 -15.38 -28.88 11.94
CA LYS A 1000 -16.67 -29.47 12.35
C LYS A 1000 -17.75 -29.43 11.26
N ARG A 1001 -17.36 -29.18 10.01
CA ARG A 1001 -18.32 -28.98 8.91
C ARG A 1001 -19.20 -30.21 8.68
N THR A 1002 -20.50 -29.99 8.65
CA THR A 1002 -21.54 -30.92 8.18
C THR A 1002 -22.11 -30.47 6.84
N PRO A 1003 -22.81 -31.33 6.07
CA PRO A 1003 -23.46 -30.93 4.82
C PRO A 1003 -24.36 -29.70 4.96
N GLN A 1004 -25.05 -29.54 6.09
CA GLN A 1004 -25.92 -28.40 6.38
C GLN A 1004 -25.13 -27.10 6.63
N SER A 1005 -23.92 -27.20 7.20
CA SER A 1005 -23.07 -26.05 7.51
C SER A 1005 -22.28 -25.49 6.32
N ILE A 1006 -22.21 -26.21 5.19
CA ILE A 1006 -21.38 -25.84 4.03
C ILE A 1006 -21.73 -24.44 3.50
N LYS A 1007 -23.02 -24.10 3.44
CA LYS A 1007 -23.48 -22.77 3.00
C LYS A 1007 -22.94 -21.69 3.94
N THR A 1008 -23.08 -21.87 5.25
CA THR A 1008 -22.60 -20.93 6.26
C THR A 1008 -21.08 -20.79 6.18
N LEU A 1009 -20.35 -21.90 6.12
CA LEU A 1009 -18.89 -21.91 5.97
C LEU A 1009 -18.45 -21.14 4.72
N HIS A 1010 -19.14 -21.31 3.59
CA HIS A 1010 -18.83 -20.60 2.35
C HIS A 1010 -19.02 -19.08 2.48
N VAL A 1011 -20.11 -18.61 3.10
CA VAL A 1011 -20.37 -17.18 3.30
C VAL A 1011 -19.39 -16.58 4.31
N VAL A 1012 -19.19 -17.25 5.45
CA VAL A 1012 -18.28 -16.80 6.53
C VAL A 1012 -16.83 -16.77 6.08
N SER A 1013 -16.36 -17.82 5.41
CA SER A 1013 -15.00 -17.84 4.83
C SER A 1013 -14.83 -16.73 3.80
N SER A 1014 -15.85 -16.43 3.00
CA SER A 1014 -15.78 -15.35 2.03
C SER A 1014 -15.72 -13.97 2.69
N ALA A 1015 -16.52 -13.75 3.73
CA ALA A 1015 -16.53 -12.52 4.50
C ALA A 1015 -15.18 -12.26 5.20
N LEU A 1016 -14.64 -13.27 5.88
CA LEU A 1016 -13.37 -13.15 6.56
C LEU A 1016 -12.19 -13.03 5.60
N LYS A 1017 -12.24 -13.66 4.43
CA LYS A 1017 -11.20 -13.52 3.41
C LYS A 1017 -11.00 -12.06 3.02
N PHE A 1018 -12.04 -11.35 2.58
CA PHE A 1018 -11.85 -9.96 2.17
C PHE A 1018 -11.53 -9.06 3.37
N ALA A 1019 -12.21 -9.24 4.52
CA ALA A 1019 -12.05 -8.38 5.69
C ALA A 1019 -10.62 -8.46 6.25
N VAL A 1020 -10.11 -9.68 6.41
CA VAL A 1020 -8.79 -9.93 6.98
C VAL A 1020 -7.66 -9.57 6.00
N THR A 1021 -7.79 -9.87 4.71
CA THR A 1021 -6.73 -9.56 3.75
C THR A 1021 -6.59 -8.05 3.51
N TRP A 1022 -7.69 -7.30 3.44
CA TRP A 1022 -7.62 -5.83 3.39
C TRP A 1022 -7.09 -5.23 4.71
N HIS A 1023 -7.47 -5.79 5.86
CA HIS A 1023 -6.88 -5.39 7.15
C HIS A 1023 -5.37 -5.64 7.18
N ASN A 1024 -4.89 -6.80 6.73
CA ASN A 1024 -3.45 -7.09 6.65
C ASN A 1024 -2.71 -6.09 5.75
N MET A 1025 -3.24 -5.77 4.57
CA MET A 1025 -2.62 -4.77 3.68
C MET A 1025 -2.54 -3.38 4.31
N ARG A 1026 -3.59 -2.95 5.01
CA ARG A 1026 -3.59 -1.69 5.76
C ARG A 1026 -2.58 -1.72 6.91
N THR A 1027 -2.56 -2.81 7.68
CA THR A 1027 -1.63 -2.98 8.81
C THR A 1027 -0.18 -2.99 8.36
N LEU A 1028 0.16 -3.70 7.29
CA LEU A 1028 1.52 -3.73 6.75
C LEU A 1028 1.96 -2.35 6.23
N GLN A 1029 1.07 -1.60 5.57
CA GLN A 1029 1.37 -0.23 5.14
C GLN A 1029 1.66 0.68 6.33
N GLU A 1030 0.79 0.68 7.34
CA GLU A 1030 0.92 1.55 8.52
C GLU A 1030 2.11 1.16 9.40
N CYS A 1031 2.38 -0.12 9.60
CA CYS A 1031 3.55 -0.59 10.34
C CYS A 1031 4.85 -0.16 9.63
N ARG A 1032 4.88 -0.25 8.29
CA ARG A 1032 6.03 0.16 7.50
C ARG A 1032 6.25 1.67 7.58
N GLU A 1033 5.20 2.48 7.44
CA GLU A 1033 5.29 3.95 7.56
C GLU A 1033 5.65 4.38 9.00
N SER A 1034 5.13 3.68 10.01
CA SER A 1034 5.45 3.95 11.42
C SER A 1034 6.92 3.64 11.77
N CYS A 1035 7.56 2.74 11.03
CA CYS A 1035 9.00 2.47 11.15
C CYS A 1035 9.89 3.42 10.32
N GLY A 1036 9.32 4.38 9.60
CA GLY A 1036 10.05 5.31 8.73
C GLY A 1036 10.95 4.60 7.72
N GLY A 1037 12.18 5.09 7.53
CA GLY A 1037 13.15 4.49 6.61
C GLY A 1037 13.52 3.05 6.99
N GLN A 1038 13.55 2.70 8.28
CA GLN A 1038 13.86 1.34 8.72
C GLN A 1038 12.86 0.31 8.18
N GLY A 1039 11.58 0.70 8.01
CA GLY A 1039 10.57 -0.18 7.43
C GLY A 1039 10.81 -0.58 5.96
N LEU A 1040 11.76 0.06 5.26
CA LEU A 1040 12.11 -0.23 3.87
C LEU A 1040 13.16 -1.33 3.70
N LYS A 1041 13.95 -1.63 4.74
CA LYS A 1041 15.01 -2.65 4.67
C LYS A 1041 14.37 -4.04 4.62
N THR A 1042 14.80 -4.90 3.71
CA THR A 1042 14.22 -6.24 3.60
C THR A 1042 14.51 -7.13 4.81
N GLU A 1043 15.62 -6.88 5.52
CA GLU A 1043 15.93 -7.56 6.80
C GLU A 1043 14.88 -7.30 7.88
N ASN A 1044 14.15 -6.18 7.79
CA ASN A 1044 13.08 -5.84 8.73
C ASN A 1044 11.72 -6.40 8.31
N ARG A 1045 11.64 -7.08 7.16
CA ARG A 1045 10.55 -7.95 6.68
C ARG A 1045 9.22 -7.28 6.34
N ILE A 1046 8.80 -6.24 7.06
CA ILE A 1046 7.49 -5.60 6.92
C ILE A 1046 7.22 -5.19 5.46
N GLY A 1047 8.17 -4.50 4.83
CA GLY A 1047 8.00 -4.04 3.46
C GLY A 1047 7.89 -5.19 2.44
N GLN A 1048 8.63 -6.29 2.66
CA GLN A 1048 8.61 -7.45 1.77
C GLN A 1048 7.31 -8.26 1.91
N MET A 1049 6.81 -8.40 3.15
CA MET A 1049 5.50 -9.00 3.43
C MET A 1049 4.38 -8.29 2.65
N LYS A 1050 4.47 -6.97 2.41
CA LYS A 1050 3.50 -6.27 1.56
C LYS A 1050 3.45 -6.84 0.15
N GLY A 1051 4.59 -7.11 -0.47
CA GLY A 1051 4.65 -7.69 -1.82
C GLY A 1051 4.15 -9.13 -1.84
N ASP A 1052 4.52 -9.92 -0.82
CA ASP A 1052 4.20 -11.35 -0.74
C ASP A 1052 2.74 -11.64 -0.33
N PHE A 1053 2.09 -10.75 0.41
CA PHE A 1053 0.70 -10.90 0.85
C PHE A 1053 -0.32 -10.14 -0.03
N ASP A 1054 0.12 -9.19 -0.85
CA ASP A 1054 -0.75 -8.47 -1.80
C ASP A 1054 -1.52 -9.39 -2.78
N PRO A 1055 -0.94 -10.49 -3.30
CA PRO A 1055 -1.67 -11.48 -4.10
C PRO A 1055 -2.87 -12.09 -3.37
N LEU A 1056 -2.87 -12.15 -2.03
CA LEU A 1056 -3.95 -12.76 -1.24
C LEU A 1056 -5.26 -11.96 -1.31
N SER A 1057 -5.22 -10.69 -1.70
CA SER A 1057 -6.44 -9.91 -2.01
C SER A 1057 -7.12 -10.35 -3.32
N THR A 1058 -6.42 -11.09 -4.19
CA THR A 1058 -6.88 -11.48 -5.53
C THR A 1058 -7.11 -12.99 -5.67
N ILE A 1059 -6.22 -13.83 -5.13
CA ILE A 1059 -6.38 -15.28 -5.20
C ILE A 1059 -7.51 -15.77 -4.28
N GLU A 1060 -8.01 -16.99 -4.52
CA GLU A 1060 -9.15 -17.60 -3.80
C GLU A 1060 -10.47 -16.82 -3.88
N GLY A 1061 -10.54 -15.87 -4.82
CA GLY A 1061 -11.66 -14.96 -5.07
C GLY A 1061 -11.23 -13.51 -4.89
N ASP A 1062 -11.49 -12.66 -5.88
CA ASP A 1062 -11.21 -11.23 -5.77
C ASP A 1062 -12.04 -10.59 -4.64
N ASN A 1063 -11.40 -9.78 -3.79
CA ASN A 1063 -12.08 -9.20 -2.62
C ASN A 1063 -13.32 -8.37 -2.97
N ALA A 1064 -13.27 -7.57 -4.05
CA ALA A 1064 -14.39 -6.73 -4.46
C ALA A 1064 -15.53 -7.56 -5.06
N TYR A 1065 -15.22 -8.67 -5.73
CA TYR A 1065 -16.26 -9.63 -6.13
C TYR A 1065 -16.89 -10.34 -4.92
N MET A 1066 -16.08 -10.69 -3.91
CA MET A 1066 -16.54 -11.45 -2.76
C MET A 1066 -17.50 -10.67 -1.85
N THR A 1067 -17.41 -9.34 -1.78
CA THR A 1067 -18.41 -8.53 -1.08
C THR A 1067 -19.80 -8.72 -1.70
N HIS A 1068 -19.90 -8.68 -3.03
CA HIS A 1068 -21.15 -8.97 -3.74
C HIS A 1068 -21.65 -10.40 -3.53
N GLN A 1069 -20.74 -11.38 -3.48
CA GLN A 1069 -21.09 -12.78 -3.22
C GLN A 1069 -21.70 -12.98 -1.83
N VAL A 1070 -21.16 -12.30 -0.80
CA VAL A 1070 -21.71 -12.32 0.56
C VAL A 1070 -23.10 -11.68 0.58
N SER A 1071 -23.24 -10.47 0.06
CA SER A 1071 -24.51 -9.74 0.07
C SER A 1071 -25.61 -10.41 -0.76
N LYS A 1072 -25.27 -11.03 -1.90
CA LYS A 1072 -26.21 -11.85 -2.69
C LYS A 1072 -26.70 -13.06 -1.89
N SER A 1073 -25.83 -13.68 -1.09
CA SER A 1073 -26.20 -14.82 -0.24
C SER A 1073 -27.12 -14.40 0.92
N LEU A 1074 -26.86 -13.24 1.53
CA LEU A 1074 -27.71 -12.66 2.57
C LEU A 1074 -29.09 -12.27 2.03
N LEU A 1075 -29.15 -11.60 0.87
CA LEU A 1075 -30.41 -11.25 0.21
C LEU A 1075 -31.23 -12.49 -0.17
N ALA A 1076 -30.56 -13.56 -0.65
CA ALA A 1076 -31.24 -14.81 -1.00
C ALA A 1076 -31.87 -15.49 0.22
N GLU A 1077 -31.15 -15.53 1.36
CA GLU A 1077 -31.69 -16.04 2.63
C GLU A 1077 -32.85 -15.16 3.12
N TYR A 1078 -32.67 -13.84 3.05
CA TYR A 1078 -33.66 -12.85 3.45
C TYR A 1078 -34.98 -13.00 2.70
N ALA A 1079 -34.91 -13.00 1.36
CA ALA A 1079 -36.09 -13.13 0.50
C ALA A 1079 -36.77 -14.50 0.64
N SER A 1080 -35.99 -15.59 0.74
CA SER A 1080 -36.52 -16.94 0.95
C SER A 1080 -37.29 -17.05 2.25
N THR A 1081 -36.72 -16.53 3.34
CA THR A 1081 -37.31 -16.62 4.68
C THR A 1081 -38.56 -15.75 4.81
N LYS A 1082 -38.54 -14.52 4.28
CA LYS A 1082 -39.74 -13.68 4.19
C LYS A 1082 -40.85 -14.34 3.38
N LYS A 1083 -40.52 -14.94 2.22
CA LYS A 1083 -41.51 -15.65 1.39
C LYS A 1083 -42.12 -16.88 2.10
N ARG A 1084 -41.33 -17.57 2.94
CA ARG A 1084 -41.77 -18.76 3.70
C ARG A 1084 -42.47 -18.42 5.01
N ASN A 1085 -42.46 -17.15 5.43
CA ASN A 1085 -42.95 -16.68 6.72
C ASN A 1085 -42.41 -17.50 7.91
N LYS A 1086 -41.10 -17.80 7.89
CA LYS A 1086 -40.40 -18.54 8.96
C LYS A 1086 -39.46 -17.59 9.73
N PRO A 1087 -39.10 -17.90 10.98
CA PRO A 1087 -38.03 -17.18 11.65
C PRO A 1087 -36.70 -17.38 10.91
N PHE A 1088 -35.88 -16.34 10.88
CA PHE A 1088 -34.51 -16.38 10.38
C PHE A 1088 -33.69 -17.37 11.20
N SER A 1089 -32.97 -18.25 10.51
CA SER A 1089 -32.05 -19.22 11.11
C SER A 1089 -30.85 -19.39 10.19
N GLY A 1090 -29.65 -19.29 10.75
CA GLY A 1090 -28.38 -19.31 10.03
C GLY A 1090 -27.87 -17.93 9.62
N LEU A 1091 -26.57 -17.91 9.27
CA LEU A 1091 -25.81 -16.70 8.89
C LEU A 1091 -25.79 -15.59 9.96
N GLY A 1092 -26.24 -15.82 11.19
CA GLY A 1092 -26.31 -14.75 12.20
C GLY A 1092 -27.46 -13.77 11.98
N LEU A 1093 -28.40 -14.08 11.06
CA LEU A 1093 -29.59 -13.26 10.78
C LEU A 1093 -30.70 -13.45 11.82
N GLU A 1094 -30.50 -14.29 12.84
CA GLU A 1094 -31.45 -14.53 13.93
C GLU A 1094 -31.80 -13.24 14.69
N HIS A 1095 -30.89 -12.27 14.69
CA HIS A 1095 -31.15 -10.96 15.27
C HIS A 1095 -32.32 -10.23 14.59
N LEU A 1096 -32.73 -10.59 13.37
CA LEU A 1096 -33.89 -10.03 12.66
C LEU A 1096 -35.24 -10.54 13.20
N ASN A 1097 -35.25 -11.62 13.98
CA ASN A 1097 -36.48 -12.17 14.56
C ASN A 1097 -37.04 -11.32 15.70
N GLY A 1098 -36.19 -10.51 16.35
CA GLY A 1098 -36.55 -9.63 17.45
C GLY A 1098 -36.85 -8.19 17.02
N PRO A 1099 -37.30 -7.34 17.96
CA PRO A 1099 -37.50 -5.92 17.70
C PRO A 1099 -36.22 -5.24 17.20
N SER A 1100 -36.36 -4.11 16.50
CA SER A 1100 -35.20 -3.34 16.05
C SER A 1100 -34.50 -2.70 17.25
N PRO A 1101 -33.17 -2.80 17.36
CA PRO A 1101 -32.45 -2.09 18.42
C PRO A 1101 -32.66 -0.58 18.31
N VAL A 1102 -32.75 0.10 19.45
CA VAL A 1102 -32.86 1.56 19.54
C VAL A 1102 -31.61 2.09 20.22
N LEU A 1103 -30.86 2.93 19.51
CA LEU A 1103 -29.62 3.51 20.07
C LEU A 1103 -29.96 4.70 20.97
N PRO A 1104 -29.25 4.87 22.11
CA PRO A 1104 -29.41 6.04 22.96
C PRO A 1104 -29.10 7.34 22.21
N ALA A 1105 -29.90 8.38 22.47
CA ALA A 1105 -29.72 9.68 21.82
C ALA A 1105 -28.37 10.34 22.19
N GLN A 1106 -27.88 10.13 23.42
CA GLN A 1106 -26.60 10.63 23.90
C GLN A 1106 -25.69 9.47 24.31
N LEU A 1107 -24.48 9.44 23.76
CA LEU A 1107 -23.50 8.40 24.04
C LEU A 1107 -22.48 8.87 25.07
N THR A 1108 -22.45 8.18 26.22
CA THR A 1108 -21.40 8.34 27.23
C THR A 1108 -20.30 7.30 27.02
N SER A 1109 -19.12 7.50 27.63
CA SER A 1109 -18.02 6.52 27.57
C SER A 1109 -18.46 5.12 28.05
N ALA A 1110 -19.25 5.05 29.13
CA ALA A 1110 -19.78 3.78 29.64
C ALA A 1110 -20.71 3.08 28.63
N ILE A 1111 -21.56 3.84 27.92
CA ILE A 1111 -22.44 3.29 26.88
C ILE A 1111 -21.60 2.78 25.71
N LEU A 1112 -20.63 3.56 25.23
CA LEU A 1112 -19.77 3.18 24.10
C LEU A 1112 -18.96 1.91 24.36
N ARG A 1113 -18.58 1.65 25.62
CA ARG A 1113 -17.83 0.46 26.05
C ARG A 1113 -18.71 -0.76 26.37
N SER A 1114 -20.02 -0.56 26.51
CA SER A 1114 -20.97 -1.63 26.79
C SER A 1114 -21.07 -2.60 25.61
N SER A 1115 -20.90 -3.90 25.88
CA SER A 1115 -21.06 -4.95 24.86
C SER A 1115 -22.46 -4.95 24.25
N GLN A 1116 -23.50 -4.67 25.05
CA GLN A 1116 -24.89 -4.62 24.58
C GLN A 1116 -25.09 -3.50 23.55
N PHE A 1117 -24.62 -2.27 23.85
CA PHE A 1117 -24.72 -1.15 22.91
C PHE A 1117 -23.96 -1.43 21.60
N GLN A 1118 -22.75 -1.98 21.70
CA GLN A 1118 -21.93 -2.29 20.53
C GLN A 1118 -22.62 -3.31 19.61
N VAL A 1119 -23.18 -4.37 20.20
CA VAL A 1119 -23.95 -5.39 19.48
C VAL A 1119 -25.20 -4.78 18.83
N ASP A 1120 -25.93 -3.95 19.56
CA ASP A 1120 -27.16 -3.30 19.07
C ASP A 1120 -26.87 -2.37 17.90
N ALA A 1121 -25.80 -1.56 17.96
CA ALA A 1121 -25.39 -0.69 16.88
C ALA A 1121 -25.01 -1.45 15.60
N PHE A 1122 -24.28 -2.56 15.74
CA PHE A 1122 -23.83 -3.36 14.60
C PHE A 1122 -24.99 -4.14 13.96
N ARG A 1123 -25.88 -4.71 14.79
CA ARG A 1123 -27.10 -5.40 14.33
C ARG A 1123 -28.08 -4.43 13.68
N LEU A 1124 -28.24 -3.21 14.20
CA LEU A 1124 -29.07 -2.18 13.58
C LEU A 1124 -28.55 -1.83 12.17
N ARG A 1125 -27.24 -1.58 12.04
CA ARG A 1125 -26.59 -1.29 10.75
C ARG A 1125 -26.82 -2.42 9.74
N GLU A 1126 -26.53 -3.67 10.12
CA GLU A 1126 -26.70 -4.83 9.22
C GLU A 1126 -28.17 -5.03 8.80
N ARG A 1127 -29.10 -4.96 9.77
CA ARG A 1127 -30.54 -5.08 9.53
C ARG A 1127 -31.05 -4.05 8.54
N ASP A 1128 -30.71 -2.78 8.76
CA ASP A 1128 -31.19 -1.68 7.92
C ASP A 1128 -30.57 -1.74 6.51
N LEU A 1129 -29.26 -1.99 6.39
CA LEU A 1129 -28.60 -2.16 5.09
C LEU A 1129 -29.19 -3.31 4.28
N LEU A 1130 -29.53 -4.44 4.93
CA LEU A 1130 -30.16 -5.57 4.25
C LEU A 1130 -31.56 -5.19 3.71
N ASN A 1131 -32.34 -4.44 4.49
CA ASN A 1131 -33.65 -3.94 4.05
C ASN A 1131 -33.50 -2.96 2.88
N ARG A 1132 -32.55 -2.01 2.95
CA ARG A 1132 -32.27 -1.05 1.87
C ARG A 1132 -31.81 -1.73 0.59
N PHE A 1133 -30.89 -2.68 0.70
CA PHE A 1133 -30.40 -3.45 -0.43
C PHE A 1133 -31.54 -4.24 -1.09
N ALA A 1134 -32.40 -4.89 -0.30
CA ALA A 1134 -33.56 -5.59 -0.82
C ALA A 1134 -34.56 -4.65 -1.52
N ALA A 1135 -34.80 -3.46 -0.96
CA ALA A 1135 -35.69 -2.46 -1.52
C ALA A 1135 -35.17 -1.88 -2.84
N GLU A 1136 -33.89 -1.50 -2.90
CA GLU A 1136 -33.26 -0.97 -4.12
C GLU A 1136 -33.25 -2.01 -5.25
N VAL A 1137 -32.91 -3.27 -4.94
CA VAL A 1137 -32.97 -4.35 -5.94
C VAL A 1137 -34.41 -4.53 -6.45
N ALA A 1138 -35.41 -4.48 -5.57
CA ALA A 1138 -36.82 -4.57 -5.98
C ALA A 1138 -37.25 -3.36 -6.83
N GLU A 1139 -36.75 -2.15 -6.53
CA GLU A 1139 -37.00 -0.93 -7.31
C GLU A 1139 -36.46 -1.05 -8.74
N HIS A 1140 -35.21 -1.49 -8.91
CA HIS A 1140 -34.64 -1.72 -10.24
C HIS A 1140 -35.41 -2.80 -11.02
N GLN A 1141 -35.82 -3.87 -10.36
CA GLN A 1141 -36.65 -4.91 -10.98
C GLN A 1141 -38.03 -4.38 -11.41
N ALA A 1142 -38.63 -3.49 -10.62
CA ALA A 1142 -39.89 -2.84 -10.96
C ALA A 1142 -39.76 -1.91 -12.18
N LYS A 1143 -38.56 -1.37 -12.44
CA LYS A 1143 -38.23 -0.60 -13.65
C LYS A 1143 -37.99 -1.48 -14.89
N GLY A 1144 -38.16 -2.80 -14.78
CA GLY A 1144 -38.00 -3.75 -15.89
C GLY A 1144 -36.58 -4.30 -16.06
N GLU A 1145 -35.64 -3.95 -15.18
CA GLU A 1145 -34.30 -4.51 -15.22
C GLU A 1145 -34.28 -6.00 -14.81
N ASN A 1146 -33.40 -6.78 -15.42
CA ASN A 1146 -33.23 -8.17 -15.02
C ASN A 1146 -32.51 -8.28 -13.65
N ARG A 1147 -32.68 -9.43 -12.98
CA ARG A 1147 -32.14 -9.67 -11.63
C ARG A 1147 -30.64 -9.41 -11.48
N GLU A 1148 -29.82 -9.80 -12.46
CA GLU A 1148 -28.37 -9.60 -12.36
C GLU A 1148 -28.01 -8.12 -12.57
N SER A 1149 -28.67 -7.41 -13.49
CA SER A 1149 -28.54 -5.95 -13.65
C SER A 1149 -28.90 -5.20 -12.36
N SER A 1150 -30.05 -5.53 -11.75
CA SER A 1150 -30.49 -4.87 -10.51
C SER A 1150 -29.49 -5.05 -9.36
N LEU A 1151 -28.86 -6.23 -9.26
CA LEU A 1151 -27.81 -6.48 -8.26
C LEU A 1151 -26.54 -5.67 -8.53
N LEU A 1152 -26.19 -5.45 -9.80
CA LEU A 1152 -25.03 -4.63 -10.20
C LEU A 1152 -25.25 -3.14 -9.96
N GLN A 1153 -26.47 -2.64 -10.17
CA GLN A 1153 -26.80 -1.23 -9.90
C GLN A 1153 -26.79 -0.92 -8.38
N ALA A 1154 -27.28 -1.86 -7.56
CA ALA A 1154 -27.30 -1.76 -6.10
C ALA A 1154 -25.93 -2.03 -5.43
N TYR A 1155 -24.82 -1.73 -6.10
CA TYR A 1155 -23.47 -2.10 -5.66
C TYR A 1155 -23.06 -1.47 -4.32
N GLN A 1156 -23.48 -0.22 -4.04
CA GLN A 1156 -23.06 0.50 -2.84
C GLN A 1156 -23.67 -0.12 -1.57
N HIS A 1157 -24.98 -0.39 -1.57
CA HIS A 1157 -25.62 -1.11 -0.47
C HIS A 1157 -25.10 -2.55 -0.37
N SER A 1158 -24.78 -3.18 -1.50
CA SER A 1158 -24.17 -4.51 -1.53
C SER A 1158 -22.82 -4.54 -0.81
N GLU A 1159 -21.91 -3.60 -1.09
CA GLU A 1159 -20.62 -3.55 -0.41
C GLU A 1159 -20.74 -3.21 1.08
N ASP A 1160 -21.57 -2.22 1.42
CA ASP A 1160 -21.74 -1.78 2.81
C ASP A 1160 -22.39 -2.88 3.67
N LEU A 1161 -23.35 -3.63 3.12
CA LEU A 1161 -23.95 -4.79 3.78
C LEU A 1161 -22.92 -5.90 4.04
N ALA A 1162 -22.05 -6.20 3.07
CA ALA A 1162 -21.03 -7.24 3.24
C ALA A 1162 -20.06 -6.89 4.37
N ARG A 1163 -19.62 -5.62 4.45
CA ARG A 1163 -18.78 -5.13 5.55
C ARG A 1163 -19.53 -5.15 6.89
N ALA A 1164 -20.79 -4.74 6.92
CA ALA A 1164 -21.61 -4.77 8.13
C ALA A 1164 -21.75 -6.20 8.69
N PHE A 1165 -21.99 -7.18 7.81
CA PHE A 1165 -22.02 -8.60 8.16
C PHE A 1165 -20.70 -9.09 8.75
N SER A 1166 -19.57 -8.79 8.10
CA SER A 1166 -18.25 -9.24 8.58
C SER A 1166 -17.92 -8.62 9.94
N ASP A 1167 -18.16 -7.32 10.10
CA ASP A 1167 -17.85 -6.58 11.31
C ASP A 1167 -18.65 -7.08 12.52
N ARG A 1168 -19.97 -7.31 12.35
CA ARG A 1168 -20.85 -7.85 13.40
C ARG A 1168 -20.38 -9.25 13.80
N MET A 1169 -20.15 -10.11 12.82
CA MET A 1169 -19.72 -11.48 13.10
C MET A 1169 -18.38 -11.50 13.85
N ILE A 1170 -17.41 -10.66 13.47
CA ILE A 1170 -16.14 -10.52 14.20
C ILE A 1170 -16.41 -10.07 15.65
N LEU A 1171 -17.27 -9.06 15.87
CA LEU A 1171 -17.64 -8.61 17.21
C LEU A 1171 -18.29 -9.72 18.05
N ASP A 1172 -19.25 -10.44 17.49
CA ASP A 1172 -19.96 -11.53 18.16
C ASP A 1172 -18.97 -12.63 18.60
N THR A 1173 -18.03 -13.01 17.73
CA THR A 1173 -16.99 -14.00 18.09
C THR A 1173 -16.06 -13.51 19.19
N PHE A 1174 -15.74 -12.21 19.22
CA PHE A 1174 -14.94 -11.61 20.30
C PHE A 1174 -15.68 -11.72 21.63
N ILE A 1175 -16.93 -11.28 21.67
CA ILE A 1175 -17.77 -11.28 22.89
C ILE A 1175 -17.93 -12.71 23.42
N GLU A 1176 -18.12 -13.69 22.53
CA GLU A 1176 -18.19 -15.10 22.90
C GLU A 1176 -16.90 -15.56 23.60
N VAL A 1177 -15.72 -15.23 23.08
CA VAL A 1177 -14.44 -15.56 23.72
C VAL A 1177 -14.29 -14.84 25.06
N GLU A 1178 -14.53 -13.54 25.12
CA GLU A 1178 -14.43 -12.73 26.36
C GLU A 1178 -15.37 -13.25 27.45
N SER A 1179 -16.57 -13.72 27.09
CA SER A 1179 -17.55 -14.26 28.04
C SER A 1179 -17.05 -15.50 28.79
N ARG A 1180 -16.18 -16.29 28.16
CA ARG A 1180 -15.61 -17.54 28.70
C ARG A 1180 -14.39 -17.30 29.59
N VAL A 1181 -13.77 -16.12 29.51
CA VAL A 1181 -12.62 -15.75 30.34
C VAL A 1181 -13.13 -15.36 31.74
N PRO A 1182 -12.55 -15.92 32.83
CA PRO A 1182 -12.87 -15.51 34.19
C PRO A 1182 -12.58 -14.02 34.45
N ALA A 1183 -13.25 -13.43 35.43
CA ALA A 1183 -12.96 -12.04 35.82
C ALA A 1183 -11.51 -11.91 36.31
N GLY A 1184 -10.82 -10.84 35.87
CA GLY A 1184 -9.41 -10.58 36.15
C GLY A 1184 -8.77 -9.73 35.07
N SER A 1185 -7.47 -9.43 35.22
CA SER A 1185 -6.77 -8.47 34.35
C SER A 1185 -6.79 -8.85 32.86
N LEU A 1186 -6.78 -10.14 32.53
CA LEU A 1186 -6.91 -10.62 31.16
C LEU A 1186 -8.28 -10.24 30.55
N LYS A 1187 -9.37 -10.41 31.31
CA LYS A 1187 -10.71 -10.05 30.85
C LYS A 1187 -10.86 -8.53 30.71
N ASP A 1188 -10.28 -7.77 31.62
CA ASP A 1188 -10.30 -6.30 31.57
C ASP A 1188 -9.60 -5.79 30.31
N VAL A 1189 -8.42 -6.32 30.00
CA VAL A 1189 -7.69 -5.98 28.77
C VAL A 1189 -8.44 -6.43 27.52
N LEU A 1190 -9.07 -7.61 27.53
CA LEU A 1190 -9.94 -8.05 26.42
C LEU A 1190 -11.12 -7.09 26.22
N GLY A 1191 -11.73 -6.59 27.30
CA GLY A 1191 -12.80 -5.59 27.23
C GLY A 1191 -12.34 -4.26 26.62
N LEU A 1192 -11.12 -3.80 26.93
CA LEU A 1192 -10.51 -2.63 26.29
C LEU A 1192 -10.26 -2.86 24.79
N VAL A 1193 -9.71 -4.02 24.44
CA VAL A 1193 -9.43 -4.40 23.05
C VAL A 1193 -10.72 -4.53 22.24
N ARG A 1194 -11.77 -5.16 22.79
CA ARG A 1194 -13.10 -5.22 22.18
C ARG A 1194 -13.67 -3.83 21.96
N SER A 1195 -13.62 -2.97 22.99
CA SER A 1195 -14.17 -1.63 22.92
C SER A 1195 -13.43 -0.78 21.87
N MET A 1196 -12.11 -0.88 21.80
CA MET A 1196 -11.34 -0.25 20.73
C MET A 1196 -11.78 -0.74 19.35
N TYR A 1197 -11.93 -2.06 19.16
CA TYR A 1197 -12.41 -2.63 17.91
C TYR A 1197 -13.81 -2.10 17.51
N ALA A 1198 -14.77 -2.13 18.43
CA ALA A 1198 -16.14 -1.71 18.12
C ALA A 1198 -16.22 -0.20 17.81
N VAL A 1199 -15.59 0.62 18.64
CA VAL A 1199 -15.65 2.09 18.53
C VAL A 1199 -14.86 2.59 17.32
N ILE A 1200 -13.70 1.99 16.98
CA ILE A 1200 -12.95 2.41 15.79
C ILE A 1200 -13.72 2.08 14.50
N ILE A 1201 -14.46 0.98 14.43
CA ILE A 1201 -15.29 0.67 13.27
C ILE A 1201 -16.43 1.68 13.11
N MET A 1202 -17.05 2.11 14.21
CA MET A 1202 -18.06 3.19 14.18
C MET A 1202 -17.49 4.52 13.70
N GLU A 1203 -16.22 4.82 14.02
CA GLU A 1203 -15.54 6.03 13.57
C GLU A 1203 -15.15 5.97 12.07
N GLU A 1204 -14.63 4.82 11.62
CA GLU A 1204 -14.05 4.69 10.28
C GLU A 1204 -15.08 4.40 9.19
N ASP A 1205 -16.16 3.68 9.52
CA ASP A 1205 -17.18 3.36 8.53
C ASP A 1205 -18.21 4.47 8.40
N SER A 1206 -18.11 5.20 7.28
CA SER A 1206 -19.05 6.25 6.92
C SER A 1206 -20.52 5.81 6.86
N SER A 1207 -20.83 4.51 6.78
CA SER A 1207 -22.22 4.03 6.74
C SER A 1207 -23.00 4.43 8.00
N PHE A 1208 -22.36 4.53 9.17
CA PHE A 1208 -23.02 4.97 10.40
C PHE A 1208 -23.56 6.40 10.33
N LEU A 1209 -22.83 7.31 9.67
CA LEU A 1209 -23.29 8.68 9.46
C LEU A 1209 -24.18 8.80 8.22
N ARG A 1210 -23.79 8.15 7.12
CA ARG A 1210 -24.48 8.23 5.82
C ARG A 1210 -25.94 7.81 5.91
N TYR A 1211 -26.25 6.78 6.69
CA TYR A 1211 -27.60 6.26 6.86
C TYR A 1211 -28.26 6.71 8.18
N GLY A 1212 -27.62 7.60 8.93
CA GLY A 1212 -28.20 8.24 10.12
C GLY A 1212 -28.28 7.37 11.38
N TYR A 1213 -27.46 6.30 11.49
CA TYR A 1213 -27.38 5.49 12.71
C TYR A 1213 -26.77 6.28 13.88
N LEU A 1214 -25.86 7.20 13.57
CA LEU A 1214 -25.22 8.09 14.53
C LEU A 1214 -25.46 9.55 14.15
N SER A 1215 -25.72 10.39 15.17
CA SER A 1215 -25.76 11.84 15.01
C SER A 1215 -24.34 12.43 14.98
N LEU A 1216 -24.19 13.66 14.49
CA LEU A 1216 -22.91 14.39 14.52
C LEU A 1216 -22.35 14.55 15.95
N GLN A 1217 -23.23 14.66 16.95
CA GLN A 1217 -22.83 14.74 18.35
C GLN A 1217 -22.30 13.40 18.87
N ASN A 1218 -22.95 12.29 18.51
CA ASN A 1218 -22.54 10.94 18.90
C ASN A 1218 -21.21 10.55 18.25
N ASP A 1219 -21.00 10.94 16.99
CA ASP A 1219 -19.75 10.77 16.28
C ASP A 1219 -18.59 11.56 16.92
N ALA A 1220 -18.83 12.77 17.42
CA ALA A 1220 -17.83 13.49 18.22
C ALA A 1220 -17.48 12.78 19.54
N ALA A 1221 -18.46 12.16 20.21
CA ALA A 1221 -18.23 11.35 21.41
C ALA A 1221 -17.39 10.09 21.09
N ILE A 1222 -17.65 9.44 19.96
CA ILE A 1222 -16.90 8.28 19.47
C ILE A 1222 -15.43 8.65 19.21
N ARG A 1223 -15.16 9.75 18.47
CA ARG A 1223 -13.79 10.22 18.24
C ARG A 1223 -13.02 10.46 19.53
N LYS A 1224 -13.67 11.10 20.51
CA LYS A 1224 -13.09 11.33 21.84
C LYS A 1224 -12.78 10.02 22.55
N GLU A 1225 -13.67 9.04 22.44
CA GLU A 1225 -13.52 7.74 23.07
C GLU A 1225 -12.38 6.91 22.47
N VAL A 1226 -12.18 6.96 21.15
CA VAL A 1226 -11.00 6.32 20.51
C VAL A 1226 -9.69 6.90 21.05
N LYS A 1227 -9.61 8.22 21.29
CA LYS A 1227 -8.44 8.85 21.90
C LYS A 1227 -8.21 8.36 23.34
N ASN A 1228 -9.28 8.17 24.12
CA ASN A 1228 -9.19 7.62 25.49
C ASN A 1228 -8.71 6.16 25.46
N LEU A 1229 -9.32 5.32 24.62
CA LEU A 1229 -8.95 3.91 24.49
C LEU A 1229 -7.51 3.74 23.99
N CYS A 1230 -6.99 4.63 23.14
CA CYS A 1230 -5.57 4.62 22.75
C CYS A 1230 -4.66 4.82 23.96
N ARG A 1231 -4.97 5.80 24.82
CA ARG A 1231 -4.18 6.07 26.04
C ARG A 1231 -4.23 4.92 27.03
N GLU A 1232 -5.39 4.27 27.17
CA GLU A 1232 -5.58 3.14 28.08
C GLU A 1232 -4.98 1.84 27.55
N LEU A 1233 -4.97 1.61 26.24
CA LEU A 1233 -4.31 0.44 25.64
C LEU A 1233 -2.79 0.57 25.58
N ARG A 1234 -2.26 1.80 25.55
CA ARG A 1234 -0.82 2.05 25.38
C ARG A 1234 0.06 1.28 26.39
N PRO A 1235 -0.21 1.28 27.72
CA PRO A 1235 0.59 0.53 28.69
C PRO A 1235 0.57 -0.99 28.46
N HIS A 1236 -0.45 -1.50 27.77
CA HIS A 1236 -0.59 -2.93 27.48
C HIS A 1236 0.03 -3.33 26.13
N ALA A 1237 0.52 -2.38 25.34
CA ALA A 1237 0.94 -2.62 23.96
C ALA A 1237 2.04 -3.69 23.85
N LEU A 1238 3.06 -3.65 24.72
CA LEU A 1238 4.14 -4.64 24.73
C LEU A 1238 3.63 -6.04 25.12
N ALA A 1239 2.80 -6.14 26.16
CA ALA A 1239 2.23 -7.41 26.62
C ALA A 1239 1.32 -8.03 25.55
N LEU A 1240 0.50 -7.22 24.87
CA LEU A 1240 -0.35 -7.64 23.76
C LEU A 1240 0.49 -8.23 22.62
N VAL A 1241 1.47 -7.50 22.07
CA VAL A 1241 2.27 -8.05 20.97
C VAL A 1241 3.14 -9.24 21.38
N SER A 1242 3.57 -9.31 22.63
CA SER A 1242 4.33 -10.46 23.16
C SER A 1242 3.44 -11.71 23.30
N SER A 1243 2.12 -11.53 23.46
CA SER A 1243 1.16 -12.63 23.52
C SER A 1243 0.92 -13.31 22.16
N PHE A 1244 1.46 -12.77 21.06
CA PHE A 1244 1.36 -13.39 19.74
C PHE A 1244 2.16 -14.69 19.61
N GLY A 1245 3.10 -14.96 20.52
CA GLY A 1245 3.87 -16.21 20.51
C GLY A 1245 4.85 -16.34 19.34
N ILE A 1246 5.22 -15.23 18.70
CA ILE A 1246 6.21 -15.21 17.62
C ILE A 1246 7.60 -15.13 18.26
N PRO A 1247 8.51 -16.09 18.03
CA PRO A 1247 9.84 -16.03 18.62
C PRO A 1247 10.64 -14.85 18.09
N ASP A 1248 11.48 -14.26 18.93
CA ASP A 1248 12.31 -13.08 18.63
C ASP A 1248 13.10 -13.20 17.31
N ALA A 1249 13.62 -14.40 17.04
CA ALA A 1249 14.37 -14.72 15.84
C ALA A 1249 13.56 -14.55 14.54
N PHE A 1250 12.23 -14.61 14.60
CA PHE A 1250 11.34 -14.41 13.46
C PHE A 1250 10.71 -13.01 13.45
N LEU A 1251 11.11 -12.12 14.35
CA LEU A 1251 10.76 -10.71 14.27
C LEU A 1251 11.78 -9.98 13.40
N SER A 1252 12.41 -8.95 13.92
CA SER A 1252 13.30 -8.07 13.17
C SER A 1252 14.32 -7.41 14.09
N PRO A 1253 15.56 -7.12 13.64
CA PRO A 1253 16.55 -6.41 14.44
C PRO A 1253 16.04 -5.10 15.02
N ILE A 1254 15.17 -4.37 14.31
CA ILE A 1254 14.66 -3.08 14.80
C ILE A 1254 13.63 -3.20 15.93
N ALA A 1255 13.14 -4.41 16.20
CA ALA A 1255 12.27 -4.66 17.35
C ALA A 1255 13.03 -4.74 18.69
N TYR A 1256 14.37 -4.73 18.63
CA TYR A 1256 15.27 -4.80 19.79
C TYR A 1256 16.27 -3.64 19.74
N ASP A 1257 17.55 -3.88 20.09
CA ASP A 1257 18.59 -2.85 20.06
C ASP A 1257 18.95 -2.47 18.62
N TRP A 1258 18.14 -1.57 18.07
CA TRP A 1258 18.27 -1.03 16.73
C TRP A 1258 19.50 -0.13 16.58
N ILE A 1259 20.10 0.35 17.68
CA ILE A 1259 21.35 1.11 17.64
C ILE A 1259 22.50 0.13 17.41
N GLN A 1260 22.63 -0.91 18.25
CA GLN A 1260 23.66 -1.93 18.13
C GLN A 1260 23.57 -2.66 16.79
N ALA A 1261 22.36 -3.02 16.36
CA ALA A 1261 22.13 -3.68 15.06
C ALA A 1261 22.65 -2.85 13.88
N ASN A 1262 22.67 -1.51 13.98
CA ASN A 1262 23.15 -0.61 12.93
C ASN A 1262 24.54 0.00 13.21
N SER A 1263 25.24 -0.47 14.24
CA SER A 1263 26.59 0.00 14.60
C SER A 1263 27.66 -0.40 13.58
N TRP A 1264 28.86 0.19 13.69
CA TRP A 1264 29.99 -0.23 12.85
C TRP A 1264 30.42 -1.68 13.10
N SER A 1265 30.33 -2.16 14.35
CA SER A 1265 30.73 -3.51 14.72
C SER A 1265 29.90 -4.59 13.99
N SER A 1266 28.62 -4.33 13.77
CA SER A 1266 27.72 -5.23 13.03
C SER A 1266 27.87 -5.13 11.51
N ALA A 1267 28.65 -4.17 11.00
CA ALA A 1267 28.89 -4.00 9.57
C ALA A 1267 30.14 -4.76 9.07
N LYS A 1268 30.97 -5.32 9.99
CA LYS A 1268 32.17 -6.11 9.67
C LYS A 1268 31.92 -7.62 9.51
N LEU A 1269 30.70 -8.07 9.81
CA LEU A 1269 30.21 -9.45 9.60
C LEU A 1269 29.49 -9.52 8.26
#